data_AF-A0A925RTW3-F1
#
_entry.id   AF-A0A925RTW3-F1
#
_cell.length_a   1.000
_cell.length_b   1.000
_cell.length_c   1.000
_cell.angle_alpha   90.00
_cell.angle_beta   90.00
_cell.angle_gamma   90.00
#
_symmetry.space_group_name_H-M   'P 1'
#
loop_
_entity.id
_entity.type
_entity.pdbx_description
1 polymer ?
#
loop_
_entity_poly.entity_id
_entity_poly.type
_entity_poly.pdbx_seq_one_letter_code
_entity_poly.pdbx_strand_id
1 'polypeptide(L)'
;MNSIYPASPNSVPDDLTKPTATYKQRAWLAMAGLGLFVVLYFALTAWFGWTAYRLLGGALQGGSNVLWGFIAGLCAAFLAVFMAKAIFFIKHSYQIDDIEITPAEHPKLFQFLYRLADEAGAPRPHRVFLSPRVNAAVFYDLSILNLILPSKKNLEIGLGLMNVLSLGEFKAVLAHEFGHFAQRSMAVGRWVYIAQQIAGQIISRRDILDRFLRGLSRFDLRIAWVGWLLSLIVWSIRSVMETVFRVVVLAQRALSREMEFQADLVAVSLTGSDAIVHALHRLNVADTAWDRAAHFAHSEASEGRLVADVFAVQSQVINRLRAITDDPSFHDVLPLPVAEPHNHRVFKTELAQPPRMWSTHPANVEREENAKRVYIGAPIDARGAWELFDNVDIVKQQMSAHIVREITEKKKTEPTALADSLTKLDEQYNRAYLQRSYRGAYLGRSITRHAKEPADLYDPSLASADITGALAELYPEPLAADLDRLRRLESEKASLQALYEGFLTAPGGIIRHGGKELRRKELPQVIEALSKELTATQNLVHAHDRRCRAAHFAAAEKLGNGWGSYLRGLAHMLHYADHVEANLGDAQGAMHNVYAIVTADGRVSKRELKRLVDACDELYKALREVHDQSTEVSLDRTLTRRMSVESWPQVLEKFELPPPTKENIGDWIGVIDGWTNAAESALSSLRLAALEQLLLAESQVAKFTRERMTPNAAPEPSKAPIQYTVLLPGKERARQKKLGLWDRFQVADGLVPTLARLGVAAAIIAAVVGVGGFVGSSSVMIYNGLARAVNVQIGANKVIVAPLSRESVQIEQADRYDVLATTADGKLIENFSANAERGFTQYIYNVAGASPLVEWTASYGSASTQPDRALGNPKWTTTTADVVFDEPPASVSTKDGSDTRLVLTALGNTSPDTMLESLQTEGERDELIATHARWDASNSKYAMQWLSLAARSDATKNILAERLVLQPLDAVLLRLEQDTASDDQRGSICERHRALAAATANNPDLIYIATRCIDADAERDQAFMEAHRSWPHNGWLALAAGYTLADNAQWNEALPKLEHARKTVPPFASMLALDVARLRRVIAATDSVPLQDLSVDSDTVRFANTVESGQETDSSPLARAYRFLHAGAFQQALQVVAAEPTVQARLLRLIAASDLASPEHVRKALDLPLNEGIDEDSLWSSYALAIRERASLDAYGDLLNQHANRDTESAHQFLHTVQQGQLVDAEFHLRGVSPYTRGQAFSAATVILGANTPKAWREQAKRLLFATERPHFK
;
A
#
# COMPACT_ATOMS: atom_id res chain seq x y z
N MET A 1 2.46 65.49 37.22
CA MET A 1 1.75 64.22 36.99
C MET A 1 2.80 63.20 36.57
N ASN A 2 3.11 62.24 37.44
CA ASN A 2 4.10 61.21 37.13
C ASN A 2 3.49 60.28 36.07
N SER A 3 4.15 60.15 34.92
CA SER A 3 3.71 59.25 33.85
C SER A 3 3.71 57.80 34.36
N ILE A 4 2.55 57.14 34.31
CA ILE A 4 2.40 55.70 34.62
C ILE A 4 3.14 54.84 33.57
N TYR A 5 3.48 55.40 32.41
CA TYR A 5 4.22 54.69 31.36
C TYR A 5 5.74 54.85 31.54
N PRO A 6 6.52 53.76 31.67
CA PRO A 6 7.99 53.78 31.72
C PRO A 6 8.62 54.40 30.47
N ALA A 7 9.74 55.11 30.63
CA ALA A 7 10.47 55.70 29.52
C ALA A 7 10.97 54.64 28.52
N SER A 8 10.96 54.97 27.23
CA SER A 8 11.54 54.15 26.16
C SER A 8 13.02 54.57 25.93
N PRO A 9 13.87 53.72 25.33
CA PRO A 9 15.28 54.06 25.05
C PRO A 9 15.43 55.31 24.17
N ASN A 10 16.49 56.10 24.39
CA ASN A 10 16.71 57.37 23.69
C ASN A 10 17.18 57.22 22.23
N SER A 11 17.81 56.09 21.88
CA SER A 11 18.35 55.84 20.53
C SER A 11 18.23 54.37 20.17
N VAL A 12 17.41 54.05 19.15
CA VAL A 12 17.19 52.70 18.64
C VAL A 12 17.50 52.68 17.14
N PRO A 13 18.29 51.73 16.62
CA PRO A 13 18.52 51.61 15.18
C PRO A 13 17.23 51.32 14.39
N ASP A 14 17.01 52.02 13.28
CA ASP A 14 15.82 51.90 12.42
C ASP A 14 15.63 50.51 11.79
N ASP A 15 16.68 49.69 11.77
CA ASP A 15 16.69 48.34 11.22
C ASP A 15 16.62 47.23 12.28
N LEU A 16 16.66 47.57 13.57
CA LEU A 16 16.67 46.58 14.67
C LEU A 16 15.46 45.64 14.63
N THR A 17 14.28 46.18 14.33
CA THR A 17 13.01 45.44 14.29
C THR A 17 12.60 45.00 12.88
N LYS A 18 13.52 45.06 11.89
CA LYS A 18 13.24 44.53 10.54
C LYS A 18 13.42 43.01 10.48
N PRO A 19 12.50 42.26 9.83
CA PRO A 19 12.62 40.81 9.72
C PRO A 19 13.88 40.38 8.97
N THR A 20 14.62 39.43 9.53
CA THR A 20 15.85 38.88 8.94
C THR A 20 15.57 38.10 7.64
N ALA A 21 16.62 37.86 6.84
CA ALA A 21 16.51 36.99 5.65
C ALA A 21 16.08 35.57 6.01
N THR A 22 16.60 35.04 7.12
CA THR A 22 16.23 33.73 7.68
C THR A 22 14.74 33.68 8.02
N TYR A 23 14.20 34.70 8.70
CA TYR A 23 12.77 34.82 8.99
C TYR A 23 11.92 34.73 7.71
N LYS A 24 12.27 35.51 6.67
CA LYS A 24 11.53 35.51 5.39
C LYS A 24 11.58 34.15 4.70
N GLN A 25 12.74 33.49 4.70
CA GLN A 25 12.91 32.16 4.12
C GLN A 25 12.07 31.10 4.87
N ARG A 26 12.08 31.10 6.21
CA ARG A 26 11.29 30.16 7.02
C ARG A 26 9.80 30.39 6.85
N ALA A 27 9.36 31.65 6.77
CA ALA A 27 7.97 31.99 6.49
C ALA A 27 7.53 31.49 5.11
N TRP A 28 8.36 31.68 4.08
CA TRP A 28 8.07 31.17 2.73
C TRP A 28 8.02 29.65 2.68
N LEU A 29 8.94 28.94 3.35
CA LEU A 29 8.94 27.48 3.42
C LEU A 29 7.69 26.94 4.14
N ALA A 30 7.28 27.55 5.24
CA ALA A 30 6.04 27.18 5.94
C ALA A 30 4.81 27.39 5.06
N MET A 31 4.75 28.51 4.33
CA MET A 31 3.68 28.81 3.37
C MET A 31 3.66 27.87 2.17
N ALA A 32 4.81 27.59 1.57
CA ALA A 32 4.93 26.66 0.46
C ALA A 32 4.55 25.23 0.88
N GLY A 33 5.00 24.79 2.06
CA GLY A 33 4.64 23.48 2.61
C GLY A 33 3.14 23.37 2.90
N LEU A 34 2.54 24.40 3.49
CA LEU A 34 1.10 24.46 3.73
C LEU A 34 0.32 24.46 2.40
N GLY A 35 0.75 25.27 1.42
CA GLY A 35 0.15 25.32 0.09
C GLY A 35 0.20 23.96 -0.60
N LEU A 36 1.35 23.28 -0.56
CA LEU A 36 1.53 21.93 -1.07
C LEU A 36 0.58 20.93 -0.39
N PHE A 37 0.46 20.98 0.94
CA PHE A 37 -0.46 20.14 1.69
C PHE A 37 -1.91 20.34 1.25
N VAL A 38 -2.36 21.60 1.16
CA VAL A 38 -3.72 21.96 0.73
C VAL A 38 -3.99 21.49 -0.70
N VAL A 39 -3.10 21.81 -1.65
CA VAL A 39 -3.24 21.42 -3.05
C VAL A 39 -3.28 19.90 -3.19
N LEU A 40 -2.36 19.17 -2.55
CA LEU A 40 -2.30 17.71 -2.63
C LEU A 40 -3.56 17.07 -2.04
N TYR A 41 -4.05 17.58 -0.91
CA TYR A 41 -5.26 17.09 -0.25
C TYR A 41 -6.51 17.30 -1.12
N PHE A 42 -6.72 18.50 -1.64
CA PHE A 42 -7.88 18.79 -2.51
C PHE A 42 -7.78 18.08 -3.85
N ALA A 43 -6.59 17.97 -4.44
CA ALA A 43 -6.37 17.23 -5.68
C ALA A 43 -6.71 15.74 -5.52
N LEU A 44 -6.25 15.09 -4.45
CA LEU A 44 -6.59 13.69 -4.15
C LEU A 44 -8.09 13.52 -3.87
N THR A 45 -8.70 14.43 -3.10
CA THR A 45 -10.14 14.39 -2.80
C THR A 45 -10.98 14.51 -4.08
N ALA A 46 -10.65 15.49 -4.93
CA ALA A 46 -11.30 15.70 -6.21
C ALA A 46 -11.08 14.52 -7.16
N TRP A 47 -9.88 13.95 -7.20
CA TRP A 47 -9.55 12.78 -8.01
C TRP A 47 -10.39 11.55 -7.61
N PHE A 48 -10.46 11.21 -6.32
CA PHE A 48 -11.29 10.10 -5.86
C PHE A 48 -12.78 10.36 -6.10
N GLY A 49 -13.26 11.60 -5.92
CA GLY A 49 -14.63 11.99 -6.23
C GLY A 49 -14.95 11.84 -7.72
N TRP A 50 -14.06 12.30 -8.60
CA TRP A 50 -14.18 12.16 -10.05
C TRP A 50 -14.16 10.69 -10.48
N THR A 51 -13.25 9.89 -9.92
CA THR A 51 -13.14 8.45 -10.22
C THR A 51 -14.39 7.72 -9.76
N ALA A 52 -14.93 8.04 -8.58
CA ALA A 52 -16.19 7.48 -8.12
C ALA A 52 -17.35 7.82 -9.07
N TYR A 53 -17.47 9.08 -9.50
CA TYR A 53 -18.48 9.52 -10.46
C TYR A 53 -18.37 8.77 -11.79
N ARG A 54 -17.17 8.69 -12.37
CA ARG A 54 -16.93 8.01 -13.65
C ARG A 54 -17.23 6.50 -13.58
N LEU A 55 -16.77 5.81 -12.54
CA LEU A 55 -16.94 4.36 -12.38
C LEU A 55 -18.37 3.96 -12.05
N LEU A 56 -19.06 4.71 -11.17
CA LEU A 56 -20.47 4.45 -10.85
C LEU A 56 -21.39 4.83 -12.01
N GLY A 57 -21.09 5.94 -12.71
CA GLY A 57 -21.82 6.34 -13.92
C GLY A 57 -21.71 5.30 -15.04
N GLY A 58 -20.51 4.77 -15.30
CA GLY A 58 -20.31 3.69 -16.27
C GLY A 58 -20.97 2.37 -15.87
N ALA A 59 -20.96 2.02 -14.57
CA ALA A 59 -21.63 0.81 -14.08
C ALA A 59 -23.16 0.89 -14.23
N LEU A 60 -23.76 2.06 -14.09
CA LEU A 60 -25.20 2.29 -14.29
C LEU A 60 -25.64 2.19 -15.76
N GLN A 61 -24.72 2.36 -16.71
CA GLN A 61 -24.99 2.29 -18.15
C GLN A 61 -24.91 0.85 -18.72
N GLY A 62 -24.44 -0.14 -17.93
CA GLY A 62 -24.36 -1.56 -18.30
C GLY A 62 -23.07 -1.98 -19.02
N GLY A 63 -22.70 -3.28 -18.97
CA GLY A 63 -21.47 -3.85 -19.56
C GLY A 63 -21.03 -5.20 -18.93
N SER A 64 -20.01 -5.87 -19.47
CA SER A 64 -19.52 -7.17 -18.95
C SER A 64 -18.79 -7.08 -17.60
N ASN A 65 -18.35 -5.88 -17.20
CA ASN A 65 -17.59 -5.62 -15.96
C ASN A 65 -18.34 -4.76 -14.91
N VAL A 66 -19.67 -4.71 -14.97
CA VAL A 66 -20.52 -3.87 -14.09
C VAL A 66 -20.23 -4.09 -12.61
N LEU A 67 -20.09 -5.35 -12.17
CA LEU A 67 -19.81 -5.68 -10.77
C LEU A 67 -18.49 -5.05 -10.29
N TRP A 68 -17.43 -5.18 -11.09
CA TRP A 68 -16.11 -4.63 -10.76
C TRP A 68 -16.08 -3.10 -10.82
N GLY A 69 -16.77 -2.51 -11.80
CA GLY A 69 -16.97 -1.06 -11.87
C GLY A 69 -17.72 -0.51 -10.64
N PHE A 70 -18.74 -1.23 -10.17
CA PHE A 70 -19.51 -0.86 -8.98
C PHE A 70 -18.68 -1.00 -7.69
N ILE A 71 -17.93 -2.09 -7.52
CA ILE A 71 -17.04 -2.29 -6.37
C ILE A 71 -15.94 -1.22 -6.35
N ALA A 72 -15.27 -0.97 -7.48
CA ALA A 72 -14.22 0.04 -7.59
C ALA A 72 -14.77 1.46 -7.39
N GLY A 73 -15.96 1.76 -7.94
CA GLY A 73 -16.67 3.02 -7.76
C GLY A 73 -17.08 3.27 -6.31
N LEU A 74 -17.62 2.27 -5.61
CA LEU A 74 -17.92 2.34 -4.17
C LEU A 74 -16.66 2.52 -3.31
N CYS A 75 -15.57 1.83 -3.64
CA CYS A 75 -14.27 2.02 -2.98
C CYS A 75 -13.75 3.45 -3.16
N ALA A 76 -13.82 4.01 -4.38
CA ALA A 76 -13.43 5.39 -4.65
C ALA A 76 -14.35 6.38 -3.92
N ALA A 77 -15.66 6.14 -3.88
CA ALA A 77 -16.62 6.95 -3.14
C ALA A 77 -16.34 6.93 -1.63
N PHE A 78 -16.04 5.75 -1.07
CA PHE A 78 -15.64 5.60 0.33
C PHE A 78 -14.38 6.43 0.64
N LEU A 79 -13.36 6.38 -0.23
CA LEU A 79 -12.14 7.18 -0.06
C LEU A 79 -12.40 8.69 -0.17
N ALA A 80 -13.25 9.10 -1.11
CA ALA A 80 -13.66 10.50 -1.26
C ALA A 80 -14.39 11.02 0.00
N VAL A 81 -15.33 10.24 0.55
CA VAL A 81 -16.02 10.56 1.80
C VAL A 81 -15.05 10.55 2.98
N PHE A 82 -14.14 9.58 3.06
CA PHE A 82 -13.11 9.51 4.09
C PHE A 82 -12.21 10.75 4.09
N MET A 83 -11.87 11.28 2.92
CA MET A 83 -11.13 12.55 2.82
C MET A 83 -12.03 13.72 3.18
N ALA A 84 -13.20 13.87 2.55
CA ALA A 84 -14.08 15.02 2.70
C ALA A 84 -14.61 15.24 4.12
N LYS A 85 -14.79 14.18 4.93
CA LYS A 85 -15.31 14.30 6.31
C LYS A 85 -14.50 15.28 7.17
N ALA A 86 -13.19 15.35 6.96
CA ALA A 86 -12.30 16.18 7.78
C ALA A 86 -12.56 17.69 7.63
N ILE A 87 -13.27 18.09 6.57
CA ILE A 87 -13.68 19.47 6.32
C ILE A 87 -14.91 19.84 7.17
N PHE A 88 -15.82 18.88 7.42
CA PHE A 88 -17.14 19.15 8.00
C PHE A 88 -17.22 18.98 9.53
N PHE A 89 -16.34 18.18 10.15
CA PHE A 89 -16.44 17.82 11.58
C PHE A 89 -15.53 18.65 12.51
N ILE A 90 -15.08 19.84 12.12
CA ILE A 90 -14.16 20.68 12.93
C ILE A 90 -14.89 21.15 14.21
N LYS A 91 -14.46 20.63 15.38
CA LYS A 91 -14.97 21.09 16.68
C LYS A 91 -14.45 22.50 16.98
N HIS A 92 -15.36 23.44 17.24
CA HIS A 92 -15.03 24.69 17.92
C HIS A 92 -14.78 24.35 19.38
N SER A 93 -13.55 24.50 19.84
CA SER A 93 -13.18 24.16 21.21
C SER A 93 -12.08 25.08 21.70
N TYR A 94 -12.45 26.31 21.98
CA TYR A 94 -11.83 27.08 23.05
C TYR A 94 -12.95 27.91 23.68
N GLN A 95 -13.57 27.39 24.73
CA GLN A 95 -14.31 28.23 25.66
C GLN A 95 -13.26 28.89 26.54
N ILE A 96 -13.08 30.19 26.39
CA ILE A 96 -12.15 30.97 27.22
C ILE A 96 -12.83 31.10 28.57
N ASP A 97 -12.23 30.48 29.57
CA ASP A 97 -12.76 30.46 30.93
C ASP A 97 -12.23 31.62 31.79
N ASP A 98 -11.32 32.43 31.25
CA ASP A 98 -10.65 33.55 31.92
C ASP A 98 -11.53 34.81 32.02
N ILE A 99 -11.17 35.76 32.89
CA ILE A 99 -11.98 36.95 33.20
C ILE A 99 -11.78 38.05 32.13
N GLU A 100 -12.79 38.35 31.32
CA GLU A 100 -12.74 39.50 30.38
C GLU A 100 -12.86 40.83 31.13
N ILE A 101 -11.99 41.80 30.80
CA ILE A 101 -12.02 43.16 31.34
C ILE A 101 -12.18 44.21 30.25
N THR A 102 -12.70 45.38 30.62
CA THR A 102 -13.04 46.47 29.70
C THR A 102 -12.30 47.77 30.01
N PRO A 103 -12.16 48.68 29.02
CA PRO A 103 -11.56 50.00 29.23
C PRO A 103 -12.25 50.86 30.30
N ALA A 104 -13.53 50.59 30.59
CA ALA A 104 -14.29 51.30 31.61
C ALA A 104 -13.93 50.84 33.04
N GLU A 105 -13.54 49.57 33.20
CA GLU A 105 -13.17 48.99 34.50
C GLU A 105 -11.73 49.33 34.89
N HIS A 106 -10.81 49.33 33.92
CA HIS A 106 -9.37 49.58 34.16
C HIS A 106 -8.77 50.59 33.16
N PRO A 107 -9.14 51.88 33.21
CA PRO A 107 -8.73 52.88 32.22
C PRO A 107 -7.20 53.09 32.14
N LYS A 108 -6.48 53.00 33.27
CA LYS A 108 -5.01 53.14 33.31
C LYS A 108 -4.30 52.04 32.52
N LEU A 109 -4.71 50.79 32.73
CA LEU A 109 -4.18 49.63 32.00
C LEU A 109 -4.42 49.77 30.49
N PHE A 110 -5.64 50.12 30.07
CA PHE A 110 -5.93 50.26 28.63
C PHE A 110 -5.18 51.44 28.00
N GLN A 111 -4.99 52.56 28.71
CA GLN A 111 -4.14 53.65 28.23
C GLN A 111 -2.69 53.21 28.04
N PHE A 112 -2.16 52.43 28.99
CA PHE A 112 -0.83 51.82 28.90
C PHE A 112 -0.73 50.88 27.69
N LEU A 113 -1.69 49.97 27.52
CA LEU A 113 -1.72 49.00 26.41
C LEU A 113 -1.84 49.69 25.05
N TYR A 114 -2.69 50.71 24.92
CA TYR A 114 -2.84 51.45 23.66
C TYR A 114 -1.59 52.23 23.30
N ARG A 115 -0.95 52.88 24.26
CA ARG A 115 0.32 53.56 24.02
C ARG A 115 1.41 52.57 23.62
N LEU A 116 1.48 51.42 24.29
CA LEU A 116 2.44 50.37 23.96
C LEU A 116 2.20 49.80 22.56
N ALA A 117 0.94 49.57 22.18
CA ALA A 117 0.57 49.13 20.83
C ALA A 117 0.99 50.17 19.77
N ASP A 118 0.72 51.45 20.03
CA ASP A 118 1.07 52.55 19.14
C ASP A 118 2.60 52.68 18.97
N GLU A 119 3.38 52.54 20.06
CA GLU A 119 4.86 52.54 20.02
C GLU A 119 5.45 51.28 19.35
N ALA A 120 4.81 50.12 19.51
CA ALA A 120 5.22 48.86 18.88
C ALA A 120 4.85 48.76 17.38
N GLY A 121 4.05 49.70 16.85
CA GLY A 121 3.49 49.60 15.51
C GLY A 121 2.48 48.45 15.36
N ALA A 122 1.81 48.09 16.45
CA ALA A 122 0.91 46.96 16.58
C ALA A 122 -0.57 47.40 16.61
N PRO A 123 -1.52 46.59 16.11
CA PRO A 123 -2.94 46.86 16.30
C PRO A 123 -3.32 46.75 17.79
N ARG A 124 -4.24 47.60 18.24
CA ARG A 124 -4.77 47.58 19.61
C ARG A 124 -5.54 46.27 19.89
N PRO A 125 -5.51 45.76 21.14
CA PRO A 125 -6.20 44.52 21.49
C PRO A 125 -7.72 44.70 21.41
N HIS A 126 -8.42 43.69 20.87
CA HIS A 126 -9.88 43.72 20.75
C HIS A 126 -10.57 43.46 22.08
N ARG A 127 -10.12 42.43 22.81
CA ARG A 127 -10.54 42.05 24.16
C ARG A 127 -9.30 41.75 25.00
N VAL A 128 -9.40 42.02 26.29
CA VAL A 128 -8.32 41.74 27.26
C VAL A 128 -8.87 40.80 28.33
N PHE A 129 -8.17 39.70 28.57
CA PHE A 129 -8.54 38.68 29.55
C PHE A 129 -7.48 38.62 30.66
N LEU A 130 -7.93 38.49 31.90
CA LEU A 130 -7.07 38.23 33.05
C LEU A 130 -7.09 36.73 33.36
N SER A 131 -5.91 36.15 33.45
CA SER A 131 -5.74 34.74 33.80
C SER A 131 -4.93 34.60 35.09
N PRO A 132 -5.02 33.46 35.78
CA PRO A 132 -4.16 33.19 36.93
C PRO A 132 -2.70 32.90 36.56
N ARG A 133 -2.42 32.65 35.27
CA ARG A 133 -1.17 32.05 34.81
C ARG A 133 0.03 32.99 35.00
N VAL A 134 1.24 32.41 35.02
CA VAL A 134 2.50 33.16 34.91
C VAL A 134 2.83 33.32 33.43
N ASN A 135 1.93 33.98 32.69
CA ASN A 135 2.06 34.14 31.26
C ASN A 135 1.42 35.45 30.79
N ALA A 136 1.82 35.93 29.62
CA ALA A 136 1.06 36.91 28.85
C ALA A 136 1.03 36.38 27.42
N ALA A 137 -0.12 36.41 26.76
CA ALA A 137 -0.25 35.78 25.47
C ALA A 137 -1.20 36.51 24.55
N VAL A 138 -0.84 36.59 23.28
CA VAL A 138 -1.74 37.03 22.21
C VAL A 138 -2.45 35.84 21.58
N PHE A 139 -3.77 35.88 21.52
CA PHE A 139 -4.56 34.85 20.86
C PHE A 139 -5.68 35.45 20.00
N TYR A 140 -6.38 34.63 19.24
CA TYR A 140 -7.46 35.06 18.34
C TYR A 140 -8.58 34.03 18.32
N ASP A 141 -9.79 34.49 18.05
CA ASP A 141 -10.93 33.59 17.85
C ASP A 141 -10.72 32.76 16.58
N LEU A 142 -10.75 31.45 16.74
CA LEU A 142 -10.52 30.49 15.67
C LEU A 142 -11.86 30.11 15.04
N SER A 143 -12.05 30.48 13.76
CA SER A 143 -13.18 30.04 12.93
C SER A 143 -12.72 29.81 11.49
N ILE A 144 -13.38 28.89 10.76
CA ILE A 144 -13.10 28.62 9.34
C ILE A 144 -13.31 29.88 8.48
N LEU A 145 -14.27 30.73 8.86
CA LEU A 145 -14.50 32.03 8.23
C LEU A 145 -13.27 32.95 8.31
N ASN A 146 -12.41 32.76 9.31
CA ASN A 146 -11.17 33.52 9.48
C ASN A 146 -10.04 33.07 8.54
N LEU A 147 -10.25 32.08 7.65
CA LEU A 147 -9.36 31.81 6.51
C LEU A 147 -9.42 32.92 5.45
N ILE A 148 -10.60 33.53 5.31
CA ILE A 148 -10.91 34.52 4.28
C ILE A 148 -11.00 35.93 4.90
N LEU A 149 -11.41 36.04 6.18
CA LEU A 149 -11.52 37.30 6.91
C LEU A 149 -10.43 37.44 8.00
N PRO A 150 -9.89 38.65 8.25
CA PRO A 150 -8.94 38.88 9.33
C PRO A 150 -9.62 38.72 10.70
N SER A 151 -9.06 37.86 11.56
CA SER A 151 -9.53 37.64 12.93
C SER A 151 -9.04 38.74 13.86
N LYS A 152 -9.88 39.16 14.80
CA LYS A 152 -9.52 40.14 15.83
C LYS A 152 -8.58 39.47 16.86
N LYS A 153 -7.55 40.21 17.30
CA LYS A 153 -6.55 39.72 18.27
C LYS A 153 -6.95 40.12 19.69
N ASN A 154 -6.96 39.15 20.59
CA ASN A 154 -7.23 39.31 22.02
C ASN A 154 -5.90 39.18 22.79
N LEU A 155 -5.83 39.81 23.97
CA LEU A 155 -4.67 39.79 24.85
C LEU A 155 -5.03 39.10 26.16
N GLU A 156 -4.22 38.14 26.58
CA GLU A 156 -4.24 37.56 27.92
C GLU A 156 -3.14 38.20 28.77
N ILE A 157 -3.49 38.62 29.98
CA ILE A 157 -2.57 39.09 31.01
C ILE A 157 -2.69 38.18 32.22
N GLY A 158 -1.67 37.37 32.45
CA GLY A 158 -1.55 36.55 33.63
C GLY A 158 -1.19 37.37 34.86
N LEU A 159 -2.03 37.29 35.90
CA LEU A 159 -1.80 38.03 37.14
C LEU A 159 -0.67 37.42 37.98
N GLY A 160 -0.41 36.11 37.84
CA GLY A 160 0.72 35.44 38.51
C GLY A 160 2.08 35.94 38.01
N LEU A 161 2.16 36.31 36.73
CA LEU A 161 3.31 37.00 36.13
C LEU A 161 3.48 38.40 36.70
N MET A 162 2.40 39.18 36.64
CA MET A 162 2.39 40.60 37.00
C MET A 162 2.78 40.82 38.47
N ASN A 163 2.48 39.87 39.34
CA ASN A 163 2.82 39.95 40.75
C ASN A 163 4.34 39.94 41.04
N VAL A 164 5.13 39.33 40.15
CA VAL A 164 6.58 39.15 40.34
C VAL A 164 7.40 40.18 39.55
N LEU A 165 6.87 40.67 38.42
CA LEU A 165 7.57 41.62 37.57
C LEU A 165 7.42 43.07 38.04
N SER A 166 8.50 43.84 37.88
CA SER A 166 8.45 45.30 37.94
C SER A 166 7.74 45.86 36.71
N LEU A 167 7.33 47.12 36.75
CA LEU A 167 6.60 47.80 35.68
C LEU A 167 7.43 47.90 34.39
N GLY A 168 8.75 48.07 34.49
CA GLY A 168 9.67 48.05 33.36
C GLY A 168 9.81 46.66 32.72
N GLU A 169 9.93 45.61 33.54
CA GLU A 169 9.96 44.22 33.08
C GLU A 169 8.61 43.79 32.48
N PHE A 170 7.50 44.19 33.09
CA PHE A 170 6.16 43.94 32.58
C PHE A 170 5.90 44.66 31.25
N LYS A 171 6.36 45.91 31.11
CA LYS A 171 6.39 46.61 29.81
C LYS A 171 7.17 45.80 28.78
N ALA A 172 8.30 45.20 29.15
CA ALA A 172 9.12 44.41 28.23
C ALA A 172 8.41 43.13 27.77
N VAL A 173 7.74 42.40 28.68
CA VAL A 173 6.95 41.22 28.33
C VAL A 173 5.76 41.60 27.45
N LEU A 174 5.00 42.65 27.79
CA LEU A 174 3.91 43.11 26.93
C LEU A 174 4.43 43.63 25.58
N ALA A 175 5.58 44.30 25.54
CA ALA A 175 6.20 44.76 24.29
C ALA A 175 6.59 43.58 23.40
N HIS A 176 7.04 42.46 23.98
CA HIS A 176 7.27 41.20 23.28
C HIS A 176 5.95 40.66 22.68
N GLU A 177 4.88 40.58 23.48
CA GLU A 177 3.55 40.18 23.00
C GLU A 177 3.04 41.11 21.87
N PHE A 178 3.22 42.43 22.00
CA PHE A 178 2.91 43.39 20.95
C PHE A 178 3.82 43.26 19.71
N GLY A 179 5.05 42.77 19.87
CA GLY A 179 5.89 42.31 18.78
C GLY A 179 5.20 41.23 17.94
N HIS A 180 4.53 40.28 18.59
CA HIS A 180 3.68 39.31 17.88
C HIS A 180 2.39 39.94 17.29
N PHE A 181 1.83 41.00 17.90
CA PHE A 181 0.73 41.76 17.29
C PHE A 181 1.13 42.41 15.95
N ALA A 182 2.34 42.97 15.84
CA ALA A 182 2.83 43.64 14.64
C ALA A 182 3.25 42.67 13.50
N GLN A 183 3.61 41.43 13.84
CA GLN A 183 4.06 40.43 12.87
C GLN A 183 2.91 39.90 11.99
N ARG A 184 2.99 40.17 10.67
CA ARG A 184 2.05 39.61 9.67
C ARG A 184 2.13 38.08 9.53
N SER A 185 3.27 37.46 9.89
CA SER A 185 3.46 36.01 9.80
C SER A 185 2.66 35.21 10.84
N MET A 186 2.04 35.85 11.83
CA MET A 186 1.05 35.21 12.69
C MET A 186 -0.10 34.53 11.89
N ALA A 187 -0.44 35.06 10.71
CA ALA A 187 -1.44 34.45 9.83
C ALA A 187 -1.04 33.03 9.38
N VAL A 188 0.27 32.75 9.27
CA VAL A 188 0.82 31.43 8.95
C VAL A 188 0.52 30.44 10.08
N GLY A 189 0.73 30.85 11.35
CA GLY A 189 0.41 30.03 12.53
C GLY A 189 -1.07 29.63 12.57
N ARG A 190 -1.98 30.56 12.25
CA ARG A 190 -3.42 30.31 12.13
C ARG A 190 -3.75 29.27 11.07
N TRP A 191 -3.20 29.41 9.86
CA TRP A 191 -3.48 28.47 8.79
C TRP A 191 -2.89 27.08 9.07
N VAL A 192 -1.71 27.02 9.69
CA VAL A 192 -1.11 25.76 10.15
C VAL A 192 -1.97 25.11 11.24
N TYR A 193 -2.55 25.89 12.17
CA TYR A 193 -3.47 25.36 13.18
C TYR A 193 -4.73 24.74 12.55
N ILE A 194 -5.33 25.39 11.55
CA ILE A 194 -6.48 24.82 10.83
C ILE A 194 -6.07 23.54 10.09
N ALA A 195 -4.93 23.56 9.41
CA ALA A 195 -4.37 22.37 8.78
C ALA A 195 -4.08 21.25 9.80
N GLN A 196 -3.68 21.60 11.04
CA GLN A 196 -3.49 20.67 12.15
C GLN A 196 -4.81 20.04 12.61
N GLN A 197 -5.90 20.81 12.64
CA GLN A 197 -7.24 20.27 12.95
C GLN A 197 -7.68 19.28 11.86
N ILE A 198 -7.51 19.63 10.59
CA ILE A 198 -7.83 18.76 9.45
C ILE A 198 -6.97 17.49 9.48
N ALA A 199 -5.64 17.64 9.62
CA ALA A 199 -4.71 16.53 9.73
C ALA A 199 -5.01 15.66 10.96
N GLY A 200 -5.29 16.27 12.11
CA GLY A 200 -5.66 15.60 13.34
C GLY A 200 -6.92 14.74 13.18
N GLN A 201 -7.95 15.21 12.49
CA GLN A 201 -9.16 14.42 12.24
C GLN A 201 -8.93 13.26 11.26
N ILE A 202 -8.06 13.44 10.26
CA ILE A 202 -7.69 12.38 9.30
C ILE A 202 -6.80 11.31 9.96
N ILE A 203 -5.86 11.75 10.80
CA ILE A 203 -4.77 10.92 11.34
C ILE A 203 -5.15 10.28 12.68
N SER A 204 -5.73 11.03 13.63
CA SER A 204 -5.81 10.61 15.04
C SER A 204 -7.12 9.91 15.42
N ARG A 205 -8.26 10.21 14.77
CA ARG A 205 -9.53 9.56 15.13
C ARG A 205 -9.78 8.29 14.31
N ARG A 206 -9.64 7.14 14.98
CA ARG A 206 -10.11 5.84 14.47
C ARG A 206 -11.64 5.76 14.54
N ASP A 207 -12.26 6.37 13.55
CA ASP A 207 -13.70 6.60 13.49
C ASP A 207 -14.53 5.37 13.10
N ILE A 208 -15.83 5.59 12.92
CA ILE A 208 -16.83 4.63 12.43
C ILE A 208 -16.37 3.96 11.13
N LEU A 209 -15.73 4.69 10.21
CA LEU A 209 -15.20 4.14 8.95
C LEU A 209 -14.04 3.15 9.18
N ASP A 210 -13.15 3.42 10.15
CA ASP A 210 -12.07 2.49 10.54
C ASP A 210 -12.62 1.27 11.30
N ARG A 211 -13.78 1.40 11.97
CA ARG A 211 -14.52 0.25 12.53
C ARG A 211 -15.18 -0.57 11.43
N PHE A 212 -15.78 0.08 10.44
CA PHE A 212 -16.36 -0.56 9.26
C PHE A 212 -15.31 -1.35 8.48
N LEU A 213 -14.13 -0.76 8.19
CA LEU A 213 -13.01 -1.46 7.54
C LEU A 213 -12.54 -2.67 8.35
N ARG A 214 -12.40 -2.53 9.67
CA ARG A 214 -12.05 -3.67 10.54
C ARG A 214 -13.12 -4.76 10.57
N GLY A 215 -14.39 -4.38 10.50
CA GLY A 215 -15.50 -5.31 10.31
C GLY A 215 -15.34 -6.07 9.00
N LEU A 216 -15.25 -5.34 7.88
CA LEU A 216 -15.09 -5.88 6.52
C LEU A 216 -13.87 -6.82 6.40
N SER A 217 -12.73 -6.43 6.98
CA SER A 217 -11.50 -7.22 7.01
C SER A 217 -11.54 -8.47 7.88
N ARG A 218 -12.59 -8.66 8.70
CA ARG A 218 -12.80 -9.84 9.56
C ARG A 218 -13.97 -10.70 9.11
N PHE A 219 -14.69 -10.30 8.06
CA PHE A 219 -15.66 -11.15 7.38
C PHE A 219 -14.97 -12.29 6.63
N ASP A 220 -15.76 -13.10 5.90
CA ASP A 220 -15.28 -14.17 5.04
C ASP A 220 -14.10 -13.73 4.14
N LEU A 221 -13.13 -14.64 3.94
CA LEU A 221 -11.91 -14.41 3.16
C LEU A 221 -12.18 -13.86 1.74
N ARG A 222 -13.35 -14.17 1.16
CA ARG A 222 -13.80 -13.69 -0.15
C ARG A 222 -14.03 -12.18 -0.21
N ILE A 223 -14.30 -11.52 0.91
CA ILE A 223 -14.58 -10.07 1.01
C ILE A 223 -13.48 -9.36 1.81
N ALA A 224 -12.85 -10.06 2.76
CA ALA A 224 -11.83 -9.50 3.64
C ALA A 224 -10.66 -8.84 2.90
N TRP A 225 -10.28 -9.38 1.73
CA TRP A 225 -9.20 -8.83 0.91
C TRP A 225 -9.49 -7.40 0.42
N VAL A 226 -10.76 -7.06 0.13
CA VAL A 226 -11.18 -5.68 -0.22
C VAL A 226 -10.96 -4.76 0.97
N GLY A 227 -11.34 -5.22 2.18
CA GLY A 227 -11.09 -4.49 3.42
C GLY A 227 -9.59 -4.30 3.70
N TRP A 228 -8.75 -5.31 3.45
CA TRP A 228 -7.29 -5.21 3.60
C TRP A 228 -6.69 -4.22 2.60
N LEU A 229 -7.12 -4.26 1.35
CA LEU A 229 -6.69 -3.34 0.30
C LEU A 229 -7.08 -1.89 0.64
N LEU A 230 -8.34 -1.65 1.00
CA LEU A 230 -8.80 -0.33 1.44
C LEU A 230 -8.05 0.16 2.68
N SER A 231 -7.79 -0.72 3.64
CA SER A 231 -7.00 -0.39 4.84
C SER A 231 -5.58 0.01 4.50
N LEU A 232 -4.96 -0.64 3.50
CA LEU A 232 -3.63 -0.30 2.99
C LEU A 232 -3.63 1.05 2.28
N ILE A 233 -4.65 1.34 1.45
CA ILE A 233 -4.80 2.62 0.76
C ILE A 233 -5.02 3.76 1.77
N VAL A 234 -5.91 3.57 2.76
CA VAL A 234 -6.16 4.55 3.82
C VAL A 234 -4.90 4.78 4.65
N TRP A 235 -4.16 3.71 5.01
CA TRP A 235 -2.87 3.83 5.67
C TRP A 235 -1.88 4.64 4.83
N SER A 236 -1.84 4.41 3.52
CA SER A 236 -0.97 5.14 2.60
C SER A 236 -1.32 6.63 2.51
N ILE A 237 -2.60 6.97 2.32
CA ILE A 237 -3.08 8.36 2.30
C ILE A 237 -2.71 9.06 3.62
N ARG A 238 -3.03 8.43 4.76
CA ARG A 238 -2.67 8.96 6.08
C ARG A 238 -1.16 9.14 6.21
N SER A 239 -0.38 8.19 5.69
CA SER A 239 1.08 8.22 5.75
C SER A 239 1.69 9.41 4.99
N VAL A 240 1.25 9.63 3.75
CA VAL A 240 1.70 10.76 2.92
C VAL A 240 1.26 12.09 3.54
N MET A 241 -0.02 12.21 3.90
CA MET A 241 -0.55 13.44 4.52
C MET A 241 0.18 13.79 5.82
N GLU A 242 0.41 12.81 6.70
CA GLU A 242 1.15 13.02 7.93
C GLU A 242 2.60 13.44 7.68
N THR A 243 3.27 12.84 6.69
CA THR A 243 4.67 13.17 6.38
C THR A 243 4.80 14.58 5.82
N VAL A 244 3.96 14.94 4.85
CA VAL A 244 3.91 16.31 4.29
C VAL A 244 3.58 17.30 5.40
N PHE A 245 2.61 16.98 6.26
CA PHE A 245 2.23 17.84 7.37
C PHE A 245 3.34 17.99 8.41
N ARG A 246 4.14 16.96 8.71
CA ARG A 246 5.32 17.09 9.58
C ARG A 246 6.34 18.09 9.04
N VAL A 247 6.52 18.18 7.73
CA VAL A 247 7.39 19.19 7.12
C VAL A 247 6.82 20.59 7.38
N VAL A 248 5.50 20.76 7.29
CA VAL A 248 4.82 22.03 7.63
C VAL A 248 5.01 22.37 9.10
N VAL A 249 4.80 21.42 10.01
CA VAL A 249 4.99 21.63 11.46
C VAL A 249 6.45 21.96 11.78
N LEU A 250 7.41 21.29 11.15
CA LEU A 250 8.83 21.57 11.34
C LEU A 250 9.20 22.98 10.86
N ALA A 251 8.67 23.38 9.69
CA ALA A 251 8.86 24.72 9.15
C ALA A 251 8.16 25.80 10.01
N GLN A 252 6.96 25.51 10.52
CA GLN A 252 6.20 26.40 11.41
C GLN A 252 6.88 26.56 12.76
N ARG A 253 7.41 25.49 13.37
CA ARG A 253 8.21 25.58 14.62
C ARG A 253 9.49 26.38 14.40
N ALA A 254 10.18 26.18 13.27
CA ALA A 254 11.34 26.99 12.91
C ALA A 254 10.99 28.48 12.70
N LEU A 255 9.83 28.77 12.09
CA LEU A 255 9.31 30.13 11.96
C LEU A 255 8.93 30.73 13.32
N SER A 256 8.27 29.96 14.20
CA SER A 256 7.88 30.39 15.55
C SER A 256 9.10 30.88 16.33
N ARG A 257 10.22 30.15 16.25
CA ARG A 257 11.48 30.57 16.88
C ARG A 257 12.02 31.90 16.35
N GLU A 258 11.96 32.13 15.04
CA GLU A 258 12.36 33.42 14.46
C GLU A 258 11.38 34.55 14.84
N MET A 259 10.08 34.22 15.01
CA MET A 259 9.07 35.17 15.50
C MET A 259 9.34 35.61 16.94
N GLU A 260 9.80 34.72 17.81
CA GLU A 260 10.20 34.99 19.20
C GLU A 260 11.42 35.92 19.26
N PHE A 261 12.47 35.63 18.50
CA PHE A 261 13.63 36.52 18.41
C PHE A 261 13.26 37.92 17.88
N GLN A 262 12.33 37.97 16.92
CA GLN A 262 11.85 39.23 16.39
C GLN A 262 11.01 40.00 17.43
N ALA A 263 10.18 39.31 18.21
CA ALA A 263 9.39 39.89 19.29
C ALA A 263 10.30 40.39 20.43
N ASP A 264 11.37 39.67 20.76
CA ASP A 264 12.41 40.13 21.68
C ASP A 264 13.05 41.44 21.21
N LEU A 265 13.38 41.56 19.91
CA LEU A 265 13.93 42.81 19.37
C LEU A 265 12.93 43.98 19.42
N VAL A 266 11.63 43.72 19.30
CA VAL A 266 10.59 44.74 19.54
C VAL A 266 10.57 45.15 21.01
N ALA A 267 10.64 44.21 21.95
CA ALA A 267 10.77 44.54 23.37
C ALA A 267 12.03 45.38 23.64
N VAL A 268 13.18 44.98 23.10
CA VAL A 268 14.46 45.72 23.20
C VAL A 268 14.31 47.16 22.67
N SER A 269 13.59 47.36 21.57
CA SER A 269 13.35 48.69 21.01
C SER A 269 12.53 49.61 21.93
N LEU A 270 11.67 49.05 22.79
CA LEU A 270 10.77 49.82 23.65
C LEU A 270 11.21 49.89 25.12
N THR A 271 12.08 48.98 25.57
CA THR A 271 12.50 48.86 26.98
C THR A 271 14.00 48.70 27.20
N GLY A 272 14.80 48.58 26.14
CA GLY A 272 16.22 48.25 26.23
C GLY A 272 16.50 46.75 26.40
N SER A 273 17.78 46.38 26.26
CA SER A 273 18.23 44.98 26.19
C SER A 273 18.07 44.20 27.49
N ASP A 274 18.17 44.87 28.65
CA ASP A 274 18.23 44.16 29.94
C ASP A 274 16.84 43.87 30.53
N ALA A 275 15.81 44.68 30.23
CA ALA A 275 14.48 44.52 30.83
C ALA A 275 13.81 43.17 30.48
N ILE A 276 13.89 42.73 29.22
CA ILE A 276 13.35 41.42 28.79
C ILE A 276 14.17 40.26 29.37
N VAL A 277 15.49 40.42 29.48
CA VAL A 277 16.39 39.40 30.06
C VAL A 277 16.11 39.21 31.56
N HIS A 278 15.93 40.31 32.29
CA HIS A 278 15.59 40.28 33.71
C HIS A 278 14.19 39.68 33.93
N ALA A 279 13.22 40.02 33.07
CA ALA A 279 11.89 39.41 33.10
C ALA A 279 11.95 37.88 32.89
N LEU A 280 12.71 37.41 31.89
CA LEU A 280 12.92 35.98 31.65
C LEU A 280 13.56 35.25 32.84
N HIS A 281 14.44 35.91 33.60
CA HIS A 281 15.04 35.32 34.79
C HIS A 281 14.00 35.16 35.91
N ARG A 282 13.20 36.20 36.17
CA ARG A 282 12.17 36.20 37.23
C ARG A 282 11.02 35.25 36.92
N LEU A 283 10.72 35.06 35.64
CA LEU A 283 9.67 34.16 35.15
C LEU A 283 9.83 32.71 35.64
N ASN A 284 11.04 32.15 35.62
CA ASN A 284 11.28 30.78 36.09
C ASN A 284 10.89 30.58 37.57
N VAL A 285 11.17 31.58 38.40
CA VAL A 285 10.85 31.57 39.84
C VAL A 285 9.39 31.89 40.07
N ALA A 286 8.81 32.78 39.26
CA ALA A 286 7.40 33.10 39.29
C ALA A 286 6.53 31.87 39.02
N ASP A 287 6.89 31.04 38.03
CA ASP A 287 6.19 29.80 37.67
C ASP A 287 6.24 28.78 38.81
N THR A 288 7.44 28.49 39.32
CA THR A 288 7.64 27.57 40.46
C THR A 288 6.88 28.02 41.71
N ALA A 289 6.87 29.32 42.00
CA ALA A 289 6.17 29.87 43.15
C ALA A 289 4.65 29.88 42.95
N TRP A 290 4.20 30.10 41.72
CA TRP A 290 2.78 30.08 41.36
C TRP A 290 2.19 28.69 41.51
N ASP A 291 2.86 27.65 41.00
CA ASP A 291 2.39 26.26 41.13
C ASP A 291 2.17 25.87 42.60
N ARG A 292 3.13 26.24 43.47
CA ARG A 292 3.03 26.01 44.91
C ARG A 292 1.90 26.81 45.55
N ALA A 293 1.73 28.07 45.16
CA ALA A 293 0.66 28.94 45.68
C ALA A 293 -0.73 28.47 45.24
N ALA A 294 -0.88 28.06 43.98
CA ALA A 294 -2.12 27.51 43.43
C ALA A 294 -2.47 26.16 44.07
N HIS A 295 -1.48 25.29 44.29
CA HIS A 295 -1.67 24.03 45.00
C HIS A 295 -2.07 24.25 46.46
N PHE A 296 -1.42 25.21 47.15
CA PHE A 296 -1.82 25.63 48.49
C PHE A 296 -3.26 26.13 48.52
N ALA A 297 -3.64 27.02 47.59
CA ALA A 297 -5.02 27.53 47.51
C ALA A 297 -6.05 26.43 47.23
N HIS A 298 -5.73 25.47 46.36
CA HIS A 298 -6.57 24.28 46.12
C HIS A 298 -6.74 23.43 47.38
N SER A 299 -5.64 23.19 48.12
CA SER A 299 -5.67 22.45 49.38
C SER A 299 -6.53 23.16 50.43
N GLU A 300 -6.36 24.46 50.63
CA GLU A 300 -7.20 25.25 51.53
C GLU A 300 -8.69 25.19 51.13
N ALA A 301 -8.99 25.37 49.84
CA ALA A 301 -10.36 25.32 49.34
C ALA A 301 -11.00 23.94 49.54
N SER A 302 -10.23 22.86 49.35
CA SER A 302 -10.68 21.50 49.63
C SER A 302 -10.99 21.28 51.11
N GLU A 303 -10.34 22.01 52.02
CA GLU A 303 -10.63 22.03 53.46
C GLU A 303 -11.78 22.97 53.83
N GLY A 304 -12.37 23.70 52.88
CA GLY A 304 -13.45 24.67 53.12
C GLY A 304 -12.98 26.11 53.36
N ARG A 305 -11.67 26.39 53.29
CA ARG A 305 -11.08 27.72 53.51
C ARG A 305 -10.72 28.38 52.19
N LEU A 306 -11.29 29.54 51.91
CA LEU A 306 -10.98 30.30 50.69
C LEU A 306 -9.86 31.31 50.97
N VAL A 307 -8.74 31.19 50.25
CA VAL A 307 -7.61 32.14 50.31
C VAL A 307 -8.02 33.47 49.65
N ALA A 308 -7.97 34.57 50.39
CA ALA A 308 -8.41 35.88 49.90
C ALA A 308 -7.45 36.53 48.88
N ASP A 309 -6.13 36.29 49.00
CA ASP A 309 -5.10 36.79 48.07
C ASP A 309 -4.02 35.72 47.84
N VAL A 310 -4.16 34.95 46.76
CA VAL A 310 -3.17 33.94 46.34
C VAL A 310 -1.84 34.56 45.88
N PHE A 311 -1.82 35.83 45.49
CA PHE A 311 -0.61 36.52 45.03
C PHE A 311 0.29 36.88 46.21
N ALA A 312 -0.29 37.18 47.37
CA ALA A 312 0.47 37.29 48.61
C ALA A 312 1.10 35.94 49.02
N VAL A 313 0.38 34.83 48.82
CA VAL A 313 0.91 33.46 49.01
C VAL A 313 2.10 33.22 48.06
N GLN A 314 1.96 33.56 46.77
CA GLN A 314 3.05 33.44 45.79
C GLN A 314 4.30 34.24 46.21
N SER A 315 4.14 35.48 46.65
CA SER A 315 5.26 36.31 47.15
C SER A 315 5.93 35.69 48.38
N GLN A 316 5.14 35.14 49.30
CA GLN A 316 5.67 34.48 50.49
C GLN A 316 6.43 33.19 50.14
N VAL A 317 5.94 32.41 49.19
CA VAL A 317 6.67 31.23 48.66
C VAL A 317 8.04 31.64 48.10
N ILE A 318 8.12 32.71 47.32
CA ILE A 318 9.41 33.22 46.79
C ILE A 318 10.36 33.58 47.93
N ASN A 319 9.88 34.30 48.95
CA ASN A 319 10.69 34.68 50.11
C ASN A 319 11.20 33.47 50.89
N ARG A 320 10.35 32.45 51.08
CA ARG A 320 10.72 31.21 51.77
C ARG A 320 11.74 30.40 50.98
N LEU A 321 11.52 30.23 49.68
CA LEU A 321 12.48 29.53 48.81
C LEU A 321 13.84 30.24 48.79
N ARG A 322 13.86 31.57 48.67
CA ARG A 322 15.10 32.37 48.75
C ARG A 322 15.83 32.16 50.09
N ALA A 323 15.10 32.16 51.21
CA ALA A 323 15.68 31.95 52.53
C ALA A 323 16.26 30.53 52.72
N ILE A 324 15.63 29.52 52.11
CA ILE A 324 16.04 28.11 52.18
C ILE A 324 17.30 27.86 51.33
N THR A 325 17.36 28.45 50.13
CA THR A 325 18.48 28.24 49.21
C THR A 325 19.70 29.09 49.53
N ASP A 326 19.57 30.11 50.37
CA ASP A 326 20.62 31.10 50.70
C ASP A 326 21.26 31.72 49.43
N ASP A 327 20.50 31.78 48.34
CA ASP A 327 20.94 32.29 47.04
C ASP A 327 20.37 33.71 46.84
N PRO A 328 21.23 34.75 46.94
CA PRO A 328 20.79 36.13 46.74
C PRO A 328 20.31 36.41 45.31
N SER A 329 20.66 35.57 44.34
CA SER A 329 20.24 35.65 42.94
C SER A 329 19.01 34.81 42.61
N PHE A 330 18.36 34.19 43.60
CA PHE A 330 17.21 33.31 43.37
C PHE A 330 16.04 34.03 42.67
N HIS A 331 15.79 35.29 42.99
CA HIS A 331 14.76 36.12 42.34
C HIS A 331 15.29 37.48 41.86
N ASP A 332 16.26 38.05 42.59
CA ASP A 332 16.82 39.33 42.20
C ASP A 332 17.92 39.12 41.17
N VAL A 333 17.92 39.95 40.12
CA VAL A 333 19.01 39.98 39.16
C VAL A 333 20.15 40.79 39.77
N LEU A 334 21.39 40.28 39.67
CA LEU A 334 22.57 41.02 40.11
C LEU A 334 22.62 42.39 39.40
N PRO A 335 23.04 43.47 40.09
CA PRO A 335 23.15 44.78 39.47
C PRO A 335 24.04 44.76 38.23
N LEU A 336 23.65 45.50 37.19
CA LEU A 336 24.44 45.62 35.97
C LEU A 336 25.82 46.20 36.30
N PRO A 337 26.93 45.62 35.79
CA PRO A 337 28.26 46.15 36.01
C PRO A 337 28.41 47.52 35.34
N VAL A 338 29.08 48.45 36.03
CA VAL A 338 29.33 49.81 35.53
C VAL A 338 30.26 49.81 34.30
N ALA A 339 31.17 48.84 34.22
CA ALA A 339 32.03 48.60 33.08
C ALA A 339 31.45 47.50 32.17
N GLU A 340 31.40 47.77 30.86
CA GLU A 340 30.98 46.80 29.82
C GLU A 340 29.63 46.09 30.06
N PRO A 341 28.51 46.81 30.27
CA PRO A 341 27.21 46.19 30.51
C PRO A 341 26.75 45.28 29.36
N HIS A 342 27.22 45.53 28.13
CA HIS A 342 26.96 44.69 26.96
C HIS A 342 27.52 43.26 27.06
N ASN A 343 28.54 43.03 27.90
CA ASN A 343 29.16 41.72 28.14
C ASN A 343 28.51 40.96 29.31
N HIS A 344 27.66 41.62 30.10
CA HIS A 344 26.96 40.96 31.20
C HIS A 344 25.98 39.89 30.66
N ARG A 345 26.06 38.68 31.21
CA ARG A 345 25.16 37.56 30.89
C ARG A 345 24.48 37.06 32.16
N VAL A 346 23.16 36.96 32.10
CA VAL A 346 22.31 36.47 33.21
C VAL A 346 22.18 34.96 33.13
N PHE A 347 22.04 34.40 31.92
CA PHE A 347 21.89 32.97 31.72
C PHE A 347 23.22 32.28 31.42
N LYS A 348 23.48 31.15 32.08
CA LYS A 348 24.64 30.29 31.79
C LYS A 348 24.31 29.37 30.61
N THR A 349 25.27 29.15 29.72
CA THR A 349 25.10 28.20 28.59
C THR A 349 24.90 26.79 29.13
N GLU A 350 23.69 26.25 28.98
CA GLU A 350 23.40 24.87 29.33
C GLU A 350 24.09 23.91 28.36
N LEU A 351 24.58 22.79 28.90
CA LEU A 351 25.25 21.73 28.14
C LEU A 351 24.32 21.09 27.10
N ALA A 352 23.05 20.91 27.47
CA ALA A 352 22.07 20.19 26.70
C ALA A 352 20.71 20.88 26.80
N GLN A 353 19.98 20.91 25.70
CA GLN A 353 18.62 21.43 25.64
C GLN A 353 17.70 20.39 24.99
N PRO A 354 16.39 20.41 25.29
CA PRO A 354 15.42 19.63 24.54
C PRO A 354 15.64 19.82 23.03
N PRO A 355 15.45 18.78 22.19
CA PRO A 355 15.69 18.91 20.77
C PRO A 355 14.85 20.06 20.22
N ARG A 356 15.46 20.91 19.39
CA ARG A 356 14.84 22.14 18.86
C ARG A 356 13.43 21.94 18.29
N MET A 357 13.13 20.74 17.81
CA MET A 357 11.81 20.39 17.32
C MET A 357 10.74 20.31 18.42
N TRP A 358 11.06 20.11 19.71
CA TRP A 358 10.12 19.91 20.82
C TRP A 358 9.99 21.12 21.77
N SER A 359 10.79 22.17 21.59
CA SER A 359 10.72 23.38 22.40
C SER A 359 9.69 24.36 21.81
N THR A 360 8.76 24.85 22.64
CA THR A 360 7.79 25.89 22.22
C THR A 360 8.41 27.27 22.13
N HIS A 361 9.44 27.53 22.94
CA HIS A 361 10.23 28.77 22.91
C HIS A 361 11.73 28.48 22.69
N PRO A 362 12.51 29.42 22.15
CA PRO A 362 13.96 29.34 22.13
C PRO A 362 14.52 29.38 23.56
N ALA A 363 15.70 28.83 23.78
CA ALA A 363 16.33 28.85 25.09
C ALA A 363 16.68 30.29 25.52
N ASN A 364 16.56 30.59 26.82
CA ASN A 364 16.80 31.94 27.36
C ASN A 364 18.19 32.49 27.05
N VAL A 365 19.22 31.64 26.94
CA VAL A 365 20.58 32.03 26.51
C VAL A 365 20.58 32.56 25.07
N GLU A 366 19.92 31.86 24.14
CA GLU A 366 19.83 32.31 22.74
C GLU A 366 19.01 33.60 22.63
N ARG A 367 17.98 33.76 23.47
CA ARG A 367 17.17 34.99 23.56
C ARG A 367 17.97 36.17 24.11
N GLU A 368 18.77 35.95 25.16
CA GLU A 368 19.69 36.95 25.71
C GLU A 368 20.77 37.34 24.68
N GLU A 369 21.35 36.37 23.97
CA GLU A 369 22.30 36.64 22.89
C GLU A 369 21.67 37.48 21.78
N ASN A 370 20.43 37.18 21.38
CA ASN A 370 19.70 37.96 20.39
C ASN A 370 19.38 39.38 20.89
N ALA A 371 18.90 39.52 22.13
CA ALA A 371 18.54 40.80 22.74
C ALA A 371 19.75 41.72 22.99
N LYS A 372 20.93 41.15 23.24
CA LYS A 372 22.19 41.86 23.47
C LYS A 372 23.12 41.91 22.26
N ARG A 373 22.73 41.32 21.11
CA ARG A 373 23.51 41.35 19.86
C ARG A 373 23.83 42.79 19.42
N VAL A 374 22.84 43.66 19.53
CA VAL A 374 22.98 45.12 19.43
C VAL A 374 22.48 45.66 20.75
N TYR A 375 23.40 45.97 21.66
CA TYR A 375 23.05 46.34 23.03
C TYR A 375 22.45 47.75 23.09
N ILE A 376 21.26 47.86 23.71
CA ILE A 376 20.56 49.13 23.95
C ILE A 376 20.33 49.28 25.45
N GLY A 377 21.07 50.21 26.08
CA GLY A 377 20.90 50.51 27.50
C GLY A 377 19.66 51.39 27.75
N ALA A 378 18.85 51.03 28.74
CA ALA A 378 17.74 51.84 29.23
C ALA A 378 17.47 51.58 30.72
N PRO A 379 17.00 52.57 31.49
CA PRO A 379 16.62 52.37 32.88
C PRO A 379 15.38 51.47 32.98
N ILE A 380 15.42 50.49 33.89
CA ILE A 380 14.28 49.62 34.20
C ILE A 380 13.47 50.26 35.33
N ASP A 381 12.18 50.49 35.09
CA ASP A 381 11.27 51.04 36.11
C ASP A 381 10.95 49.98 37.17
N ALA A 382 11.40 50.22 38.40
CA ALA A 382 11.32 49.29 39.52
C ALA A 382 9.96 49.28 40.25
N ARG A 383 9.00 50.14 39.86
CA ARG A 383 7.66 50.15 40.46
C ARG A 383 6.92 48.84 40.20
N GLY A 384 5.90 48.52 41.01
CA GLY A 384 5.12 47.29 40.83
C GLY A 384 4.17 47.40 39.62
N ALA A 385 4.03 46.32 38.85
CA ALA A 385 3.10 46.30 37.71
C ALA A 385 1.61 46.45 38.12
N TRP A 386 1.28 46.17 39.39
CA TRP A 386 -0.04 46.43 39.99
C TRP A 386 -0.48 47.91 39.92
N GLU A 387 0.43 48.88 39.73
CA GLU A 387 0.09 50.31 39.54
C GLU A 387 -0.81 50.57 38.31
N LEU A 388 -0.88 49.61 37.37
CA LEU A 388 -1.73 49.69 36.17
C LEU A 388 -3.21 49.41 36.43
N PHE A 389 -3.54 48.81 37.58
CA PHE A 389 -4.91 48.43 37.92
C PHE A 389 -5.53 49.41 38.91
N ASP A 390 -6.83 49.63 38.73
CA ASP A 390 -7.68 50.30 39.72
C ASP A 390 -8.34 49.23 40.60
N ASN A 391 -8.50 49.47 41.89
CA ASN A 391 -9.07 48.53 42.86
C ASN A 391 -8.37 47.15 42.91
N VAL A 392 -7.03 47.16 43.02
CA VAL A 392 -6.17 45.96 43.00
C VAL A 392 -6.67 44.83 43.91
N ASP A 393 -7.11 45.14 45.13
CA ASP A 393 -7.55 44.13 46.09
C ASP A 393 -8.77 43.33 45.60
N ILE A 394 -9.70 43.98 44.89
CA ILE A 394 -10.88 43.32 44.32
C ILE A 394 -10.46 42.36 43.20
N VAL A 395 -9.57 42.81 42.31
CA VAL A 395 -9.05 41.99 41.20
C VAL A 395 -8.35 40.75 41.74
N LYS A 396 -7.53 40.90 42.79
CA LYS A 396 -6.84 39.78 43.44
C LYS A 396 -7.80 38.79 44.08
N GLN A 397 -8.84 39.27 44.77
CA GLN A 397 -9.87 38.41 45.38
C GLN A 397 -10.68 37.65 44.33
N GLN A 398 -11.11 38.33 43.26
CA GLN A 398 -11.84 37.71 42.15
C GLN A 398 -11.02 36.61 41.50
N MET A 399 -9.74 36.85 41.22
CA MET A 399 -8.87 35.83 40.64
C MET A 399 -8.57 34.69 41.62
N SER A 400 -8.39 34.98 42.91
CA SER A 400 -8.19 33.94 43.94
C SER A 400 -9.40 32.99 44.03
N ALA A 401 -10.62 33.51 43.93
CA ALA A 401 -11.83 32.71 43.85
C ALA A 401 -11.95 31.95 42.52
N HIS A 402 -11.56 32.57 41.41
CA HIS A 402 -11.60 31.97 40.08
C HIS A 402 -10.74 30.69 39.98
N ILE A 403 -9.55 30.68 40.59
CA ILE A 403 -8.62 29.54 40.56
C ILE A 403 -9.22 28.28 41.20
N VAL A 404 -10.04 28.43 42.24
CA VAL A 404 -10.64 27.30 42.98
C VAL A 404 -12.13 27.12 42.67
N ARG A 405 -12.62 27.74 41.59
CA ARG A 405 -14.04 27.79 41.21
C ARG A 405 -14.71 26.41 41.28
N GLU A 406 -14.12 25.41 40.64
CA GLU A 406 -14.70 24.06 40.57
C GLU A 406 -14.93 23.42 41.95
N ILE A 407 -14.07 23.73 42.93
CA ILE A 407 -14.21 23.26 44.31
C ILE A 407 -15.28 24.09 45.02
N THR A 408 -15.25 25.41 44.86
CA THR A 408 -16.23 26.32 45.50
C THR A 408 -17.67 26.13 44.99
N GLU A 409 -17.84 25.65 43.76
CA GLU A 409 -19.15 25.28 43.20
C GLU A 409 -19.68 23.97 43.79
N LYS A 410 -18.79 23.03 44.14
CA LYS A 410 -19.14 21.70 44.67
C LYS A 410 -19.21 21.67 46.20
N LYS A 411 -18.47 22.55 46.88
CA LYS A 411 -18.32 22.59 48.34
C LYS A 411 -18.42 24.04 48.82
N LYS A 412 -19.20 24.26 49.88
CA LYS A 412 -19.29 25.58 50.52
C LYS A 412 -17.95 25.92 51.17
N THR A 413 -17.39 27.07 50.80
CA THR A 413 -16.14 27.60 51.35
C THR A 413 -16.38 28.96 52.01
N GLU A 414 -15.57 29.32 53.00
CA GLU A 414 -15.62 30.61 53.69
C GLU A 414 -14.32 31.41 53.48
N PRO A 415 -14.39 32.73 53.23
CA PRO A 415 -13.20 33.58 53.14
C PRO A 415 -12.38 33.52 54.42
N THR A 416 -11.09 33.21 54.29
CA THR A 416 -10.13 33.17 55.40
C THR A 416 -9.27 34.44 55.38
N ALA A 417 -8.92 34.96 56.56
CA ALA A 417 -8.04 36.12 56.65
C ALA A 417 -6.65 35.76 56.10
N LEU A 418 -6.05 36.66 55.30
CA LEU A 418 -4.76 36.41 54.65
C LEU A 418 -3.65 36.06 55.66
N ALA A 419 -3.65 36.68 56.84
CA ALA A 419 -2.66 36.41 57.89
C ALA A 419 -2.69 34.93 58.35
N ASP A 420 -3.88 34.34 58.43
CA ASP A 420 -4.06 32.93 58.83
C ASP A 420 -3.55 32.00 57.72
N SER A 421 -3.87 32.31 56.45
CA SER A 421 -3.36 31.57 55.29
C SER A 421 -1.83 31.63 55.19
N LEU A 422 -1.22 32.80 55.40
CA LEU A 422 0.23 32.95 55.39
C LEU A 422 0.91 32.25 56.57
N THR A 423 0.28 32.24 57.74
CA THR A 423 0.78 31.49 58.91
C THR A 423 0.76 29.99 58.63
N LYS A 424 -0.35 29.44 58.09
CA LYS A 424 -0.43 28.03 57.72
C LYS A 424 0.55 27.66 56.61
N LEU A 425 0.77 28.55 55.62
CA LEU A 425 1.83 28.36 54.62
C LEU A 425 3.21 28.30 55.27
N ASP A 426 3.50 29.24 56.18
CA ASP A 426 4.78 29.30 56.88
C ASP A 426 5.04 28.05 57.74
N GLU A 427 4.01 27.44 58.32
CA GLU A 427 4.12 26.13 58.99
C GLU A 427 4.60 25.01 58.04
N GLN A 428 4.29 25.10 56.74
CA GLN A 428 4.80 24.14 55.74
C GLN A 428 6.31 24.30 55.49
N TYR A 429 6.83 25.53 55.63
CA TYR A 429 8.24 25.84 55.43
C TYR A 429 9.07 25.87 56.73
N ASN A 430 8.42 25.96 57.90
CA ASN A 430 9.05 25.90 59.21
C ASN A 430 9.34 24.46 59.64
N ARG A 431 10.06 23.73 58.78
CA ARG A 431 10.41 22.33 58.97
C ARG A 431 11.86 22.19 59.37
N ALA A 432 12.18 21.24 60.25
CA ALA A 432 13.53 21.07 60.75
C ALA A 432 14.55 20.88 59.61
N TYR A 433 14.23 20.04 58.62
CA TYR A 433 15.12 19.76 57.48
C TYR A 433 15.35 20.95 56.53
N LEU A 434 14.60 22.05 56.66
CA LEU A 434 14.75 23.28 55.88
C LEU A 434 15.53 24.37 56.63
N GLN A 435 15.99 24.11 57.86
CA GLN A 435 16.76 25.10 58.63
C GLN A 435 18.11 25.40 58.00
N ARG A 436 18.47 26.68 57.94
CA ARG A 436 19.75 27.18 57.37
C ARG A 436 20.99 26.56 58.03
N SER A 437 20.90 26.16 59.31
CA SER A 437 21.98 25.49 60.05
C SER A 437 22.43 24.18 59.41
N TYR A 438 21.56 23.51 58.65
CA TYR A 438 21.89 22.27 57.94
C TYR A 438 22.52 22.49 56.56
N ARG A 439 22.71 23.75 56.14
CA ARG A 439 23.36 24.14 54.88
C ARG A 439 22.82 23.42 53.64
N GLY A 440 21.51 23.16 53.61
CA GLY A 440 20.84 22.47 52.50
C GLY A 440 21.09 20.97 52.41
N ALA A 441 21.72 20.35 53.43
CA ALA A 441 22.06 18.92 53.42
C ALA A 441 20.85 17.99 53.22
N TYR A 442 19.63 18.43 53.50
CA TYR A 442 18.42 17.61 53.37
C TYR A 442 17.50 18.07 52.23
N LEU A 443 17.95 19.00 51.38
CA LEU A 443 17.15 19.56 50.30
C LEU A 443 17.36 18.78 48.99
N GLY A 444 16.28 18.22 48.43
CA GLY A 444 16.27 17.70 47.06
C GLY A 444 17.12 16.44 46.82
N ARG A 445 17.49 15.70 47.88
CA ARG A 445 18.23 14.42 47.76
C ARG A 445 17.72 13.40 48.77
N SER A 446 17.99 12.13 48.47
CA SER A 446 17.84 11.03 49.43
C SER A 446 19.06 10.97 50.36
N ILE A 447 18.81 10.75 51.66
CA ILE A 447 19.88 10.55 52.65
C ILE A 447 20.02 9.09 53.10
N THR A 448 19.14 8.19 52.64
CA THR A 448 19.18 6.77 53.02
C THR A 448 19.45 5.82 51.87
N ARG A 449 19.17 6.19 50.61
CA ARG A 449 19.28 5.27 49.46
C ARG A 449 20.68 4.74 49.16
N HIS A 450 21.72 5.35 49.70
CA HIS A 450 23.09 4.87 49.56
C HIS A 450 23.41 3.67 50.49
N ALA A 451 22.57 3.41 51.50
CA ALA A 451 22.66 2.29 52.42
C ALA A 451 21.88 1.09 51.88
N LYS A 452 22.43 -0.12 52.00
CA LYS A 452 21.70 -1.35 51.66
C LYS A 452 20.88 -1.82 52.86
N GLU A 453 21.45 -1.68 54.04
CA GLU A 453 20.80 -1.98 55.31
C GLU A 453 20.77 -0.72 56.20
N PRO A 454 19.79 -0.57 57.09
CA PRO A 454 19.72 0.58 58.01
C PRO A 454 20.99 0.79 58.86
N ALA A 455 21.77 -0.28 59.09
CA ALA A 455 23.04 -0.20 59.79
C ALA A 455 24.13 0.56 59.00
N ASP A 456 24.08 0.55 57.67
CA ASP A 456 25.05 1.23 56.80
C ASP A 456 24.91 2.77 56.85
N LEU A 457 23.83 3.28 57.46
CA LEU A 457 23.63 4.71 57.69
C LEU A 457 24.57 5.30 58.75
N TYR A 458 25.29 4.46 59.49
CA TYR A 458 26.18 4.88 60.56
C TYR A 458 27.62 4.59 60.17
N ASP A 459 28.53 5.50 60.51
CA ASP A 459 29.97 5.24 60.42
C ASP A 459 30.41 4.34 61.60
N PRO A 460 30.78 3.07 61.37
CA PRO A 460 31.17 2.16 62.44
C PRO A 460 32.53 2.53 63.06
N SER A 461 33.33 3.38 62.39
CA SER A 461 34.64 3.82 62.87
C SER A 461 34.56 4.95 63.89
N LEU A 462 33.39 5.59 64.04
CA LEU A 462 33.18 6.72 64.93
C LEU A 462 32.86 6.26 66.37
N ALA A 463 33.84 5.69 67.06
CA ALA A 463 33.79 5.42 68.50
C ALA A 463 34.51 6.55 69.27
N SER A 464 33.89 7.74 69.32
CA SER A 464 34.56 8.93 69.89
C SER A 464 34.46 9.01 71.41
N ALA A 465 35.59 9.23 72.09
CA ALA A 465 35.64 9.67 73.49
C ALA A 465 35.17 11.14 73.65
N ASP A 466 35.33 11.97 72.63
CA ASP A 466 34.85 13.36 72.56
C ASP A 466 33.63 13.49 71.64
N ILE A 467 32.47 13.14 72.19
CA ILE A 467 31.18 13.25 71.50
C ILE A 467 30.78 14.73 71.31
N THR A 468 31.20 15.61 72.22
CA THR A 468 30.77 17.02 72.20
C THR A 468 31.44 17.79 71.05
N GLY A 469 32.75 17.58 70.86
CA GLY A 469 33.47 18.10 69.71
C GLY A 469 32.93 17.56 68.38
N ALA A 470 32.66 16.25 68.32
CA ALA A 470 32.09 15.63 67.13
C ALA A 470 30.72 16.21 66.72
N LEU A 471 29.85 16.52 67.68
CA LEU A 471 28.54 17.16 67.44
C LEU A 471 28.66 18.63 66.98
N ALA A 472 29.68 19.36 67.43
CA ALA A 472 29.88 20.76 67.07
C ALA A 472 30.38 20.95 65.62
N GLU A 473 31.13 19.98 65.10
CA GLU A 473 31.74 20.03 63.77
C GLU A 473 30.88 19.43 62.65
N LEU A 474 29.64 19.01 62.94
CA LEU A 474 28.85 18.22 61.99
C LEU A 474 28.53 18.95 60.69
N TYR A 475 28.21 20.26 60.70
CA TYR A 475 27.81 21.03 59.52
C TYR A 475 28.82 22.15 59.19
N PRO A 476 30.03 21.81 58.70
CA PRO A 476 31.07 22.78 58.44
C PRO A 476 30.72 23.69 57.25
N GLU A 477 31.36 24.86 57.18
CA GLU A 477 31.10 25.86 56.12
C GLU A 477 31.26 25.33 54.68
N PRO A 478 32.28 24.50 54.34
CA PRO A 478 32.45 23.98 52.99
C PRO A 478 31.34 23.03 52.51
N LEU A 479 30.52 22.48 53.41
CA LEU A 479 29.48 21.50 53.05
C LEU A 479 28.51 22.03 51.99
N ALA A 480 28.14 23.32 52.07
CA ALA A 480 27.26 23.95 51.09
C ALA A 480 27.85 23.86 49.67
N ALA A 481 29.15 24.11 49.53
CA ALA A 481 29.85 24.04 48.26
C ALA A 481 29.96 22.61 47.71
N ASP A 482 30.14 21.61 48.58
CA ASP A 482 30.16 20.19 48.21
C ASP A 482 28.78 19.71 47.72
N LEU A 483 27.71 20.12 48.41
CA LEU A 483 26.33 19.82 48.02
C LEU A 483 25.93 20.51 46.70
N ASP A 484 26.38 21.75 46.48
CA ASP A 484 26.23 22.44 45.20
C ASP A 484 27.01 21.74 44.09
N ARG A 485 28.24 21.29 44.38
CA ARG A 485 29.05 20.54 43.41
C ARG A 485 28.38 19.22 43.04
N LEU A 486 27.83 18.49 44.01
CA LEU A 486 27.08 17.26 43.78
C LEU A 486 25.92 17.50 42.81
N ARG A 487 25.05 18.47 43.10
CA ARG A 487 23.91 18.83 42.24
C ARG A 487 24.33 19.22 40.82
N ARG A 488 25.41 20.00 40.69
CA ARG A 488 25.97 20.38 39.38
C ARG A 488 26.44 19.16 38.58
N LEU A 489 27.23 18.28 39.19
CA LEU A 489 27.77 17.08 38.54
C LEU A 489 26.66 16.10 38.14
N GLU A 490 25.62 15.93 38.96
CA GLU A 490 24.46 15.10 38.62
C GLU A 490 23.72 15.64 37.39
N SER A 491 23.45 16.95 37.37
CA SER A 491 22.79 17.63 36.25
C SER A 491 23.64 17.57 34.96
N GLU A 492 24.95 17.79 35.08
CA GLU A 492 25.90 17.74 33.96
C GLU A 492 26.00 16.31 33.38
N LYS A 493 26.07 15.29 34.25
CA LYS A 493 26.07 13.88 33.83
C LYS A 493 24.81 13.53 33.06
N ALA A 494 23.66 13.87 33.64
CA ALA A 494 22.36 13.60 33.03
C ALA A 494 22.24 14.26 31.65
N SER A 495 22.70 15.51 31.54
CA SER A 495 22.72 16.28 30.29
C SER A 495 23.59 15.62 29.21
N LEU A 496 24.85 15.30 29.53
CA LEU A 496 25.77 14.65 28.60
C LEU A 496 25.29 13.25 28.18
N GLN A 497 24.73 12.49 29.13
CA GLN A 497 24.19 11.17 28.84
C GLN A 497 22.97 11.24 27.92
N ALA A 498 22.09 12.23 28.12
CA ALA A 498 20.96 12.46 27.24
C ALA A 498 21.37 12.96 25.84
N LEU A 499 22.45 13.74 25.72
CA LEU A 499 23.08 14.10 24.42
C LEU A 499 23.65 12.86 23.71
N TYR A 500 24.35 11.99 24.44
CA TYR A 500 24.91 10.75 23.90
C TYR A 500 23.80 9.84 23.36
N GLU A 501 22.74 9.66 24.15
CA GLU A 501 21.59 8.82 23.82
C GLU A 501 20.72 9.43 22.71
N GLY A 502 20.74 10.77 22.57
CA GLY A 502 20.09 11.51 21.50
C GLY A 502 18.73 12.08 21.83
N PHE A 503 18.37 12.09 23.11
CA PHE A 503 17.14 12.69 23.61
C PHE A 503 17.23 14.19 23.80
N LEU A 504 18.43 14.72 24.02
CA LEU A 504 18.72 16.16 24.04
C LEU A 504 19.61 16.54 22.85
N THR A 505 19.63 17.82 22.51
CA THR A 505 20.54 18.40 21.50
C THR A 505 21.41 19.48 22.10
N ALA A 506 22.63 19.61 21.58
CA ALA A 506 23.53 20.69 22.00
C ALA A 506 23.13 22.01 21.33
N PRO A 507 23.18 23.15 22.05
CA PRO A 507 23.00 24.47 21.47
C PRO A 507 23.92 24.68 20.27
N GLY A 508 23.39 25.17 19.14
CA GLY A 508 24.17 25.36 17.90
C GLY A 508 24.64 24.07 17.20
N GLY A 509 24.28 22.88 17.70
CA GLY A 509 24.78 21.59 17.19
C GLY A 509 26.20 21.24 17.64
N ILE A 510 26.78 22.05 18.53
CA ILE A 510 28.15 21.90 19.04
C ILE A 510 28.06 21.61 20.53
N ILE A 511 28.57 20.46 20.96
CA ILE A 511 28.62 20.12 22.39
C ILE A 511 29.80 20.87 23.00
N ARG A 512 29.56 21.83 23.89
CA ARG A 512 30.62 22.58 24.58
C ARG A 512 30.68 22.15 26.03
N HIS A 513 31.81 21.63 26.49
CA HIS A 513 32.01 21.18 27.87
C HIS A 513 33.41 21.57 28.35
N GLY A 514 33.50 22.23 29.51
CA GLY A 514 34.78 22.72 30.06
C GLY A 514 35.56 23.65 29.12
N GLY A 515 34.85 24.47 28.32
CA GLY A 515 35.46 25.37 27.33
C GLY A 515 35.97 24.70 26.04
N LYS A 516 35.72 23.40 25.84
CA LYS A 516 36.10 22.64 24.64
C LYS A 516 34.89 22.18 23.85
N GLU A 517 35.02 22.13 22.52
CA GLU A 517 34.03 21.52 21.63
C GLU A 517 34.25 20.00 21.57
N LEU A 518 33.22 19.22 21.89
CA LEU A 518 33.23 17.76 21.91
C LEU A 518 32.44 17.19 20.74
N ARG A 519 32.94 16.11 20.14
CA ARG A 519 32.18 15.29 19.20
C ARG A 519 31.38 14.24 19.96
N ARG A 520 30.26 13.79 19.39
CA ARG A 520 29.39 12.77 19.99
C ARG A 520 30.11 11.44 20.31
N LYS A 521 31.16 11.12 19.57
CA LYS A 521 32.01 9.91 19.81
C LYS A 521 32.89 10.04 21.06
N GLU A 522 33.18 11.25 21.52
CA GLU A 522 34.02 11.54 22.69
C GLU A 522 33.20 11.58 23.99
N LEU A 523 31.87 11.72 23.89
CA LEU A 523 30.96 11.76 25.04
C LEU A 523 31.10 10.58 26.02
N PRO A 524 31.24 9.31 25.59
CA PRO A 524 31.37 8.20 26.53
C PRO A 524 32.54 8.37 27.50
N GLN A 525 33.69 8.85 27.00
CA GLN A 525 34.89 9.06 27.81
C GLN A 525 34.68 10.21 28.82
N VAL A 526 34.02 11.29 28.40
CA VAL A 526 33.71 12.42 29.27
C VAL A 526 32.69 12.04 30.34
N ILE A 527 31.64 11.30 29.97
CA ILE A 527 30.63 10.79 30.92
C ILE A 527 31.28 9.85 31.94
N GLU A 528 32.24 9.02 31.53
CA GLU A 528 32.97 8.15 32.45
C GLU A 528 33.85 8.96 33.43
N ALA A 529 34.58 9.96 32.94
CA ALA A 529 35.39 10.85 33.78
C ALA A 529 34.52 11.61 34.80
N LEU A 530 33.41 12.19 34.35
CA LEU A 530 32.46 12.88 35.20
C LEU A 530 31.77 11.93 36.20
N SER A 531 31.52 10.68 35.80
CA SER A 531 30.98 9.66 36.72
C SER A 531 31.95 9.33 37.85
N LYS A 532 33.28 9.34 37.58
CA LYS A 532 34.29 9.17 38.63
C LYS A 532 34.31 10.35 39.60
N GLU A 533 34.22 11.57 39.07
CA GLU A 533 34.15 12.79 39.89
C GLU A 533 32.87 12.86 40.73
N LEU A 534 31.73 12.51 40.13
CA LEU A 534 30.45 12.42 40.81
C LEU A 534 30.52 11.39 41.94
N THR A 535 31.05 10.20 41.68
CA THR A 535 31.18 9.15 42.71
C THR A 535 32.07 9.61 43.86
N ALA A 536 33.17 10.31 43.58
CA ALA A 536 34.04 10.87 44.61
C ALA A 536 33.30 11.90 45.48
N THR A 537 32.52 12.79 44.86
CA THR A 537 31.72 13.81 45.58
C THR A 537 30.58 13.18 46.38
N GLN A 538 29.88 12.18 45.82
CA GLN A 538 28.86 11.39 46.51
C GLN A 538 29.44 10.69 47.74
N ASN A 539 30.63 10.10 47.63
CA ASN A 539 31.29 9.44 48.75
C ASN A 539 31.61 10.42 49.90
N LEU A 540 32.01 11.67 49.59
CA LEU A 540 32.21 12.71 50.60
C LEU A 540 30.91 13.07 51.33
N VAL A 541 29.84 13.30 50.58
CA VAL A 541 28.52 13.64 51.14
C VAL A 541 27.95 12.47 51.96
N HIS A 542 28.02 11.23 51.45
CA HIS A 542 27.57 10.05 52.19
C HIS A 542 28.42 9.78 53.45
N ALA A 543 29.72 10.05 53.40
CA ALA A 543 30.57 9.94 54.59
C ALA A 543 30.17 10.98 55.66
N HIS A 544 29.86 12.20 55.24
CA HIS A 544 29.29 13.21 56.12
C HIS A 544 27.95 12.77 56.72
N ASP A 545 27.04 12.22 55.92
CA ASP A 545 25.75 11.72 56.41
C ASP A 545 25.94 10.65 57.48
N ARG A 546 26.80 9.65 57.21
CA ARG A 546 27.14 8.57 58.15
C ARG A 546 27.77 9.10 59.44
N ARG A 547 28.65 10.09 59.35
CA ARG A 547 29.25 10.76 60.51
C ARG A 547 28.21 11.50 61.34
N CYS A 548 27.28 12.21 60.69
CA CYS A 548 26.18 12.88 61.39
C CYS A 548 25.31 11.88 62.16
N ARG A 549 24.90 10.78 61.52
CA ARG A 549 24.09 9.74 62.20
C ARG A 549 24.87 9.08 63.34
N ALA A 550 26.13 8.73 63.13
CA ALA A 550 26.97 8.08 64.13
C ALA A 550 27.25 8.96 65.36
N ALA A 551 27.51 10.26 65.17
CA ALA A 551 27.77 11.18 66.27
C ALA A 551 26.54 11.35 67.18
N HIS A 552 25.35 11.54 66.59
CA HIS A 552 24.11 11.63 67.37
C HIS A 552 23.74 10.29 68.02
N PHE A 553 23.99 9.16 67.35
CA PHE A 553 23.76 7.85 67.92
C PHE A 553 24.68 7.57 69.12
N ALA A 554 25.98 7.85 69.00
CA ALA A 554 26.93 7.71 70.11
C ALA A 554 26.55 8.61 71.31
N ALA A 555 26.08 9.83 71.04
CA ALA A 555 25.56 10.73 72.06
C ALA A 555 24.32 10.15 72.76
N ALA A 556 23.37 9.61 71.99
CA ALA A 556 22.16 8.98 72.52
C ALA A 556 22.44 7.74 73.38
N GLU A 557 23.38 6.89 72.96
CA GLU A 557 23.83 5.72 73.74
C GLU A 557 24.47 6.13 75.07
N LYS A 558 25.27 7.21 75.08
CA LYS A 558 25.88 7.74 76.31
C LYS A 558 24.84 8.36 77.27
N LEU A 559 23.80 9.01 76.74
CA LEU A 559 22.71 9.57 77.53
C LEU A 559 21.80 8.49 78.15
N GLY A 560 21.68 7.32 77.50
CA GLY A 560 20.82 6.22 77.95
C GLY A 560 19.33 6.49 77.75
N ASN A 561 18.47 5.89 78.60
CA ASN A 561 17.02 6.14 78.63
C ASN A 561 16.27 5.87 77.30
N GLY A 562 16.76 4.95 76.46
CA GLY A 562 16.10 4.53 75.22
C GLY A 562 16.28 5.49 74.03
N TRP A 563 17.08 6.55 74.14
CA TRP A 563 17.30 7.50 73.03
C TRP A 563 17.98 6.86 71.82
N GLY A 564 18.92 5.93 72.04
CA GLY A 564 19.59 5.22 70.95
C GLY A 564 18.64 4.33 70.14
N SER A 565 17.77 3.56 70.80
CA SER A 565 16.75 2.75 70.14
C SER A 565 15.71 3.61 69.41
N TYR A 566 15.34 4.76 69.98
CA TYR A 566 14.44 5.71 69.35
C TYR A 566 15.01 6.29 68.04
N LEU A 567 16.27 6.76 68.05
CA LEU A 567 16.93 7.27 66.84
C LEU A 567 17.07 6.18 65.76
N ARG A 568 17.43 4.94 66.14
CA ARG A 568 17.49 3.81 65.20
C ARG A 568 16.12 3.50 64.60
N GLY A 569 15.06 3.51 65.39
CA GLY A 569 13.69 3.29 64.92
C GLY A 569 13.27 4.32 63.87
N LEU A 570 13.55 5.61 64.11
CA LEU A 570 13.27 6.68 63.16
C LEU A 570 14.12 6.57 61.89
N ALA A 571 15.43 6.27 62.00
CA ALA A 571 16.31 6.08 60.85
C ALA A 571 15.90 4.86 60.00
N HIS A 572 15.47 3.77 60.63
CA HIS A 572 14.94 2.59 59.94
C HIS A 572 13.62 2.92 59.22
N MET A 573 12.72 3.65 59.87
CA MET A 573 11.47 4.11 59.24
C MET A 573 11.74 5.00 58.03
N LEU A 574 12.70 5.91 58.14
CA LEU A 574 13.13 6.76 57.03
C LEU A 574 13.69 5.94 55.87
N HIS A 575 14.57 4.98 56.16
CA HIS A 575 15.13 4.08 55.16
C HIS A 575 14.05 3.22 54.49
N TYR A 576 13.10 2.69 55.24
CA TYR A 576 11.96 1.96 54.69
C TYR A 576 11.18 2.83 53.70
N ALA A 577 10.69 3.99 54.16
CA ALA A 577 9.84 4.85 53.35
C ALA A 577 10.55 5.33 52.07
N ASP A 578 11.82 5.72 52.16
CA ASP A 578 12.61 6.23 51.02
C ASP A 578 12.90 5.16 49.96
N HIS A 579 13.19 3.92 50.36
CA HIS A 579 13.43 2.84 49.41
C HIS A 579 12.15 2.32 48.77
N VAL A 580 11.07 2.20 49.54
CA VAL A 580 9.78 1.71 49.03
C VAL A 580 9.14 2.74 48.10
N GLU A 581 9.18 4.03 48.47
CA GLU A 581 8.77 5.14 47.58
C GLU A 581 9.56 5.10 46.27
N ALA A 582 10.89 4.98 46.33
CA ALA A 582 11.72 4.94 45.12
C ALA A 582 11.47 3.69 44.27
N ASN A 583 11.24 2.52 44.88
CA ASN A 583 10.90 1.29 44.14
C ASN A 583 9.55 1.40 43.42
N LEU A 584 8.56 1.97 44.09
CA LEU A 584 7.23 2.17 43.53
C LEU A 584 7.27 3.14 42.35
N GLY A 585 7.94 4.29 42.50
CA GLY A 585 8.11 5.27 41.43
C GLY A 585 8.97 4.76 40.26
N ASP A 586 9.96 3.90 40.52
CA ASP A 586 10.71 3.24 39.45
C ASP A 586 9.85 2.22 38.69
N ALA A 587 9.04 1.43 39.40
CA ALA A 587 8.11 0.48 38.77
C ALA A 587 7.04 1.22 37.93
N GLN A 588 6.51 2.33 38.44
CA GLN A 588 5.56 3.17 37.71
C GLN A 588 6.21 3.76 36.45
N GLY A 589 7.40 4.34 36.58
CA GLY A 589 8.14 4.88 35.45
C GLY A 589 8.53 3.82 34.40
N ALA A 590 8.83 2.59 34.82
CA ALA A 590 9.08 1.47 33.93
C ALA A 590 7.80 1.03 33.19
N MET A 591 6.67 0.94 33.89
CA MET A 591 5.36 0.65 33.31
C MET A 591 4.96 1.72 32.29
N HIS A 592 5.06 3.01 32.63
CA HIS A 592 4.79 4.11 31.70
C HIS A 592 5.70 4.08 30.47
N ASN A 593 6.99 3.73 30.63
CA ASN A 593 7.89 3.54 29.49
C ASN A 593 7.41 2.42 28.56
N VAL A 594 7.04 1.26 29.12
CA VAL A 594 6.50 0.13 28.34
C VAL A 594 5.18 0.53 27.66
N TYR A 595 4.28 1.20 28.38
CA TYR A 595 3.02 1.70 27.83
C TYR A 595 3.27 2.65 26.65
N ALA A 596 4.14 3.65 26.81
CA ALA A 596 4.47 4.61 25.74
C ALA A 596 5.06 3.93 24.50
N ILE A 597 5.87 2.88 24.67
CA ILE A 597 6.47 2.12 23.57
C ILE A 597 5.43 1.25 22.87
N VAL A 598 4.67 0.47 23.64
CA VAL A 598 3.66 -0.47 23.12
C VAL A 598 2.50 0.26 22.45
N THR A 599 2.23 1.50 22.83
CA THR A 599 1.16 2.32 22.24
C THR A 599 1.66 3.27 21.14
N ALA A 600 2.98 3.32 20.86
CA ALA A 600 3.58 4.31 19.97
C ALA A 600 2.99 4.29 18.54
N ASP A 601 2.75 3.11 17.97
CA ASP A 601 2.15 2.94 16.63
C ASP A 601 0.60 2.88 16.67
N GLY A 602 0.03 3.03 17.87
CA GLY A 602 -1.38 2.91 18.19
C GLY A 602 -1.95 1.50 18.03
N ARG A 603 -1.17 0.45 17.74
CA ARG A 603 -1.64 -0.93 17.58
C ARG A 603 -0.86 -1.88 18.48
N VAL A 604 -1.54 -2.39 19.51
CA VAL A 604 -0.91 -3.33 20.44
C VAL A 604 -1.03 -4.77 19.93
N SER A 605 0.10 -5.39 19.57
CA SER A 605 0.17 -6.82 19.21
C SER A 605 -0.01 -7.72 20.44
N LYS A 606 -0.25 -9.03 20.23
CA LYS A 606 -0.34 -10.00 21.35
C LYS A 606 0.94 -10.06 22.20
N ARG A 607 2.11 -9.87 21.58
CA ARG A 607 3.41 -9.88 22.27
C ARG A 607 3.61 -8.62 23.09
N GLU A 608 3.23 -7.47 22.53
CA GLU A 608 3.29 -6.18 23.23
C GLU A 608 2.27 -6.09 24.35
N LEU A 609 1.07 -6.63 24.16
CA LEU A 609 0.06 -6.77 25.22
C LEU A 609 0.61 -7.58 26.39
N LYS A 610 1.25 -8.73 26.11
CA LYS A 610 1.88 -9.54 27.15
C LYS A 610 2.94 -8.72 27.91
N ARG A 611 3.81 -8.03 27.19
CA ARG A 611 4.85 -7.18 27.78
C ARG A 611 4.27 -6.06 28.66
N LEU A 612 3.16 -5.44 28.24
CA LEU A 612 2.46 -4.43 29.02
C LEU A 612 1.85 -5.02 30.29
N VAL A 613 1.21 -6.19 30.19
CA VAL A 613 0.67 -6.92 31.35
C VAL A 613 1.79 -7.28 32.33
N ASP A 614 2.94 -7.78 31.84
CA ASP A 614 4.09 -8.13 32.68
C ASP A 614 4.62 -6.88 33.43
N ALA A 615 4.70 -5.72 32.76
CA ALA A 615 5.11 -4.46 33.39
C ALA A 615 4.08 -3.92 34.40
N CYS A 616 2.78 -4.08 34.11
CA CYS A 616 1.72 -3.75 35.06
C CYS A 616 1.75 -4.67 36.27
N ASP A 617 2.07 -5.95 36.08
CA ASP A 617 2.21 -6.94 37.17
C ASP A 617 3.39 -6.61 38.09
N GLU A 618 4.51 -6.10 37.56
CA GLU A 618 5.61 -5.58 38.38
C GLU A 618 5.20 -4.40 39.25
N LEU A 619 4.48 -3.41 38.69
CA LEU A 619 3.95 -2.28 39.45
C LEU A 619 2.90 -2.74 40.49
N TYR A 620 2.02 -3.65 40.11
CA TYR A 620 1.03 -4.24 40.99
C TYR A 620 1.69 -4.91 42.21
N LYS A 621 2.76 -5.69 42.00
CA LYS A 621 3.51 -6.33 43.09
C LYS A 621 4.17 -5.31 44.01
N ALA A 622 4.81 -4.27 43.46
CA ALA A 622 5.44 -3.22 44.24
C ALA A 622 4.42 -2.45 45.10
N LEU A 623 3.25 -2.13 44.52
CA LEU A 623 2.16 -1.47 45.23
C LEU A 623 1.55 -2.38 46.29
N ARG A 624 1.29 -3.65 45.95
CA ARG A 624 0.73 -4.64 46.88
C ARG A 624 1.64 -4.88 48.08
N GLU A 625 2.96 -4.89 47.89
CA GLU A 625 3.94 -4.99 48.99
C GLU A 625 3.71 -3.90 50.06
N VAL A 626 3.43 -2.65 49.65
CA VAL A 626 3.14 -1.53 50.57
C VAL A 626 1.91 -1.81 51.42
N HIS A 627 0.84 -2.33 50.81
CA HIS A 627 -0.41 -2.63 51.51
C HIS A 627 -0.29 -3.88 52.39
N ASP A 628 0.39 -4.94 51.94
CA ASP A 628 0.61 -6.17 52.70
C ASP A 628 1.46 -5.89 53.96
N GLN A 629 2.49 -5.04 53.84
CA GLN A 629 3.35 -4.61 54.96
C GLN A 629 2.72 -3.56 55.88
N SER A 630 1.53 -3.05 55.56
CA SER A 630 0.92 -1.93 56.31
C SER A 630 0.74 -2.24 57.81
N THR A 631 0.49 -3.50 58.16
CA THR A 631 0.32 -3.94 59.56
C THR A 631 1.64 -4.17 60.30
N GLU A 632 2.75 -4.30 59.58
CA GLU A 632 4.10 -4.43 60.15
C GLU A 632 4.71 -3.08 60.52
N VAL A 633 4.21 -1.98 59.93
CA VAL A 633 4.62 -0.61 60.21
C VAL A 633 3.92 -0.11 61.48
N SER A 634 4.69 0.16 62.53
CA SER A 634 4.21 0.77 63.77
C SER A 634 4.81 2.15 63.95
N LEU A 635 3.95 3.17 63.95
CA LEU A 635 4.33 4.56 64.16
C LEU A 635 4.22 4.93 65.63
N ASP A 636 5.24 5.59 66.16
CA ASP A 636 5.19 6.14 67.51
C ASP A 636 4.28 7.38 67.60
N ARG A 637 4.00 7.81 68.84
CA ARG A 637 3.08 8.94 69.12
C ARG A 637 3.52 10.25 68.46
N THR A 638 4.80 10.45 68.22
CA THR A 638 5.31 11.66 67.57
C THR A 638 5.06 11.65 66.06
N LEU A 639 5.25 10.50 65.40
CA LEU A 639 4.97 10.36 63.96
C LEU A 639 3.48 10.38 63.64
N THR A 640 2.66 9.66 64.40
CA THR A 640 1.18 9.70 64.28
C THR A 640 0.63 11.11 64.41
N ARG A 641 1.08 11.86 65.43
CA ARG A 641 0.70 13.27 65.61
C ARG A 641 1.17 14.16 64.45
N ARG A 642 2.39 13.97 63.95
CA ARG A 642 2.97 14.80 62.88
C ARG A 642 2.29 14.55 61.53
N MET A 643 1.91 13.31 61.27
CA MET A 643 1.17 12.92 60.07
C MET A 643 -0.35 13.17 60.21
N SER A 644 -0.84 13.50 61.41
CA SER A 644 -2.27 13.66 61.73
C SER A 644 -3.10 12.40 61.46
N VAL A 645 -2.57 11.23 61.86
CA VAL A 645 -3.18 9.90 61.62
C VAL A 645 -3.15 9.07 62.90
N GLU A 646 -4.11 8.16 63.09
CA GLU A 646 -4.11 7.29 64.28
C GLU A 646 -3.16 6.09 64.11
N SER A 647 -3.04 5.58 62.88
CA SER A 647 -2.17 4.45 62.54
C SER A 647 -1.78 4.45 61.06
N TRP A 648 -0.71 3.73 60.70
CA TRP A 648 -0.27 3.63 59.31
C TRP A 648 -1.32 2.99 58.36
N PRO A 649 -2.01 1.88 58.74
CA PRO A 649 -3.04 1.30 57.89
C PRO A 649 -4.21 2.24 57.55
N GLN A 650 -4.48 3.26 58.36
CA GLN A 650 -5.56 4.24 58.10
C GLN A 650 -5.21 5.21 56.96
N VAL A 651 -3.91 5.41 56.70
CA VAL A 651 -3.42 6.31 55.65
C VAL A 651 -3.54 5.67 54.27
N LEU A 652 -3.43 4.35 54.21
CA LEU A 652 -3.56 3.56 53.01
C LEU A 652 -5.03 3.20 52.81
N GLU A 653 -5.58 3.45 51.63
CA GLU A 653 -6.92 2.99 51.29
C GLU A 653 -6.98 1.46 51.30
N LYS A 654 -8.17 0.90 51.52
CA LYS A 654 -8.37 -0.55 51.45
C LYS A 654 -8.02 -1.04 50.04
N PHE A 655 -7.04 -1.94 49.93
CA PHE A 655 -6.55 -2.40 48.64
C PHE A 655 -7.59 -3.28 47.93
N GLU A 656 -8.26 -2.73 46.91
CA GLU A 656 -9.32 -3.40 46.13
C GLU A 656 -8.95 -3.59 44.65
N LEU A 657 -7.73 -3.22 44.26
CA LEU A 657 -7.25 -3.34 42.89
C LEU A 657 -6.98 -4.82 42.53
N PRO A 658 -7.62 -5.39 41.48
CA PRO A 658 -7.32 -6.74 41.03
C PRO A 658 -5.96 -6.81 40.31
N PRO A 659 -5.35 -8.01 40.20
CA PRO A 659 -4.14 -8.18 39.40
C PRO A 659 -4.41 -7.87 37.91
N PRO A 660 -3.41 -7.34 37.18
CA PRO A 660 -3.56 -7.04 35.76
C PRO A 660 -3.60 -8.32 34.93
N THR A 661 -4.61 -8.44 34.07
CA THR A 661 -4.78 -9.52 33.10
C THR A 661 -5.04 -8.95 31.70
N LYS A 662 -5.03 -9.80 30.67
CA LYS A 662 -5.31 -9.33 29.30
C LYS A 662 -6.73 -8.81 29.12
N GLU A 663 -7.65 -9.29 29.96
CA GLU A 663 -9.09 -9.01 29.90
C GLU A 663 -9.44 -7.68 30.60
N ASN A 664 -8.72 -7.28 31.65
CA ASN A 664 -9.00 -6.07 32.43
C ASN A 664 -8.00 -4.92 32.22
N ILE A 665 -6.94 -5.10 31.41
CA ILE A 665 -5.81 -4.16 31.32
C ILE A 665 -6.21 -2.72 30.95
N GLY A 666 -7.26 -2.55 30.14
CA GLY A 666 -7.72 -1.23 29.70
C GLY A 666 -8.26 -0.40 30.86
N ASP A 667 -9.16 -1.01 31.66
CA ASP A 667 -9.73 -0.37 32.84
C ASP A 667 -8.68 -0.26 33.95
N TRP A 668 -7.81 -1.25 34.09
CA TRP A 668 -6.74 -1.28 35.08
C TRP A 668 -5.75 -0.11 34.91
N ILE A 669 -5.31 0.16 33.68
CA ILE A 669 -4.43 1.31 33.38
C ILE A 669 -5.12 2.64 33.68
N GLY A 670 -6.45 2.72 33.50
CA GLY A 670 -7.22 3.93 33.78
C GLY A 670 -7.26 4.31 35.26
N VAL A 671 -6.98 3.38 36.17
CA VAL A 671 -7.10 3.60 37.63
C VAL A 671 -5.77 3.47 38.39
N ILE A 672 -4.77 2.76 37.84
CA ILE A 672 -3.52 2.45 38.56
C ILE A 672 -2.77 3.68 39.05
N ASP A 673 -2.70 4.75 38.24
CA ASP A 673 -1.98 5.96 38.64
C ASP A 673 -2.60 6.60 39.89
N GLY A 674 -3.93 6.50 40.08
CA GLY A 674 -4.58 6.96 41.31
C GLY A 674 -4.10 6.21 42.55
N TRP A 675 -4.07 4.87 42.47
CA TRP A 675 -3.60 4.02 43.58
C TRP A 675 -2.11 4.23 43.88
N THR A 676 -1.28 4.26 42.84
CA THR A 676 0.16 4.46 42.97
C THR A 676 0.48 5.83 43.56
N ASN A 677 -0.14 6.90 43.04
CA ASN A 677 0.07 8.25 43.55
C ASN A 677 -0.39 8.40 45.01
N ALA A 678 -1.48 7.74 45.41
CA ALA A 678 -1.93 7.73 46.80
C ALA A 678 -0.90 7.06 47.73
N ALA A 679 -0.38 5.90 47.35
CA ALA A 679 0.64 5.18 48.11
C ALA A 679 1.98 5.95 48.14
N GLU A 680 2.43 6.50 47.02
CA GLU A 680 3.62 7.35 46.95
C GLU A 680 3.48 8.60 47.83
N SER A 681 2.32 9.27 47.79
CA SER A 681 2.05 10.43 48.65
C SER A 681 2.08 10.06 50.14
N ALA A 682 1.53 8.90 50.52
CA ALA A 682 1.58 8.39 51.88
C ALA A 682 3.02 8.10 52.33
N LEU A 683 3.80 7.41 51.48
CA LEU A 683 5.21 7.08 51.74
C LEU A 683 6.08 8.35 51.81
N SER A 684 5.88 9.31 50.91
CA SER A 684 6.60 10.59 50.93
C SER A 684 6.29 11.39 52.21
N SER A 685 5.02 11.37 52.64
CA SER A 685 4.60 11.98 53.91
C SER A 685 5.27 11.31 55.11
N LEU A 686 5.35 9.98 55.12
CA LEU A 686 6.05 9.21 56.16
C LEU A 686 7.55 9.51 56.15
N ARG A 687 8.18 9.52 54.98
CA ARG A 687 9.61 9.83 54.79
C ARG A 687 9.95 11.22 55.33
N LEU A 688 9.18 12.24 54.95
CA LEU A 688 9.39 13.61 55.42
C LEU A 688 9.11 13.76 56.92
N ALA A 689 8.06 13.11 57.45
CA ALA A 689 7.75 13.13 58.88
C ALA A 689 8.83 12.42 59.72
N ALA A 690 9.33 11.26 59.25
CA ALA A 690 10.42 10.52 59.88
C ALA A 690 11.72 11.31 59.85
N LEU A 691 12.07 11.93 58.72
CA LEU A 691 13.24 12.80 58.61
C LEU A 691 13.15 13.99 59.57
N GLU A 692 12.03 14.70 59.58
CA GLU A 692 11.84 15.84 60.46
C GLU A 692 11.96 15.43 61.94
N GLN A 693 11.28 14.36 62.33
CA GLN A 693 11.32 13.87 63.72
C GLN A 693 12.71 13.39 64.11
N LEU A 694 13.44 12.72 63.19
CA LEU A 694 14.81 12.30 63.40
C LEU A 694 15.72 13.50 63.69
N LEU A 695 15.67 14.56 62.86
CA LEU A 695 16.49 15.75 63.06
C LEU A 695 16.15 16.50 64.35
N LEU A 696 14.87 16.55 64.73
CA LEU A 696 14.46 17.15 66.01
C LEU A 696 14.98 16.33 67.21
N ALA A 697 14.85 15.01 67.15
CA ALA A 697 15.35 14.12 68.20
C ALA A 697 16.89 14.19 68.33
N GLU A 698 17.59 14.25 67.20
CA GLU A 698 19.05 14.45 67.18
C GLU A 698 19.48 15.79 67.74
N SER A 699 18.76 16.88 67.39
CA SER A 699 19.02 18.21 67.95
C SER A 699 18.80 18.23 69.47
N GLN A 700 17.77 17.53 69.97
CA GLN A 700 17.54 17.36 71.41
C GLN A 700 18.68 16.56 72.07
N VAL A 701 19.08 15.42 71.51
CA VAL A 701 20.22 14.63 71.99
C VAL A 701 21.51 15.45 72.01
N ALA A 702 21.77 16.23 70.97
CA ALA A 702 22.93 17.11 70.89
C ALA A 702 22.87 18.24 71.93
N LYS A 703 21.68 18.79 72.21
CA LYS A 703 21.47 19.78 73.27
C LYS A 703 21.73 19.17 74.65
N PHE A 704 21.11 18.04 74.97
CA PHE A 704 21.30 17.36 76.26
C PHE A 704 22.76 17.01 76.52
N THR A 705 23.47 16.56 75.48
CA THR A 705 24.90 16.25 75.56
C THR A 705 25.75 17.49 75.81
N ARG A 706 25.51 18.59 75.07
CA ARG A 706 26.27 19.85 75.21
C ARG A 706 26.04 20.53 76.56
N GLU A 707 24.80 20.56 77.02
CA GLU A 707 24.39 21.21 78.28
C GLU A 707 24.54 20.28 79.50
N ARG A 708 25.01 19.04 79.30
CA ARG A 708 25.16 17.99 80.33
C ARG A 708 23.87 17.74 81.12
N MET A 709 22.72 17.76 80.43
CA MET A 709 21.41 17.48 81.01
C MET A 709 21.14 15.97 81.04
N THR A 710 20.41 15.51 82.06
CA THR A 710 19.85 14.15 82.10
C THR A 710 18.47 14.13 81.43
N PRO A 711 18.30 13.48 80.27
CA PRO A 711 17.03 13.48 79.57
C PRO A 711 16.02 12.52 80.22
N ASN A 712 14.73 12.83 80.09
CA ASN A 712 13.66 11.87 80.38
C ASN A 712 13.72 10.67 79.42
N ALA A 713 12.97 9.61 79.74
CA ALA A 713 12.78 8.45 78.85
C ALA A 713 12.37 8.89 77.43
N ALA A 714 13.04 8.34 76.43
CA ALA A 714 12.70 8.59 75.02
C ALA A 714 11.31 8.02 74.71
N PRO A 715 10.62 8.53 73.67
CA PRO A 715 9.41 7.89 73.16
C PRO A 715 9.68 6.46 72.71
N GLU A 716 8.63 5.63 72.69
CA GLU A 716 8.69 4.29 72.12
C GLU A 716 9.16 4.37 70.64
N PRO A 717 10.10 3.49 70.21
CA PRO A 717 10.61 3.52 68.85
C PRO A 717 9.57 3.05 67.84
N SER A 718 9.46 3.79 66.73
CA SER A 718 8.77 3.31 65.53
C SER A 718 9.42 2.04 64.98
N LYS A 719 8.62 1.15 64.39
CA LYS A 719 9.06 -0.13 63.82
C LYS A 719 8.69 -0.21 62.35
N ALA A 720 9.69 -0.38 61.50
CA ALA A 720 9.52 -0.68 60.08
C ALA A 720 9.50 -2.21 59.84
N PRO A 721 9.01 -2.67 58.67
CA PRO A 721 9.07 -4.08 58.28
C PRO A 721 10.50 -4.64 58.31
N ILE A 722 10.64 -5.93 58.63
CA ILE A 722 11.95 -6.58 58.72
C ILE A 722 12.57 -6.75 57.33
N GLN A 723 11.74 -6.97 56.31
CA GLN A 723 12.15 -7.13 54.92
C GLN A 723 11.28 -6.25 54.04
N TYR A 724 11.93 -5.50 53.15
CA TYR A 724 11.28 -4.67 52.14
C TYR A 724 12.22 -4.52 50.94
N THR A 725 11.67 -4.18 49.78
CA THR A 725 12.45 -3.97 48.56
C THR A 725 13.36 -2.74 48.67
N VAL A 726 14.68 -2.95 48.60
CA VAL A 726 15.71 -1.90 48.66
C VAL A 726 16.15 -1.49 47.25
N LEU A 727 15.86 -0.24 46.86
CA LEU A 727 16.33 0.35 45.59
C LEU A 727 17.53 1.30 45.75
N LEU A 728 18.74 0.80 45.48
CA LEU A 728 19.97 1.60 45.45
C LEU A 728 20.07 2.47 44.17
N PRO A 729 20.69 3.65 44.22
CA PRO A 729 20.96 4.47 43.03
C PRO A 729 21.74 3.69 41.96
N GLY A 730 21.29 3.74 40.71
CA GLY A 730 21.87 3.00 39.59
C GLY A 730 21.39 1.56 39.44
N LYS A 731 20.48 1.08 40.31
CA LYS A 731 19.83 -0.24 40.23
C LYS A 731 18.38 -0.16 39.74
N GLU A 732 17.96 0.98 39.21
CA GLU A 732 16.65 1.21 38.62
C GLU A 732 16.37 0.26 37.44
N ARG A 733 15.09 -0.06 37.21
CA ARG A 733 14.64 -0.91 36.10
C ARG A 733 15.08 -0.34 34.76
N ALA A 734 15.58 -1.22 33.89
CA ALA A 734 16.04 -0.82 32.57
C ALA A 734 14.87 -0.33 31.70
N ARG A 735 14.92 0.93 31.26
CA ARG A 735 13.92 1.53 30.36
C ARG A 735 14.38 1.40 28.91
N GLN A 736 13.46 1.07 28.02
CA GLN A 736 13.75 1.07 26.60
C GLN A 736 13.79 2.51 26.09
N LYS A 737 14.92 2.83 25.46
CA LYS A 737 15.29 4.19 25.04
C LYS A 737 15.01 4.46 23.56
N LYS A 738 14.81 3.42 22.75
CA LYS A 738 14.58 3.55 21.30
C LYS A 738 13.46 2.62 20.86
N LEU A 739 12.60 3.09 19.97
CA LEU A 739 11.58 2.27 19.32
C LEU A 739 12.24 1.23 18.39
N GLY A 740 11.56 0.09 18.18
CA GLY A 740 12.01 -0.94 17.24
C GLY A 740 12.02 -0.42 15.80
N LEU A 741 12.73 -1.07 14.88
CA LEU A 741 12.81 -0.60 13.48
C LEU A 741 11.43 -0.50 12.81
N TRP A 742 10.54 -1.46 13.11
CA TRP A 742 9.17 -1.46 12.60
C TRP A 742 8.32 -0.34 13.21
N ASP A 743 8.39 -0.14 14.53
CA ASP A 743 7.65 0.94 15.20
C ASP A 743 8.16 2.30 14.73
N ARG A 744 9.47 2.44 14.50
CA ARG A 744 10.06 3.63 13.89
C ARG A 744 9.58 3.85 12.46
N PHE A 745 9.38 2.79 11.68
CA PHE A 745 8.76 2.90 10.35
C PHE A 745 7.30 3.32 10.47
N GLN A 746 6.50 2.69 11.34
CA GLN A 746 5.08 3.00 11.51
C GLN A 746 4.86 4.43 12.04
N VAL A 747 5.64 4.85 13.03
CA VAL A 747 5.57 6.19 13.65
C VAL A 747 6.41 7.21 12.88
N ALA A 748 7.10 6.82 11.82
CA ALA A 748 8.04 7.65 11.08
C ALA A 748 9.05 8.38 12.01
N ASP A 749 9.62 7.64 12.96
CA ASP A 749 10.57 8.15 13.95
C ASP A 749 12.02 8.14 13.39
N GLY A 750 12.42 9.31 12.88
CA GLY A 750 13.71 9.58 12.27
C GLY A 750 13.64 9.70 10.74
N LEU A 751 14.68 10.28 10.14
CA LEU A 751 14.70 10.64 8.72
C LEU A 751 14.58 9.42 7.79
N VAL A 752 15.36 8.35 8.05
CA VAL A 752 15.34 7.14 7.20
C VAL A 752 13.98 6.43 7.26
N PRO A 753 13.41 6.11 8.44
CA PRO A 753 12.07 5.51 8.51
C PRO A 753 10.98 6.40 7.90
N THR A 754 11.08 7.73 8.04
CA THR A 754 10.14 8.69 7.42
C THR A 754 10.18 8.60 5.90
N LEU A 755 11.38 8.64 5.30
CA LEU A 755 11.54 8.56 3.84
C LEU A 755 11.09 7.21 3.29
N ALA A 756 11.39 6.11 4.00
CA ALA A 756 10.92 4.78 3.62
C ALA A 756 9.39 4.69 3.66
N ARG A 757 8.75 5.20 4.72
CA ARG A 757 7.28 5.20 4.87
C ARG A 757 6.61 6.04 3.78
N LEU A 758 7.19 7.20 3.46
CA LEU A 758 6.73 8.06 2.37
C LEU A 758 6.87 7.38 1.01
N GLY A 759 8.01 6.73 0.74
CA GLY A 759 8.25 6.02 -0.51
C GLY A 759 7.25 4.89 -0.75
N VAL A 760 7.03 4.05 0.26
CA VAL A 760 6.04 2.95 0.18
C VAL A 760 4.62 3.51 -0.01
N ALA A 761 4.25 4.54 0.75
CA ALA A 761 2.93 5.14 0.64
C ALA A 761 2.71 5.81 -0.73
N ALA A 762 3.67 6.61 -1.19
CA ALA A 762 3.62 7.25 -2.51
C ALA A 762 3.51 6.22 -3.64
N ALA A 763 4.23 5.09 -3.57
CA ALA A 763 4.11 4.00 -4.53
C ALA A 763 2.70 3.38 -4.56
N ILE A 764 2.09 3.17 -3.38
CA ILE A 764 0.72 2.65 -3.28
C ILE A 764 -0.28 3.65 -3.89
N ILE A 765 -0.16 4.94 -3.59
CA ILE A 765 -1.05 5.97 -4.17
C ILE A 765 -0.85 6.08 -5.67
N ALA A 766 0.40 6.08 -6.16
CA ALA A 766 0.70 6.12 -7.58
C ALA A 766 0.12 4.89 -8.32
N ALA A 767 0.19 3.70 -7.72
CA ALA A 767 -0.44 2.50 -8.26
C ALA A 767 -1.98 2.64 -8.30
N VAL A 768 -2.61 3.15 -7.24
CA VAL A 768 -4.07 3.36 -7.18
C VAL A 768 -4.54 4.41 -8.19
N VAL A 769 -3.81 5.52 -8.31
CA VAL A 769 -4.09 6.59 -9.28
C VAL A 769 -3.85 6.09 -10.71
N GLY A 770 -2.76 5.36 -10.95
CA GLY A 770 -2.45 4.76 -12.23
C GLY A 770 -3.51 3.77 -12.69
N VAL A 771 -3.84 2.77 -11.85
CA VAL A 771 -4.91 1.81 -12.12
C VAL A 771 -6.25 2.54 -12.30
N GLY A 772 -6.56 3.51 -11.44
CA GLY A 772 -7.73 4.36 -11.57
C GLY A 772 -7.77 5.16 -12.88
N GLY A 773 -6.64 5.43 -13.54
CA GLY A 773 -6.60 6.07 -14.86
C GLY A 773 -7.11 5.15 -15.98
N PHE A 774 -6.72 3.87 -15.96
CA PHE A 774 -6.98 2.89 -17.02
C PHE A 774 -8.30 2.12 -16.88
N VAL A 775 -8.86 2.02 -15.66
CA VAL A 775 -10.15 1.36 -15.43
C VAL A 775 -11.27 2.24 -16.00
N GLY A 776 -11.62 2.03 -17.26
CA GLY A 776 -12.58 2.89 -18.00
C GLY A 776 -12.60 2.78 -19.51
N SER A 777 -11.50 2.36 -20.16
CA SER A 777 -11.39 2.36 -21.63
C SER A 777 -12.01 1.11 -22.28
N SER A 778 -12.45 1.25 -23.53
CA SER A 778 -12.90 0.16 -24.38
C SER A 778 -11.78 -0.27 -25.32
N SER A 779 -11.72 -1.55 -25.69
CA SER A 779 -10.68 -2.10 -26.58
C SER A 779 -11.30 -2.71 -27.83
N VAL A 780 -10.63 -2.58 -28.97
CA VAL A 780 -11.00 -3.23 -30.25
C VAL A 780 -9.96 -4.29 -30.58
N MET A 781 -10.40 -5.54 -30.69
CA MET A 781 -9.60 -6.65 -31.20
C MET A 781 -9.84 -6.79 -32.71
N ILE A 782 -8.80 -6.63 -33.50
CA ILE A 782 -8.84 -6.67 -34.97
C ILE A 782 -8.36 -8.05 -35.41
N TYR A 783 -9.14 -8.77 -36.21
CA TYR A 783 -8.77 -10.06 -36.80
C TYR A 783 -8.75 -9.97 -38.32
N ASN A 784 -7.64 -10.37 -38.93
CA ASN A 784 -7.46 -10.43 -40.37
C ASN A 784 -7.60 -11.87 -40.88
N GLY A 785 -8.79 -12.20 -41.40
CA GLY A 785 -9.07 -13.52 -42.00
C GLY A 785 -8.54 -13.70 -43.43
N LEU A 786 -7.99 -12.66 -44.06
CA LEU A 786 -7.48 -12.75 -45.43
C LEU A 786 -6.07 -13.38 -45.47
N ALA A 787 -5.75 -14.06 -46.56
CA ALA A 787 -4.43 -14.65 -46.81
C ALA A 787 -3.38 -13.59 -47.25
N ARG A 788 -3.54 -12.34 -46.82
CA ARG A 788 -2.62 -11.21 -47.08
C ARG A 788 -2.63 -10.20 -45.93
N ALA A 789 -1.56 -9.41 -45.82
CA ALA A 789 -1.49 -8.34 -44.82
C ALA A 789 -2.43 -7.17 -45.16
N VAL A 790 -3.03 -6.58 -44.11
CA VAL A 790 -4.00 -5.47 -44.22
C VAL A 790 -3.59 -4.32 -43.31
N ASN A 791 -3.67 -3.09 -43.83
CA ASN A 791 -3.51 -1.87 -43.07
C ASN A 791 -4.88 -1.41 -42.57
N VAL A 792 -5.05 -1.34 -41.25
CA VAL A 792 -6.29 -0.94 -40.58
C VAL A 792 -6.11 0.40 -39.87
N GLN A 793 -7.05 1.32 -40.09
CA GLN A 793 -7.15 2.58 -39.38
C GLN A 793 -8.49 2.67 -38.65
N ILE A 794 -8.47 2.98 -37.35
CA ILE A 794 -9.65 3.23 -36.50
C ILE A 794 -9.45 4.58 -35.81
N GLY A 795 -10.15 5.61 -36.28
CA GLY A 795 -9.93 6.99 -35.82
C GLY A 795 -8.48 7.45 -36.06
N ALA A 796 -7.77 7.79 -34.99
CA ALA A 796 -6.35 8.17 -35.03
C ALA A 796 -5.37 6.98 -35.02
N ASN A 797 -5.84 5.78 -34.68
CA ASN A 797 -4.98 4.60 -34.55
C ASN A 797 -4.78 3.92 -35.91
N LYS A 798 -3.53 3.58 -36.26
CA LYS A 798 -3.17 2.82 -37.48
C LYS A 798 -2.35 1.59 -37.10
N VAL A 799 -2.71 0.43 -37.61
CA VAL A 799 -2.03 -0.85 -37.35
C VAL A 799 -1.98 -1.71 -38.61
N ILE A 800 -0.90 -2.49 -38.77
CA ILE A 800 -0.75 -3.47 -39.85
C ILE A 800 -1.02 -4.84 -39.25
N VAL A 801 -2.00 -5.56 -39.80
CA VAL A 801 -2.36 -6.90 -39.32
C VAL A 801 -1.88 -7.93 -40.33
N ALA A 802 -1.05 -8.88 -39.87
CA ALA A 802 -0.51 -9.96 -40.71
C ALA A 802 -1.64 -10.90 -41.22
N PRO A 803 -1.41 -11.69 -42.30
CA PRO A 803 -2.37 -12.69 -42.78
C PRO A 803 -2.76 -13.65 -41.65
N LEU A 804 -4.06 -13.98 -41.54
CA LEU A 804 -4.58 -14.96 -40.57
C LEU A 804 -4.17 -14.66 -39.12
N SER A 805 -4.09 -13.37 -38.76
CA SER A 805 -3.56 -12.90 -37.49
C SER A 805 -4.43 -11.81 -36.86
N ARG A 806 -4.05 -11.32 -35.69
CA ARG A 806 -4.82 -10.35 -34.89
C ARG A 806 -3.96 -9.29 -34.23
N GLU A 807 -4.56 -8.14 -33.95
CA GLU A 807 -3.96 -7.01 -33.24
C GLU A 807 -4.99 -6.32 -32.33
N SER A 808 -4.56 -5.62 -31.27
CA SER A 808 -5.46 -4.95 -30.33
C SER A 808 -5.16 -3.46 -30.20
N VAL A 809 -6.23 -2.64 -30.16
CA VAL A 809 -6.14 -1.18 -30.06
C VAL A 809 -7.08 -0.66 -28.97
N GLN A 810 -6.61 0.28 -28.15
CA GLN A 810 -7.45 0.98 -27.17
C GLN A 810 -8.14 2.18 -27.81
N ILE A 811 -9.44 2.34 -27.52
CA ILE A 811 -10.25 3.45 -28.05
C ILE A 811 -10.91 4.22 -26.90
N GLU A 812 -11.07 5.53 -27.08
CA GLU A 812 -11.81 6.38 -26.15
C GLU A 812 -13.33 6.17 -26.31
N GLN A 813 -14.14 6.71 -25.39
CA GLN A 813 -15.59 6.67 -25.59
C GLN A 813 -15.99 7.74 -26.60
N ALA A 814 -16.48 7.32 -27.76
CA ALA A 814 -17.01 8.18 -28.81
C ALA A 814 -18.22 7.54 -29.47
N ASP A 815 -19.17 8.35 -29.93
CA ASP A 815 -20.41 7.87 -30.53
C ASP A 815 -20.16 7.08 -31.82
N ARG A 816 -19.17 7.52 -32.63
CA ARG A 816 -18.82 6.89 -33.92
C ARG A 816 -17.32 6.94 -34.20
N TYR A 817 -16.81 5.85 -34.79
CA TYR A 817 -15.46 5.73 -35.34
C TYR A 817 -15.51 5.44 -36.83
N ASP A 818 -14.66 6.09 -37.63
CA ASP A 818 -14.43 5.69 -39.02
C ASP A 818 -13.34 4.60 -39.07
N VAL A 819 -13.69 3.48 -39.70
CA VAL A 819 -12.86 2.29 -39.86
C VAL A 819 -12.50 2.11 -41.34
N LEU A 820 -11.20 2.07 -41.63
CA LEU A 820 -10.66 1.95 -42.99
C LEU A 820 -9.67 0.78 -43.06
N ALA A 821 -9.90 -0.15 -44.00
CA ALA A 821 -8.97 -1.24 -44.30
C ALA A 821 -8.48 -1.19 -45.74
N THR A 822 -7.16 -1.28 -45.93
CA THR A 822 -6.50 -1.24 -47.24
C THR A 822 -5.45 -2.33 -47.39
N THR A 823 -5.21 -2.78 -48.62
CA THR A 823 -4.10 -3.68 -48.93
C THR A 823 -2.74 -2.99 -48.74
N ALA A 824 -1.65 -3.76 -48.72
CA ALA A 824 -0.29 -3.20 -48.66
C ALA A 824 0.05 -2.25 -49.82
N ASP A 825 -0.55 -2.47 -51.00
CA ASP A 825 -0.45 -1.62 -52.20
C ASP A 825 -1.46 -0.44 -52.21
N GLY A 826 -2.20 -0.22 -51.12
CA GLY A 826 -3.08 0.93 -50.93
C GLY A 826 -4.47 0.81 -51.58
N LYS A 827 -4.88 -0.38 -52.03
CA LYS A 827 -6.23 -0.61 -52.56
C LYS A 827 -7.24 -0.72 -51.42
N LEU A 828 -8.39 -0.08 -51.59
CA LEU A 828 -9.46 -0.09 -50.60
C LEU A 828 -10.10 -1.48 -50.51
N ILE A 829 -10.07 -2.08 -49.31
CA ILE A 829 -10.79 -3.32 -49.00
C ILE A 829 -12.20 -2.95 -48.51
N GLU A 830 -12.28 -2.09 -47.48
CA GLU A 830 -13.55 -1.61 -46.94
C GLU A 830 -13.40 -0.29 -46.17
N ASN A 831 -14.51 0.45 -46.07
CA ASN A 831 -14.64 1.70 -45.31
C ASN A 831 -16.05 1.80 -44.74
N PHE A 832 -16.18 1.88 -43.41
CA PHE A 832 -17.47 2.01 -42.72
C PHE A 832 -17.33 2.75 -41.39
N SER A 833 -18.44 3.27 -40.86
CA SER A 833 -18.45 3.83 -39.49
C SER A 833 -18.98 2.79 -38.49
N ALA A 834 -18.33 2.66 -37.35
CA ALA A 834 -18.70 1.77 -36.25
C ALA A 834 -19.14 2.56 -35.01
N ASN A 835 -20.19 2.10 -34.33
CA ASN A 835 -20.64 2.68 -33.06
C ASN A 835 -19.90 2.02 -31.88
N ALA A 836 -19.47 2.83 -30.91
CA ALA A 836 -18.81 2.37 -29.67
C ALA A 836 -19.44 3.03 -28.43
N GLU A 837 -20.77 3.03 -28.36
CA GLU A 837 -21.56 3.77 -27.37
C GLU A 837 -21.35 3.30 -25.90
N ARG A 838 -20.95 2.03 -25.70
CA ARG A 838 -20.77 1.43 -24.37
C ARG A 838 -19.31 1.47 -23.92
N GLY A 839 -19.07 2.08 -22.76
CA GLY A 839 -17.80 1.99 -22.04
C GLY A 839 -17.56 0.57 -21.49
N PHE A 840 -16.30 0.21 -21.24
CA PHE A 840 -15.89 -1.12 -20.71
C PHE A 840 -16.29 -2.33 -21.57
N THR A 841 -16.46 -2.15 -22.88
CA THR A 841 -16.84 -3.23 -23.80
C THR A 841 -15.65 -3.62 -24.69
N GLN A 842 -15.48 -4.92 -24.94
CA GLN A 842 -14.53 -5.44 -25.91
C GLN A 842 -15.23 -5.58 -27.26
N TYR A 843 -14.79 -4.79 -28.23
CA TYR A 843 -15.25 -4.83 -29.62
C TYR A 843 -14.34 -5.74 -30.44
N ILE A 844 -14.91 -6.36 -31.46
CA ILE A 844 -14.21 -7.15 -32.47
C ILE A 844 -14.43 -6.50 -33.82
N TYR A 845 -13.33 -6.31 -34.54
CA TYR A 845 -13.33 -5.95 -35.95
C TYR A 845 -12.80 -7.13 -36.77
N ASN A 846 -13.68 -7.78 -37.52
CA ASN A 846 -13.36 -8.87 -38.44
C ASN A 846 -13.21 -8.30 -39.84
N VAL A 847 -11.96 -8.15 -40.30
CA VAL A 847 -11.63 -7.47 -41.56
C VAL A 847 -12.37 -8.13 -42.73
N ALA A 848 -13.14 -7.34 -43.47
CA ALA A 848 -13.99 -7.75 -44.60
C ALA A 848 -15.03 -8.84 -44.29
N GLY A 849 -15.24 -9.20 -43.02
CA GLY A 849 -16.01 -10.41 -42.69
C GLY A 849 -15.36 -11.69 -43.23
N ALA A 850 -14.03 -11.69 -43.38
CA ALA A 850 -13.24 -12.75 -44.03
C ALA A 850 -13.04 -14.00 -43.14
N SER A 851 -13.80 -14.14 -42.06
CA SER A 851 -13.72 -15.32 -41.21
C SER A 851 -15.00 -15.50 -40.40
N PRO A 852 -15.63 -16.68 -40.42
CA PRO A 852 -16.67 -17.01 -39.46
C PRO A 852 -16.13 -17.07 -38.03
N LEU A 853 -16.91 -16.56 -37.08
CA LEU A 853 -16.58 -16.52 -35.67
C LEU A 853 -17.42 -17.55 -34.90
N VAL A 854 -16.79 -18.30 -33.99
CA VAL A 854 -17.44 -19.33 -33.17
C VAL A 854 -17.12 -19.09 -31.70
N GLU A 855 -18.16 -19.01 -30.87
CA GLU A 855 -18.06 -19.05 -29.41
C GLU A 855 -18.21 -20.49 -28.93
N TRP A 856 -17.22 -21.00 -28.22
CA TRP A 856 -17.25 -22.35 -27.64
C TRP A 856 -16.71 -22.34 -26.22
N THR A 857 -16.99 -23.40 -25.45
CA THR A 857 -16.60 -23.47 -24.04
C THR A 857 -15.45 -24.45 -23.84
N ALA A 858 -14.29 -23.95 -23.42
CA ALA A 858 -13.20 -24.79 -22.95
C ALA A 858 -13.49 -25.27 -21.51
N SER A 859 -13.77 -26.56 -21.34
CA SER A 859 -14.07 -27.18 -20.05
C SER A 859 -12.84 -27.84 -19.43
N TYR A 860 -12.64 -27.62 -18.13
CA TYR A 860 -11.59 -28.25 -17.33
C TYR A 860 -12.21 -29.15 -16.27
N GLY A 861 -11.66 -30.34 -16.08
CA GLY A 861 -12.17 -31.32 -15.12
C GLY A 861 -13.54 -31.87 -15.51
N SER A 862 -14.49 -31.93 -14.57
CA SER A 862 -15.84 -32.47 -14.79
C SER A 862 -16.89 -31.41 -15.19
N ALA A 863 -16.46 -30.25 -15.68
CA ALA A 863 -17.37 -29.18 -16.08
C ALA A 863 -18.17 -29.54 -17.35
N SER A 864 -19.47 -29.21 -17.39
CA SER A 864 -20.30 -29.43 -18.58
C SER A 864 -19.98 -28.43 -19.69
N THR A 865 -19.67 -28.91 -20.89
CA THR A 865 -19.54 -28.09 -22.09
C THR A 865 -20.91 -27.57 -22.54
N GLN A 866 -20.98 -26.29 -22.89
CA GLN A 866 -22.12 -25.76 -23.65
C GLN A 866 -21.90 -26.00 -25.14
N PRO A 867 -22.96 -26.21 -25.93
CA PRO A 867 -22.83 -26.37 -27.37
C PRO A 867 -22.29 -25.09 -28.02
N ASP A 868 -21.42 -25.27 -29.01
CA ASP A 868 -20.77 -24.19 -29.74
C ASP A 868 -21.80 -23.31 -30.45
N ARG A 869 -21.56 -22.00 -30.40
CA ARG A 869 -22.41 -20.98 -30.99
C ARG A 869 -21.69 -20.33 -32.16
N ALA A 870 -22.13 -20.65 -33.38
CA ALA A 870 -21.71 -19.94 -34.58
C ALA A 870 -22.29 -18.52 -34.58
N LEU A 871 -21.42 -17.51 -34.70
CA LEU A 871 -21.79 -16.09 -34.72
C LEU A 871 -21.87 -15.51 -36.15
N GLY A 872 -21.64 -16.33 -37.17
CA GLY A 872 -21.51 -15.89 -38.56
C GLY A 872 -20.20 -15.13 -38.77
N ASN A 873 -20.17 -14.21 -39.73
CA ASN A 873 -18.99 -13.40 -40.08
C ASN A 873 -19.21 -11.88 -39.87
N PRO A 874 -19.64 -11.41 -38.68
CA PRO A 874 -19.95 -10.01 -38.46
C PRO A 874 -18.69 -9.14 -38.58
N LYS A 875 -18.77 -8.06 -39.35
CA LYS A 875 -17.66 -7.10 -39.53
C LYS A 875 -17.32 -6.40 -38.21
N TRP A 876 -18.32 -5.97 -37.45
CA TRP A 876 -18.15 -5.33 -36.14
C TRP A 876 -19.11 -5.93 -35.13
N THR A 877 -18.60 -6.41 -34.00
CA THR A 877 -19.43 -7.01 -32.94
C THR A 877 -18.81 -6.79 -31.56
N THR A 878 -19.54 -7.14 -30.51
CA THR A 878 -19.05 -7.14 -29.13
C THR A 878 -18.95 -8.58 -28.62
N THR A 879 -17.98 -8.87 -27.76
CA THR A 879 -17.86 -10.19 -27.12
C THR A 879 -17.82 -10.08 -25.60
N THR A 880 -18.27 -11.17 -24.97
CA THR A 880 -18.09 -11.43 -23.54
C THR A 880 -17.15 -12.61 -23.27
N ALA A 881 -16.47 -13.13 -24.30
CA ALA A 881 -15.57 -14.27 -24.18
C ALA A 881 -14.35 -13.93 -23.31
N ASP A 882 -13.91 -14.92 -22.51
CA ASP A 882 -12.75 -14.83 -21.64
C ASP A 882 -11.45 -14.86 -22.46
N VAL A 883 -11.45 -15.60 -23.57
CA VAL A 883 -10.31 -15.78 -24.49
C VAL A 883 -10.78 -15.44 -25.90
N VAL A 884 -10.08 -14.54 -26.59
CA VAL A 884 -10.51 -14.02 -27.90
C VAL A 884 -9.40 -14.22 -28.92
N PHE A 885 -9.57 -15.12 -29.88
CA PHE A 885 -8.60 -15.49 -30.92
C PHE A 885 -7.28 -16.04 -30.39
N ASP A 886 -7.30 -16.63 -29.21
CA ASP A 886 -6.18 -17.31 -28.56
C ASP A 886 -6.55 -18.74 -28.20
N GLU A 887 -5.52 -19.58 -28.02
CA GLU A 887 -5.71 -20.88 -27.41
C GLU A 887 -6.05 -20.71 -25.91
N PRO A 888 -7.08 -21.41 -25.40
CA PRO A 888 -7.36 -21.41 -23.99
C PRO A 888 -6.22 -22.11 -23.22
N PRO A 889 -5.99 -21.77 -21.94
CA PRO A 889 -4.88 -22.34 -21.16
C PRO A 889 -4.97 -23.87 -21.09
N ALA A 890 -3.83 -24.57 -21.14
CA ALA A 890 -3.83 -26.04 -21.12
C ALA A 890 -4.35 -26.66 -19.80
N SER A 891 -4.34 -25.90 -18.70
CA SER A 891 -4.93 -26.33 -17.42
C SER A 891 -5.34 -25.14 -16.56
N VAL A 892 -6.33 -25.34 -15.68
CA VAL A 892 -6.82 -24.33 -14.72
C VAL A 892 -6.91 -24.97 -13.33
N SER A 893 -6.57 -24.21 -12.29
CA SER A 893 -6.64 -24.66 -10.89
C SER A 893 -7.82 -24.02 -10.18
N THR A 894 -8.83 -24.82 -9.82
CA THR A 894 -10.00 -24.37 -9.05
C THR A 894 -10.24 -25.26 -7.83
N LYS A 895 -10.93 -24.72 -6.80
CA LYS A 895 -11.21 -25.43 -5.55
C LYS A 895 -12.07 -26.69 -5.73
N ASP A 896 -12.96 -26.64 -6.72
CA ASP A 896 -13.92 -27.71 -6.99
C ASP A 896 -13.45 -28.62 -8.16
N GLY A 897 -12.21 -28.43 -8.64
CA GLY A 897 -11.60 -29.26 -9.69
C GLY A 897 -12.23 -29.14 -11.08
N SER A 898 -13.17 -28.21 -11.28
CA SER A 898 -13.87 -27.96 -12.54
C SER A 898 -13.97 -26.46 -12.81
N ASP A 899 -13.89 -26.06 -14.09
CA ASP A 899 -14.03 -24.67 -14.55
C ASP A 899 -14.37 -24.64 -16.04
N THR A 900 -14.89 -23.51 -16.52
CA THR A 900 -15.13 -23.26 -17.94
C THR A 900 -14.56 -21.91 -18.36
N ARG A 901 -14.05 -21.81 -19.59
CA ARG A 901 -13.69 -20.54 -20.24
C ARG A 901 -14.47 -20.40 -21.54
N LEU A 902 -15.13 -19.27 -21.74
CA LEU A 902 -15.76 -18.95 -23.01
C LEU A 902 -14.68 -18.45 -23.97
N VAL A 903 -14.54 -19.13 -25.10
CA VAL A 903 -13.51 -18.86 -26.11
C VAL A 903 -14.19 -18.41 -27.39
N LEU A 904 -13.75 -17.28 -27.93
CA LEU A 904 -14.11 -16.84 -29.27
C LEU A 904 -12.98 -17.19 -30.23
N THR A 905 -13.24 -18.07 -31.19
CA THR A 905 -12.29 -18.47 -32.23
C THR A 905 -12.74 -17.97 -33.59
N ALA A 906 -11.78 -17.59 -34.44
CA ALA A 906 -12.01 -17.29 -35.84
C ALA A 906 -11.57 -18.47 -36.70
N LEU A 907 -12.40 -18.88 -37.66
CA LEU A 907 -12.15 -20.05 -38.50
C LEU A 907 -11.27 -19.75 -39.73
N GLY A 908 -10.62 -18.58 -39.82
CA GLY A 908 -9.93 -18.12 -41.03
C GLY A 908 -8.77 -19.00 -41.50
N ASN A 909 -8.24 -19.87 -40.64
CA ASN A 909 -7.16 -20.80 -40.97
C ASN A 909 -7.64 -22.24 -41.29
N THR A 910 -8.95 -22.50 -41.34
CA THR A 910 -9.52 -23.81 -41.70
C THR A 910 -9.76 -23.93 -43.21
N SER A 911 -10.24 -25.10 -43.68
CA SER A 911 -10.61 -25.24 -45.09
C SER A 911 -11.83 -24.37 -45.45
N PRO A 912 -11.95 -23.93 -46.71
CA PRO A 912 -13.13 -23.23 -47.23
C PRO A 912 -14.44 -23.95 -46.94
N ASP A 913 -14.47 -25.27 -47.12
CA ASP A 913 -15.66 -26.08 -46.83
C ASP A 913 -16.08 -25.96 -45.36
N THR A 914 -15.13 -26.08 -44.44
CA THR A 914 -15.39 -25.92 -42.99
C THR A 914 -15.93 -24.52 -42.67
N MET A 915 -15.38 -23.48 -43.31
CA MET A 915 -15.86 -22.11 -43.11
C MET A 915 -17.28 -21.94 -43.66
N LEU A 916 -17.59 -22.48 -44.84
CA LEU A 916 -18.90 -22.36 -45.46
C LEU A 916 -19.98 -23.18 -44.75
N GLU A 917 -19.62 -24.34 -44.20
CA GLU A 917 -20.48 -25.17 -43.35
C GLU A 917 -20.86 -24.45 -42.04
N SER A 918 -19.96 -23.62 -41.50
CA SER A 918 -20.21 -22.86 -40.27
C SER A 918 -21.21 -21.70 -40.45
N LEU A 919 -21.44 -21.28 -41.70
CA LEU A 919 -22.37 -20.21 -42.05
C LEU A 919 -23.79 -20.75 -42.28
N GLN A 920 -24.79 -19.97 -41.88
CA GLN A 920 -26.18 -20.41 -41.87
C GLN A 920 -26.90 -20.06 -43.18
N THR A 921 -26.57 -18.93 -43.81
CA THR A 921 -27.27 -18.42 -44.99
C THR A 921 -26.42 -18.52 -46.26
N GLU A 922 -27.09 -18.69 -47.41
CA GLU A 922 -26.45 -18.72 -48.72
C GLU A 922 -25.77 -17.38 -49.07
N GLY A 923 -26.38 -16.25 -48.67
CA GLY A 923 -25.80 -14.92 -48.89
C GLY A 923 -24.48 -14.68 -48.14
N GLU A 924 -24.35 -15.14 -46.90
CA GLU A 924 -23.08 -15.07 -46.15
C GLU A 924 -22.00 -15.92 -46.82
N ARG A 925 -22.38 -17.09 -47.35
CA ARG A 925 -21.46 -17.99 -48.09
C ARG A 925 -20.96 -17.33 -49.36
N ASP A 926 -21.85 -16.73 -50.16
CA ASP A 926 -21.47 -16.00 -51.38
C ASP A 926 -20.58 -14.78 -51.08
N GLU A 927 -20.86 -14.02 -50.01
CA GLU A 927 -20.02 -12.87 -49.60
C GLU A 927 -18.63 -13.34 -49.15
N LEU A 928 -18.53 -14.44 -48.41
CA LEU A 928 -17.26 -15.02 -47.98
C LEU A 928 -16.46 -15.53 -49.20
N ILE A 929 -17.10 -16.27 -50.11
CA ILE A 929 -16.48 -16.75 -51.36
C ILE A 929 -15.96 -15.57 -52.18
N ALA A 930 -16.78 -14.53 -52.39
CA ALA A 930 -16.39 -13.34 -53.13
C ALA A 930 -15.20 -12.62 -52.49
N THR A 931 -15.19 -12.52 -51.16
CA THR A 931 -14.15 -11.85 -50.38
C THR A 931 -12.80 -12.54 -50.53
N HIS A 932 -12.74 -13.85 -50.29
CA HIS A 932 -11.51 -14.61 -50.46
C HIS A 932 -11.08 -14.70 -51.93
N ALA A 933 -12.00 -14.97 -52.86
CA ALA A 933 -11.69 -15.05 -54.28
C ALA A 933 -11.13 -13.74 -54.84
N ARG A 934 -11.61 -12.58 -54.37
CA ARG A 934 -11.13 -11.26 -54.81
C ARG A 934 -9.81 -10.88 -54.16
N TRP A 935 -9.66 -11.10 -52.86
CA TRP A 935 -8.55 -10.50 -52.10
C TRP A 935 -7.39 -11.43 -51.81
N ASP A 936 -7.60 -12.75 -51.68
CA ASP A 936 -6.52 -13.68 -51.32
C ASP A 936 -5.48 -13.82 -52.42
N ALA A 937 -4.21 -13.95 -52.01
CA ALA A 937 -3.11 -14.15 -52.94
C ALA A 937 -3.26 -15.48 -53.70
N SER A 938 -2.95 -15.50 -55.01
CA SER A 938 -3.10 -16.68 -55.88
C SER A 938 -2.25 -17.87 -55.44
N ASN A 939 -1.17 -17.62 -54.69
CA ASN A 939 -0.28 -18.64 -54.14
C ASN A 939 -0.66 -19.10 -52.72
N SER A 940 -1.79 -18.65 -52.18
CA SER A 940 -2.28 -19.13 -50.88
C SER A 940 -2.82 -20.56 -50.97
N LYS A 941 -2.78 -21.30 -49.85
CA LYS A 941 -3.15 -22.72 -49.76
C LYS A 941 -4.53 -23.03 -50.35
N TYR A 942 -5.51 -22.17 -50.10
CA TYR A 942 -6.91 -22.37 -50.51
C TYR A 942 -7.34 -21.51 -51.71
N ALA A 943 -6.41 -20.79 -52.36
CA ALA A 943 -6.72 -19.89 -53.47
C ALA A 943 -7.54 -20.58 -54.57
N MET A 944 -7.13 -21.78 -55.00
CA MET A 944 -7.81 -22.50 -56.07
C MET A 944 -9.21 -22.98 -55.66
N GLN A 945 -9.40 -23.35 -54.40
CA GLN A 945 -10.72 -23.76 -53.92
C GLN A 945 -11.68 -22.57 -53.91
N TRP A 946 -11.26 -21.44 -53.34
CA TRP A 946 -12.07 -20.21 -53.34
C TRP A 946 -12.39 -19.70 -54.74
N LEU A 947 -11.39 -19.70 -55.65
CA LEU A 947 -11.60 -19.28 -57.02
C LEU A 947 -12.51 -20.26 -57.80
N SER A 948 -12.41 -21.57 -57.55
CA SER A 948 -13.28 -22.57 -58.17
C SER A 948 -14.72 -22.46 -57.68
N LEU A 949 -14.92 -22.21 -56.39
CA LEU A 949 -16.24 -21.93 -55.81
C LEU A 949 -16.82 -20.63 -56.41
N ALA A 950 -16.01 -19.58 -56.53
CA ALA A 950 -16.41 -18.32 -57.14
C ALA A 950 -16.73 -18.46 -58.64
N ALA A 951 -16.05 -19.35 -59.37
CA ALA A 951 -16.33 -19.59 -60.79
C ALA A 951 -17.68 -20.31 -61.02
N ARG A 952 -18.17 -21.06 -60.05
CA ARG A 952 -19.47 -21.74 -60.09
C ARG A 952 -20.65 -20.83 -59.73
N SER A 953 -20.38 -19.68 -59.11
CA SER A 953 -21.42 -18.72 -58.69
C SER A 953 -21.56 -17.58 -59.68
N ASP A 954 -22.79 -17.36 -60.14
CA ASP A 954 -23.14 -16.26 -61.04
C ASP A 954 -22.87 -14.87 -60.44
N ALA A 955 -22.89 -14.76 -59.10
CA ALA A 955 -22.62 -13.53 -58.36
C ALA A 955 -21.14 -13.11 -58.41
N THR A 956 -20.23 -14.06 -58.64
CA THR A 956 -18.78 -13.87 -58.53
C THR A 956 -18.02 -14.14 -59.83
N LYS A 957 -18.71 -14.50 -60.92
CA LYS A 957 -18.09 -14.85 -62.21
C LYS A 957 -17.13 -13.82 -62.80
N ASN A 958 -17.31 -12.54 -62.48
CA ASN A 958 -16.43 -11.47 -62.97
C ASN A 958 -15.09 -11.39 -62.20
N ILE A 959 -14.97 -11.99 -61.02
CA ILE A 959 -13.76 -11.89 -60.18
C ILE A 959 -12.54 -12.48 -60.89
N LEU A 960 -12.70 -13.59 -61.62
CA LEU A 960 -11.60 -14.18 -62.38
C LEU A 960 -11.09 -13.21 -63.46
N ALA A 961 -12.00 -12.58 -64.21
CA ALA A 961 -11.65 -11.58 -65.22
C ALA A 961 -10.99 -10.33 -64.59
N GLU A 962 -11.53 -9.82 -63.47
CA GLU A 962 -10.94 -8.71 -62.70
C GLU A 962 -9.50 -9.03 -62.27
N ARG A 963 -9.26 -10.24 -61.77
CA ARG A 963 -7.92 -10.68 -61.35
C ARG A 963 -6.98 -10.90 -62.51
N LEU A 964 -7.43 -11.47 -63.62
CA LEU A 964 -6.61 -11.67 -64.83
C LEU A 964 -6.17 -10.33 -65.46
N VAL A 965 -6.98 -9.27 -65.36
CA VAL A 965 -6.58 -7.93 -65.77
C VAL A 965 -5.42 -7.41 -64.90
N LEU A 966 -5.46 -7.68 -63.58
CA LEU A 966 -4.42 -7.26 -62.65
C LEU A 966 -3.17 -8.15 -62.68
N GLN A 967 -3.32 -9.44 -63.02
CA GLN A 967 -2.29 -10.48 -62.98
C GLN A 967 -2.37 -11.39 -64.22
N PRO A 968 -2.08 -10.86 -65.43
CA PRO A 968 -2.34 -11.57 -66.70
C PRO A 968 -1.44 -12.78 -66.96
N LEU A 969 -0.37 -12.96 -66.19
CA LEU A 969 0.59 -14.06 -66.32
C LEU A 969 0.48 -15.09 -65.19
N ASP A 970 -0.53 -14.96 -64.31
CA ASP A 970 -0.71 -15.85 -63.18
C ASP A 970 -1.21 -17.23 -63.64
N ALA A 971 -0.36 -18.25 -63.48
CA ALA A 971 -0.64 -19.60 -63.93
C ALA A 971 -1.86 -20.25 -63.25
N VAL A 972 -2.17 -19.86 -62.01
CA VAL A 972 -3.33 -20.37 -61.27
C VAL A 972 -4.61 -19.85 -61.93
N LEU A 973 -4.66 -18.54 -62.23
CA LEU A 973 -5.80 -17.91 -62.87
C LEU A 973 -5.99 -18.38 -64.32
N LEU A 974 -4.91 -18.46 -65.09
CA LEU A 974 -4.95 -18.95 -66.48
C LEU A 974 -5.35 -20.43 -66.56
N ARG A 975 -4.90 -21.26 -65.61
CA ARG A 975 -5.35 -22.65 -65.52
C ARG A 975 -6.83 -22.74 -65.21
N LEU A 976 -7.32 -21.97 -64.25
CA LEU A 976 -8.74 -21.96 -63.90
C LEU A 976 -9.60 -21.49 -65.09
N GLU A 977 -9.13 -20.52 -65.86
CA GLU A 977 -9.79 -20.07 -67.09
C GLU A 977 -9.91 -21.19 -68.13
N GLN A 978 -8.92 -22.09 -68.24
CA GLN A 978 -9.02 -23.31 -69.06
C GLN A 978 -9.99 -24.34 -68.46
N ASP A 979 -9.91 -24.56 -67.15
CA ASP A 979 -10.67 -25.60 -66.45
C ASP A 979 -12.18 -25.28 -66.39
N THR A 980 -12.55 -24.00 -66.52
CA THR A 980 -13.95 -23.52 -66.48
C THR A 980 -14.49 -23.10 -67.85
N ALA A 981 -13.68 -23.22 -68.91
CA ALA A 981 -14.10 -22.91 -70.28
C ALA A 981 -15.16 -23.90 -70.79
N SER A 982 -16.21 -23.40 -71.43
CA SER A 982 -17.09 -24.24 -72.25
C SER A 982 -16.38 -24.75 -73.51
N ASP A 983 -16.88 -25.84 -74.11
CA ASP A 983 -16.30 -26.44 -75.31
C ASP A 983 -16.15 -25.41 -76.46
N ASP A 984 -17.12 -24.49 -76.61
CA ASP A 984 -17.10 -23.41 -77.61
C ASP A 984 -16.04 -22.33 -77.31
N GLN A 985 -15.71 -22.10 -76.03
CA GLN A 985 -14.72 -21.10 -75.62
C GLN A 985 -13.29 -21.63 -75.63
N ARG A 986 -13.13 -22.94 -75.43
CA ARG A 986 -11.85 -23.63 -75.22
C ARG A 986 -10.84 -23.33 -76.33
N GLY A 987 -11.28 -23.34 -77.60
CA GLY A 987 -10.43 -23.03 -78.75
C GLY A 987 -9.78 -21.64 -78.64
N SER A 988 -10.59 -20.60 -78.38
CA SER A 988 -10.14 -19.21 -78.29
C SER A 988 -9.23 -18.95 -77.08
N ILE A 989 -9.53 -19.54 -75.93
CA ILE A 989 -8.71 -19.47 -74.71
C ILE A 989 -7.36 -20.13 -74.96
N CYS A 990 -7.36 -21.31 -75.58
CA CYS A 990 -6.14 -22.03 -75.90
C CYS A 990 -5.27 -21.35 -76.96
N GLU A 991 -5.86 -20.66 -77.93
CA GLU A 991 -5.12 -19.80 -78.86
C GLU A 991 -4.46 -18.63 -78.12
N ARG A 992 -5.19 -17.94 -77.24
CA ARG A 992 -4.65 -16.83 -76.43
C ARG A 992 -3.52 -17.31 -75.51
N HIS A 993 -3.67 -18.45 -74.86
CA HIS A 993 -2.66 -18.99 -73.96
C HIS A 993 -1.40 -19.45 -74.69
N ARG A 994 -1.55 -20.07 -75.88
CA ARG A 994 -0.40 -20.38 -76.76
C ARG A 994 0.31 -19.11 -77.23
N ALA A 995 -0.43 -18.06 -77.57
CA ALA A 995 0.15 -16.76 -77.94
C ALA A 995 0.88 -16.09 -76.78
N LEU A 996 0.31 -16.13 -75.56
CA LEU A 996 0.96 -15.63 -74.34
C LEU A 996 2.28 -16.35 -74.08
N ALA A 997 2.28 -17.70 -74.16
CA ALA A 997 3.50 -18.50 -73.97
C ALA A 997 4.55 -18.22 -75.06
N ALA A 998 4.14 -18.05 -76.32
CA ALA A 998 5.05 -17.69 -77.42
C ALA A 998 5.65 -16.28 -77.24
N ALA A 999 4.88 -15.33 -76.71
CA ALA A 999 5.34 -13.96 -76.45
C ALA A 999 6.30 -13.85 -75.25
N THR A 1000 6.28 -14.84 -74.35
CA THR A 1000 7.12 -14.90 -73.15
C THR A 1000 8.01 -16.13 -73.17
N ALA A 1001 8.93 -16.17 -74.13
CA ALA A 1001 9.92 -17.25 -74.27
C ALA A 1001 10.65 -17.49 -72.93
N ASN A 1002 10.74 -18.76 -72.51
CA ASN A 1002 11.32 -19.24 -71.25
C ASN A 1002 10.50 -19.05 -69.96
N ASN A 1003 9.18 -18.81 -70.01
CA ASN A 1003 8.32 -18.95 -68.83
C ASN A 1003 7.76 -20.39 -68.73
N PRO A 1004 8.30 -21.26 -67.84
CA PRO A 1004 7.86 -22.65 -67.73
C PRO A 1004 6.41 -22.81 -67.27
N ASP A 1005 5.86 -21.84 -66.53
CA ASP A 1005 4.46 -21.87 -66.11
C ASP A 1005 3.52 -21.66 -67.31
N LEU A 1006 3.87 -20.74 -68.20
CA LEU A 1006 3.08 -20.49 -69.42
C LEU A 1006 3.26 -21.58 -70.47
N ILE A 1007 4.44 -22.21 -70.53
CA ILE A 1007 4.65 -23.44 -71.31
C ILE A 1007 3.72 -24.54 -70.80
N TYR A 1008 3.64 -24.74 -69.49
CA TYR A 1008 2.68 -25.68 -68.90
C TYR A 1008 1.23 -25.38 -69.32
N ILE A 1009 0.79 -24.11 -69.21
CA ILE A 1009 -0.58 -23.70 -69.60
C ILE A 1009 -0.82 -23.91 -71.09
N ALA A 1010 0.15 -23.62 -71.96
CA ALA A 1010 0.03 -23.82 -73.40
C ALA A 1010 0.00 -25.31 -73.79
N THR A 1011 0.82 -26.16 -73.14
CA THR A 1011 0.85 -27.61 -73.42
C THR A 1011 -0.46 -28.30 -73.03
N ARG A 1012 -1.20 -27.81 -72.02
CA ARG A 1012 -2.55 -28.31 -71.68
C ARG A 1012 -3.56 -28.21 -72.83
N CYS A 1013 -3.30 -27.37 -73.82
CA CYS A 1013 -4.16 -27.16 -74.98
C CYS A 1013 -3.92 -28.11 -76.16
N ILE A 1014 -3.07 -29.14 -75.99
CA ILE A 1014 -2.90 -30.22 -76.98
C ILE A 1014 -4.01 -31.25 -76.79
N ASP A 1015 -4.78 -31.51 -77.86
CA ASP A 1015 -5.95 -32.41 -77.81
C ASP A 1015 -5.57 -33.90 -77.74
N ALA A 1016 -4.51 -34.31 -78.46
CA ALA A 1016 -4.05 -35.69 -78.45
C ALA A 1016 -3.28 -36.01 -77.15
N ASP A 1017 -3.84 -36.87 -76.29
CA ASP A 1017 -3.26 -37.20 -74.98
C ASP A 1017 -1.81 -37.69 -75.06
N ALA A 1018 -1.49 -38.55 -76.04
CA ALA A 1018 -0.12 -39.06 -76.22
C ALA A 1018 0.89 -37.98 -76.61
N GLU A 1019 0.49 -37.03 -77.48
CA GLU A 1019 1.34 -35.91 -77.88
C GLU A 1019 1.53 -34.92 -76.72
N ARG A 1020 0.46 -34.67 -75.96
CA ARG A 1020 0.46 -33.82 -74.78
C ARG A 1020 1.38 -34.37 -73.69
N ASP A 1021 1.27 -35.66 -73.40
CA ASP A 1021 2.08 -36.35 -72.40
C ASP A 1021 3.56 -36.34 -72.76
N GLN A 1022 3.89 -36.57 -74.05
CA GLN A 1022 5.26 -36.44 -74.54
C GLN A 1022 5.77 -35.00 -74.37
N ALA A 1023 4.96 -34.00 -74.75
CA ALA A 1023 5.32 -32.59 -74.62
C ALA A 1023 5.55 -32.17 -73.16
N PHE A 1024 4.75 -32.67 -72.21
CA PHE A 1024 4.97 -32.44 -70.78
C PHE A 1024 6.27 -33.07 -70.27
N MET A 1025 6.59 -34.29 -70.71
CA MET A 1025 7.83 -34.96 -70.34
C MET A 1025 9.07 -34.24 -70.90
N GLU A 1026 9.02 -33.74 -72.14
CA GLU A 1026 10.09 -32.95 -72.75
C GLU A 1026 10.26 -31.57 -72.10
N ALA A 1027 9.15 -30.89 -71.80
CA ALA A 1027 9.16 -29.61 -71.10
C ALA A 1027 9.74 -29.78 -69.68
N HIS A 1028 9.33 -30.79 -68.92
CA HIS A 1028 9.88 -31.04 -67.59
C HIS A 1028 11.39 -31.37 -67.62
N ARG A 1029 11.89 -32.09 -68.64
CA ARG A 1029 13.34 -32.31 -68.80
C ARG A 1029 14.11 -31.00 -68.98
N SER A 1030 13.51 -30.03 -69.65
CA SER A 1030 14.09 -28.71 -69.89
C SER A 1030 13.99 -27.81 -68.65
N TRP A 1031 12.96 -27.96 -67.82
CA TRP A 1031 12.74 -27.20 -66.58
C TRP A 1031 12.39 -28.11 -65.37
N PRO A 1032 13.37 -28.88 -64.86
CA PRO A 1032 13.12 -29.93 -63.85
C PRO A 1032 12.72 -29.40 -62.46
N HIS A 1033 12.90 -28.10 -62.20
CA HIS A 1033 12.57 -27.47 -60.92
C HIS A 1033 11.24 -26.72 -60.95
N ASN A 1034 10.54 -26.67 -62.08
CA ASN A 1034 9.25 -25.99 -62.17
C ASN A 1034 8.12 -26.86 -61.58
N GLY A 1035 7.33 -26.30 -60.67
CA GLY A 1035 6.28 -27.03 -59.96
C GLY A 1035 5.15 -27.53 -60.86
N TRP A 1036 4.70 -26.72 -61.84
CA TRP A 1036 3.60 -27.09 -62.74
C TRP A 1036 4.00 -28.13 -63.78
N LEU A 1037 5.22 -28.06 -64.31
CA LEU A 1037 5.75 -29.09 -65.20
C LEU A 1037 6.04 -30.39 -64.45
N ALA A 1038 6.50 -30.31 -63.19
CA ALA A 1038 6.66 -31.48 -62.33
C ALA A 1038 5.31 -32.14 -62.00
N LEU A 1039 4.25 -31.32 -61.82
CA LEU A 1039 2.88 -31.80 -61.67
C LEU A 1039 2.44 -32.63 -62.88
N ALA A 1040 2.54 -32.07 -64.09
CA ALA A 1040 2.14 -32.77 -65.32
C ALA A 1040 2.95 -34.05 -65.54
N ALA A 1041 4.28 -33.96 -65.52
CA ALA A 1041 5.15 -35.12 -65.73
C ALA A 1041 4.96 -36.19 -64.63
N GLY A 1042 4.68 -35.79 -63.40
CA GLY A 1042 4.37 -36.68 -62.29
C GLY A 1042 3.10 -37.50 -62.56
N TYR A 1043 2.02 -36.85 -63.00
CA TYR A 1043 0.77 -37.56 -63.34
C TYR A 1043 0.91 -38.44 -64.59
N THR A 1044 1.58 -37.97 -65.65
CA THR A 1044 1.85 -38.81 -66.85
C THR A 1044 2.56 -40.12 -66.47
N LEU A 1045 3.52 -40.08 -65.54
CA LEU A 1045 4.22 -41.27 -65.04
C LEU A 1045 3.33 -42.13 -64.12
N ALA A 1046 2.54 -41.49 -63.25
CA ALA A 1046 1.64 -42.17 -62.32
C ALA A 1046 0.52 -42.93 -63.05
N ASP A 1047 -0.08 -42.33 -64.08
CA ASP A 1047 -1.14 -42.92 -64.91
C ASP A 1047 -0.64 -44.19 -65.62
N ASN A 1048 0.66 -44.25 -65.92
CA ASN A 1048 1.35 -45.42 -66.50
C ASN A 1048 1.98 -46.37 -65.48
N ALA A 1049 1.62 -46.25 -64.19
CA ALA A 1049 2.11 -47.07 -63.09
C ALA A 1049 3.64 -47.03 -62.86
N GLN A 1050 4.32 -45.96 -63.29
CA GLN A 1050 5.76 -45.73 -63.05
C GLN A 1050 5.97 -45.03 -61.69
N TRP A 1051 5.54 -45.67 -60.60
CA TRP A 1051 5.40 -45.07 -59.26
C TRP A 1051 6.68 -44.40 -58.74
N ASN A 1052 7.82 -45.09 -58.86
CA ASN A 1052 9.11 -44.63 -58.33
C ASN A 1052 9.60 -43.34 -59.02
N GLU A 1053 9.28 -43.17 -60.30
CA GLU A 1053 9.67 -41.97 -61.06
C GLU A 1053 8.67 -40.82 -60.90
N ALA A 1054 7.39 -41.15 -60.65
CA ALA A 1054 6.31 -40.20 -60.43
C ALA A 1054 6.39 -39.50 -59.07
N LEU A 1055 6.62 -40.27 -57.99
CA LEU A 1055 6.60 -39.78 -56.61
C LEU A 1055 7.46 -38.52 -56.37
N PRO A 1056 8.76 -38.48 -56.72
CA PRO A 1056 9.59 -37.30 -56.45
C PRO A 1056 9.12 -36.04 -57.19
N LYS A 1057 8.45 -36.18 -58.34
CA LYS A 1057 7.93 -35.03 -59.11
C LYS A 1057 6.65 -34.47 -58.49
N LEU A 1058 5.73 -35.33 -58.06
CA LEU A 1058 4.51 -34.91 -57.37
C LEU A 1058 4.81 -34.31 -55.99
N GLU A 1059 5.82 -34.81 -55.27
CA GLU A 1059 6.32 -34.19 -54.03
C GLU A 1059 6.89 -32.79 -54.25
N HIS A 1060 7.65 -32.61 -55.32
CA HIS A 1060 8.19 -31.30 -55.69
C HIS A 1060 7.04 -30.33 -56.05
N ALA A 1061 6.08 -30.78 -56.85
CA ALA A 1061 4.90 -30.00 -57.21
C ALA A 1061 4.08 -29.60 -55.96
N ARG A 1062 3.87 -30.52 -55.01
CA ARG A 1062 3.13 -30.24 -53.77
C ARG A 1062 3.73 -29.07 -52.99
N LYS A 1063 5.06 -29.01 -52.90
CA LYS A 1063 5.79 -27.97 -52.15
C LYS A 1063 5.87 -26.64 -52.90
N THR A 1064 5.82 -26.67 -54.23
CA THR A 1064 6.08 -25.48 -55.07
C THR A 1064 4.82 -24.91 -55.71
N VAL A 1065 3.68 -25.61 -55.65
CA VAL A 1065 2.36 -25.16 -56.12
C VAL A 1065 1.36 -25.22 -54.96
N PRO A 1066 1.42 -24.30 -53.97
CA PRO A 1066 0.61 -24.37 -52.74
C PRO A 1066 -0.90 -24.52 -52.94
N PRO A 1067 -1.55 -23.88 -53.95
CA PRO A 1067 -2.99 -24.07 -54.18
C PRO A 1067 -3.40 -25.51 -54.53
N PHE A 1068 -2.46 -26.36 -54.95
CA PHE A 1068 -2.67 -27.77 -55.26
C PHE A 1068 -2.10 -28.71 -54.20
N ALA A 1069 -1.49 -28.17 -53.12
CA ALA A 1069 -0.80 -28.98 -52.12
C ALA A 1069 -1.72 -30.00 -51.45
N SER A 1070 -2.98 -29.65 -51.15
CA SER A 1070 -3.95 -30.57 -50.54
C SER A 1070 -4.29 -31.75 -51.45
N MET A 1071 -4.55 -31.49 -52.74
CA MET A 1071 -4.83 -32.54 -53.73
C MET A 1071 -3.60 -33.44 -53.91
N LEU A 1072 -2.42 -32.83 -54.07
CA LEU A 1072 -1.17 -33.57 -54.27
C LEU A 1072 -0.76 -34.37 -53.05
N ALA A 1073 -1.04 -33.89 -51.84
CA ALA A 1073 -0.78 -34.63 -50.61
C ALA A 1073 -1.54 -35.97 -50.60
N LEU A 1074 -2.77 -36.00 -51.10
CA LEU A 1074 -3.57 -37.23 -51.20
C LEU A 1074 -2.93 -38.22 -52.19
N ASP A 1075 -2.58 -37.77 -53.40
CA ASP A 1075 -1.99 -38.64 -54.42
C ASP A 1075 -0.57 -39.10 -54.06
N VAL A 1076 0.23 -38.21 -53.48
CA VAL A 1076 1.55 -38.56 -52.92
C VAL A 1076 1.40 -39.62 -51.83
N ALA A 1077 0.39 -39.52 -50.97
CA ALA A 1077 0.13 -40.54 -49.95
C ALA A 1077 -0.20 -41.90 -50.60
N ARG A 1078 -1.00 -41.93 -51.68
CA ARG A 1078 -1.27 -43.17 -52.44
C ARG A 1078 0.01 -43.77 -53.03
N LEU A 1079 0.86 -42.95 -53.64
CA LEU A 1079 2.12 -43.42 -54.24
C LEU A 1079 3.11 -43.91 -53.17
N ARG A 1080 3.25 -43.19 -52.04
CA ARG A 1080 4.06 -43.67 -50.90
C ARG A 1080 3.59 -45.04 -50.42
N ARG A 1081 2.26 -45.24 -50.33
CA ARG A 1081 1.65 -46.52 -49.90
C ARG A 1081 1.86 -47.65 -50.90
N VAL A 1082 1.76 -47.38 -52.20
CA VAL A 1082 1.96 -48.43 -53.23
C VAL A 1082 3.44 -48.85 -53.35
N ILE A 1083 4.38 -47.93 -53.13
CA ILE A 1083 5.83 -48.18 -53.20
C ILE A 1083 6.38 -48.84 -51.94
N ALA A 1084 5.83 -48.54 -50.76
CA ALA A 1084 6.38 -48.96 -49.47
C ALA A 1084 6.57 -50.48 -49.36
N ALA A 1085 7.64 -50.95 -48.72
CA ALA A 1085 7.80 -52.39 -48.48
C ALA A 1085 6.91 -52.91 -47.33
N THR A 1086 6.41 -52.00 -46.48
CA THR A 1086 5.64 -52.28 -45.26
C THR A 1086 4.31 -51.54 -45.25
N ASP A 1087 3.35 -52.03 -44.47
CA ASP A 1087 2.02 -51.42 -44.37
C ASP A 1087 1.99 -50.15 -43.50
N SER A 1088 3.04 -49.91 -42.70
CA SER A 1088 3.23 -48.65 -41.97
C SER A 1088 3.98 -47.64 -42.84
N VAL A 1089 3.30 -46.58 -43.25
CA VAL A 1089 3.82 -45.53 -44.13
C VAL A 1089 3.68 -44.18 -43.45
N PRO A 1090 4.76 -43.37 -43.34
CA PRO A 1090 4.67 -42.06 -42.70
C PRO A 1090 3.91 -41.08 -43.59
N LEU A 1091 2.74 -40.63 -43.12
CA LEU A 1091 1.86 -39.65 -43.80
C LEU A 1091 1.62 -38.37 -42.97
N GLN A 1092 2.24 -38.26 -41.80
CA GLN A 1092 1.99 -37.14 -40.88
C GLN A 1092 2.39 -35.78 -41.49
N ASP A 1093 3.46 -35.74 -42.28
CA ASP A 1093 3.90 -34.52 -42.97
C ASP A 1093 2.92 -34.07 -44.06
N LEU A 1094 2.12 -34.98 -44.60
CA LEU A 1094 1.09 -34.70 -45.62
C LEU A 1094 -0.22 -34.23 -44.99
N SER A 1095 -0.46 -34.56 -43.70
CA SER A 1095 -1.66 -34.20 -42.94
C SER A 1095 -1.77 -32.69 -42.64
N VAL A 1096 -0.67 -31.95 -42.78
CA VAL A 1096 -0.62 -30.48 -42.68
C VAL A 1096 -1.27 -29.82 -43.91
N ASP A 1097 -1.08 -30.44 -45.08
CA ASP A 1097 -1.56 -29.89 -46.35
C ASP A 1097 -2.98 -30.34 -46.68
N SER A 1098 -3.38 -31.55 -46.27
CA SER A 1098 -4.68 -32.15 -46.59
C SER A 1098 -5.40 -32.71 -45.36
N ASP A 1099 -6.59 -32.18 -45.08
CA ASP A 1099 -7.46 -32.68 -44.02
C ASP A 1099 -7.99 -34.09 -44.36
N THR A 1100 -8.16 -34.42 -45.65
CA THR A 1100 -8.51 -35.77 -46.11
C THR A 1100 -7.42 -36.78 -45.73
N VAL A 1101 -6.15 -36.45 -45.94
CA VAL A 1101 -5.02 -37.31 -45.54
C VAL A 1101 -4.96 -37.44 -44.01
N ARG A 1102 -5.19 -36.34 -43.28
CA ARG A 1102 -5.24 -36.38 -41.81
C ARG A 1102 -6.34 -37.32 -41.32
N PHE A 1103 -7.54 -37.21 -41.89
CA PHE A 1103 -8.68 -38.06 -41.54
C PHE A 1103 -8.39 -39.54 -41.88
N ALA A 1104 -7.92 -39.83 -43.10
CA ALA A 1104 -7.60 -41.18 -43.51
C ALA A 1104 -6.48 -41.82 -42.67
N ASN A 1105 -5.42 -41.06 -42.36
CA ASN A 1105 -4.35 -41.50 -41.47
C ASN A 1105 -4.86 -41.77 -40.05
N THR A 1106 -5.81 -40.98 -39.55
CA THR A 1106 -6.43 -41.18 -38.22
C THR A 1106 -7.28 -42.46 -38.16
N VAL A 1107 -7.97 -42.77 -39.26
CA VAL A 1107 -8.75 -44.00 -39.41
C VAL A 1107 -7.84 -45.23 -39.42
N GLU A 1108 -6.78 -45.22 -40.23
CA GLU A 1108 -5.90 -46.38 -40.43
C GLU A 1108 -4.85 -46.57 -39.30
N SER A 1109 -4.31 -45.50 -38.71
CA SER A 1109 -3.26 -45.58 -37.68
C SER A 1109 -3.80 -45.82 -36.26
N GLY A 1110 -5.04 -45.38 -35.98
CA GLY A 1110 -5.67 -45.53 -34.68
C GLY A 1110 -5.11 -44.66 -33.53
N GLN A 1111 -4.24 -43.68 -33.80
CA GLN A 1111 -3.43 -43.00 -32.79
C GLN A 1111 -4.06 -41.82 -32.03
N GLU A 1112 -5.27 -41.35 -32.37
CA GLU A 1112 -5.96 -40.27 -31.61
C GLU A 1112 -7.14 -40.78 -30.77
N THR A 1113 -7.28 -40.22 -29.55
CA THR A 1113 -8.21 -40.64 -28.49
C THR A 1113 -9.61 -40.01 -28.53
N ASP A 1114 -9.83 -38.92 -29.27
CA ASP A 1114 -11.15 -38.26 -29.44
C ASP A 1114 -11.60 -38.24 -30.91
N SER A 1115 -11.60 -39.40 -31.55
CA SER A 1115 -12.02 -39.52 -32.95
C SER A 1115 -13.56 -39.47 -33.08
N SER A 1116 -14.06 -38.67 -34.02
CA SER A 1116 -15.49 -38.53 -34.34
C SER A 1116 -16.20 -39.88 -34.55
N PRO A 1117 -17.53 -39.97 -34.35
CA PRO A 1117 -18.30 -41.19 -34.66
C PRO A 1117 -17.99 -41.75 -36.05
N LEU A 1118 -17.86 -40.87 -37.05
CA LEU A 1118 -17.51 -41.23 -38.41
C LEU A 1118 -16.13 -41.91 -38.52
N ALA A 1119 -15.08 -41.31 -37.92
CA ALA A 1119 -13.74 -41.89 -37.92
C ALA A 1119 -13.70 -43.27 -37.23
N ARG A 1120 -14.44 -43.43 -36.13
CA ARG A 1120 -14.59 -44.72 -35.44
C ARG A 1120 -15.28 -45.76 -36.30
N ALA A 1121 -16.34 -45.38 -37.03
CA ALA A 1121 -17.07 -46.29 -37.90
C ALA A 1121 -16.17 -46.83 -39.03
N TYR A 1122 -15.39 -45.98 -39.70
CA TYR A 1122 -14.44 -46.43 -40.72
C TYR A 1122 -13.26 -47.23 -40.16
N ARG A 1123 -12.83 -46.95 -38.92
CA ARG A 1123 -11.82 -47.76 -38.24
C ARG A 1123 -12.35 -49.19 -37.99
N PHE A 1124 -13.60 -49.31 -37.57
CA PHE A 1124 -14.24 -50.61 -37.41
C PHE A 1124 -14.43 -51.33 -38.75
N LEU A 1125 -14.80 -50.62 -39.83
CA LEU A 1125 -14.80 -51.18 -41.18
C LEU A 1125 -13.41 -51.72 -41.55
N HIS A 1126 -12.36 -50.91 -41.36
CA HIS A 1126 -10.98 -51.28 -41.65
C HIS A 1126 -10.54 -52.53 -40.88
N ALA A 1127 -10.94 -52.67 -39.62
CA ALA A 1127 -10.64 -53.82 -38.76
C ALA A 1127 -11.53 -55.06 -39.01
N GLY A 1128 -12.54 -54.97 -39.88
CA GLY A 1128 -13.49 -56.06 -40.14
C GLY A 1128 -14.61 -56.20 -39.09
N ALA A 1129 -14.81 -55.21 -38.23
CA ALA A 1129 -15.77 -55.21 -37.11
C ALA A 1129 -17.12 -54.55 -37.51
N PHE A 1130 -17.80 -55.12 -38.50
CA PHE A 1130 -18.92 -54.47 -39.21
C PHE A 1130 -20.13 -54.09 -38.35
N GLN A 1131 -20.51 -54.92 -37.36
CA GLN A 1131 -21.66 -54.62 -36.51
C GLN A 1131 -21.41 -53.39 -35.62
N GLN A 1132 -20.18 -53.24 -35.11
CA GLN A 1132 -19.78 -52.07 -34.33
C GLN A 1132 -19.73 -50.83 -35.23
N ALA A 1133 -19.24 -50.98 -36.47
CA ALA A 1133 -19.21 -49.91 -37.46
C ALA A 1133 -20.62 -49.32 -37.72
N LEU A 1134 -21.63 -50.16 -37.94
CA LEU A 1134 -23.02 -49.72 -38.19
C LEU A 1134 -23.73 -49.16 -36.95
N GLN A 1135 -23.35 -49.61 -35.75
CA GLN A 1135 -23.93 -49.10 -34.50
C GLN A 1135 -23.51 -47.67 -34.21
N VAL A 1136 -22.25 -47.32 -34.50
CA VAL A 1136 -21.71 -45.98 -34.21
C VAL A 1136 -22.41 -44.88 -35.01
N VAL A 1137 -22.85 -45.19 -36.24
CA VAL A 1137 -23.52 -44.24 -37.15
C VAL A 1137 -25.02 -44.48 -37.26
N ALA A 1138 -25.63 -45.21 -36.32
CA ALA A 1138 -27.05 -45.54 -36.37
C ALA A 1138 -27.99 -44.31 -36.34
N ALA A 1139 -27.52 -43.17 -35.84
CA ALA A 1139 -28.25 -41.90 -35.84
C ALA A 1139 -28.09 -41.10 -37.14
N GLU A 1140 -27.26 -41.57 -38.08
CA GLU A 1140 -26.95 -40.90 -39.36
C GLU A 1140 -27.28 -41.84 -40.54
N PRO A 1141 -28.54 -41.88 -41.01
CA PRO A 1141 -29.00 -42.87 -41.98
C PRO A 1141 -28.21 -42.88 -43.30
N THR A 1142 -27.78 -41.71 -43.78
CA THR A 1142 -27.01 -41.57 -45.03
C THR A 1142 -25.61 -42.19 -44.91
N VAL A 1143 -24.91 -41.92 -43.81
CA VAL A 1143 -23.60 -42.50 -43.52
C VAL A 1143 -23.72 -44.00 -43.27
N GLN A 1144 -24.76 -44.42 -42.54
CA GLN A 1144 -25.02 -45.83 -42.29
C GLN A 1144 -25.28 -46.61 -43.60
N ALA A 1145 -26.05 -46.05 -44.52
CA ALA A 1145 -26.32 -46.63 -45.84
C ALA A 1145 -25.04 -46.79 -46.67
N ARG A 1146 -24.20 -45.75 -46.74
CA ARG A 1146 -22.90 -45.79 -47.42
C ARG A 1146 -21.98 -46.87 -46.84
N LEU A 1147 -21.88 -46.92 -45.52
CA LEU A 1147 -21.02 -47.87 -44.82
C LEU A 1147 -21.50 -49.31 -45.03
N LEU A 1148 -22.82 -49.54 -45.04
CA LEU A 1148 -23.41 -50.84 -45.31
C LEU A 1148 -23.04 -51.35 -46.71
N ARG A 1149 -23.00 -50.48 -47.73
CA ARG A 1149 -22.58 -50.86 -49.10
C ARG A 1149 -21.13 -51.34 -49.14
N LEU A 1150 -20.22 -50.63 -48.48
CA LEU A 1150 -18.81 -51.05 -48.38
C LEU A 1150 -18.65 -52.35 -47.56
N ILE A 1151 -19.40 -52.50 -46.47
CA ILE A 1151 -19.42 -53.72 -45.65
C ILE A 1151 -19.86 -54.92 -46.48
N ALA A 1152 -20.95 -54.80 -47.24
CA ALA A 1152 -21.50 -55.88 -48.04
C ALA A 1152 -20.53 -56.40 -49.12
N ALA A 1153 -19.69 -55.51 -49.66
CA ALA A 1153 -18.64 -55.84 -50.61
C ALA A 1153 -17.36 -56.41 -49.97
N SER A 1154 -17.27 -56.52 -48.64
CA SER A 1154 -16.06 -56.96 -47.92
C SER A 1154 -15.95 -58.50 -47.80
N ASP A 1155 -14.73 -59.03 -47.62
CA ASP A 1155 -14.46 -60.48 -47.56
C ASP A 1155 -15.17 -61.22 -46.40
N LEU A 1156 -15.48 -60.52 -45.31
CA LEU A 1156 -16.12 -61.07 -44.11
C LEU A 1156 -17.63 -60.76 -44.01
N ALA A 1157 -18.22 -60.25 -45.10
CA ALA A 1157 -19.62 -59.85 -45.12
C ALA A 1157 -20.54 -61.06 -44.91
N SER A 1158 -21.47 -60.96 -43.95
CA SER A 1158 -22.52 -61.99 -43.80
C SER A 1158 -23.55 -61.87 -44.94
N PRO A 1159 -24.26 -62.97 -45.30
CA PRO A 1159 -25.34 -62.91 -46.29
C PRO A 1159 -26.43 -61.88 -45.96
N GLU A 1160 -26.62 -61.58 -44.68
CA GLU A 1160 -27.57 -60.55 -44.23
C GLU A 1160 -27.10 -59.14 -44.60
N HIS A 1161 -25.81 -58.82 -44.45
CA HIS A 1161 -25.27 -57.53 -44.89
C HIS A 1161 -25.41 -57.37 -46.41
N VAL A 1162 -25.12 -58.42 -47.18
CA VAL A 1162 -25.24 -58.40 -48.64
C VAL A 1162 -26.68 -58.16 -49.08
N ARG A 1163 -27.64 -58.89 -48.52
CA ARG A 1163 -29.06 -58.70 -48.81
C ARG A 1163 -29.52 -57.28 -48.47
N LYS A 1164 -29.21 -56.78 -47.27
CA LYS A 1164 -29.61 -55.44 -46.84
C LYS A 1164 -29.01 -54.34 -47.72
N ALA A 1165 -27.78 -54.50 -48.20
CA ALA A 1165 -27.16 -53.53 -49.10
C ALA A 1165 -27.78 -53.55 -50.52
N LEU A 1166 -28.17 -54.72 -51.03
CA LEU A 1166 -28.84 -54.83 -52.33
C LEU A 1166 -30.29 -54.31 -52.29
N ASP A 1167 -30.95 -54.36 -51.13
CA ASP A 1167 -32.29 -53.80 -50.92
C ASP A 1167 -32.29 -52.25 -50.79
N LEU A 1168 -31.12 -51.60 -50.64
CA LEU A 1168 -31.04 -50.14 -50.53
C LEU A 1168 -31.30 -49.43 -51.87
N PRO A 1169 -32.10 -48.34 -51.88
CA PRO A 1169 -32.24 -47.46 -53.05
C PRO A 1169 -30.89 -46.96 -53.55
N LEU A 1170 -30.68 -46.95 -54.88
CA LEU A 1170 -29.39 -46.58 -55.47
C LEU A 1170 -28.99 -45.11 -55.26
N ASN A 1171 -29.91 -44.22 -54.91
CA ASN A 1171 -29.61 -42.85 -54.52
C ASN A 1171 -29.16 -42.71 -53.06
N GLU A 1172 -29.20 -43.79 -52.27
CA GLU A 1172 -28.77 -43.79 -50.86
C GLU A 1172 -27.42 -44.49 -50.70
N GLY A 1173 -26.45 -43.75 -50.15
CA GLY A 1173 -25.14 -44.28 -49.80
C GLY A 1173 -24.23 -44.62 -50.99
N ILE A 1174 -24.62 -44.26 -52.22
CA ILE A 1174 -23.76 -44.34 -53.41
C ILE A 1174 -23.03 -43.00 -53.60
N ASP A 1175 -21.72 -43.08 -53.77
CA ASP A 1175 -20.81 -42.00 -54.14
C ASP A 1175 -19.65 -42.57 -54.98
N GLU A 1176 -18.70 -41.73 -55.40
CA GLU A 1176 -17.59 -42.14 -56.27
C GLU A 1176 -16.78 -43.35 -55.74
N ASP A 1177 -16.63 -43.46 -54.42
CA ASP A 1177 -15.88 -44.56 -53.77
C ASP A 1177 -16.69 -45.86 -53.64
N SER A 1178 -17.98 -45.75 -53.30
CA SER A 1178 -18.84 -46.89 -53.02
C SER A 1178 -19.54 -47.44 -54.27
N LEU A 1179 -19.62 -46.66 -55.35
CA LEU A 1179 -20.26 -47.01 -56.61
C LEU A 1179 -19.62 -48.26 -57.23
N TRP A 1180 -18.30 -48.27 -57.43
CA TRP A 1180 -17.59 -49.38 -58.06
C TRP A 1180 -17.68 -50.67 -57.25
N SER A 1181 -17.60 -50.57 -55.93
CA SER A 1181 -17.73 -51.72 -55.03
C SER A 1181 -19.16 -52.27 -55.00
N SER A 1182 -20.17 -51.39 -55.06
CA SER A 1182 -21.59 -51.79 -55.14
C SER A 1182 -21.93 -52.44 -56.48
N TYR A 1183 -21.42 -51.88 -57.58
CA TYR A 1183 -21.55 -52.45 -58.91
C TYR A 1183 -20.91 -53.85 -59.00
N ALA A 1184 -19.69 -53.99 -58.47
CA ALA A 1184 -18.99 -55.27 -58.39
C ALA A 1184 -19.71 -56.32 -57.52
N LEU A 1185 -20.32 -55.89 -56.41
CA LEU A 1185 -21.16 -56.75 -55.56
C LEU A 1185 -22.40 -57.23 -56.32
N ALA A 1186 -23.07 -56.35 -57.06
CA ALA A 1186 -24.23 -56.72 -57.88
C ALA A 1186 -23.86 -57.76 -58.95
N ILE A 1187 -22.69 -57.62 -59.59
CA ILE A 1187 -22.14 -58.62 -60.53
C ILE A 1187 -21.93 -59.97 -59.83
N ARG A 1188 -21.28 -59.97 -58.66
CA ARG A 1188 -20.99 -61.20 -57.90
C ARG A 1188 -22.25 -61.98 -57.53
N GLU A 1189 -23.29 -61.26 -57.10
CA GLU A 1189 -24.57 -61.85 -56.67
C GLU A 1189 -25.58 -62.03 -57.82
N ARG A 1190 -25.19 -61.72 -59.07
CA ARG A 1190 -26.02 -61.78 -60.28
C ARG A 1190 -27.33 -60.97 -60.19
N ALA A 1191 -27.26 -59.80 -59.56
CA ALA A 1191 -28.36 -58.82 -59.50
C ALA A 1191 -28.47 -57.99 -60.80
N SER A 1192 -29.58 -57.26 -61.00
CA SER A 1192 -29.77 -56.39 -62.18
C SER A 1192 -28.75 -55.25 -62.21
N LEU A 1193 -28.19 -54.97 -63.39
CA LEU A 1193 -27.13 -53.98 -63.60
C LEU A 1193 -27.61 -52.69 -64.29
N ASP A 1194 -28.84 -52.64 -64.82
CA ASP A 1194 -29.30 -51.56 -65.70
C ASP A 1194 -29.21 -50.17 -65.04
N ALA A 1195 -29.63 -50.07 -63.77
CA ALA A 1195 -29.64 -48.82 -63.03
C ALA A 1195 -28.24 -48.37 -62.54
N TYR A 1196 -27.23 -49.25 -62.57
CA TYR A 1196 -25.84 -48.86 -62.28
C TYR A 1196 -25.17 -48.21 -63.50
N GLY A 1197 -25.62 -48.51 -64.73
CA GLY A 1197 -25.08 -47.90 -65.96
C GLY A 1197 -25.30 -46.39 -66.01
N ASP A 1198 -26.51 -45.91 -65.67
CA ASP A 1198 -26.82 -44.47 -65.63
C ASP A 1198 -26.01 -43.74 -64.56
N LEU A 1199 -25.78 -44.37 -63.40
CA LEU A 1199 -24.97 -43.80 -62.32
C LEU A 1199 -23.47 -43.75 -62.68
N LEU A 1200 -22.96 -44.77 -63.38
CA LEU A 1200 -21.60 -44.78 -63.91
C LEU A 1200 -21.40 -43.68 -64.96
N ASN A 1201 -22.42 -43.39 -65.77
CA ASN A 1201 -22.39 -42.27 -66.72
C ASN A 1201 -22.44 -40.91 -66.03
N GLN A 1202 -23.25 -40.76 -64.97
CA GLN A 1202 -23.33 -39.52 -64.18
C GLN A 1202 -22.01 -39.19 -63.47
N HIS A 1203 -21.26 -40.22 -63.06
CA HIS A 1203 -19.95 -40.09 -62.41
C HIS A 1203 -18.80 -40.39 -63.38
N ALA A 1204 -19.06 -40.32 -64.70
CA ALA A 1204 -18.06 -40.64 -65.69
C ALA A 1204 -16.92 -39.61 -65.66
N ASN A 1205 -15.72 -40.12 -65.48
CA ASN A 1205 -14.46 -39.39 -65.62
C ASN A 1205 -13.67 -39.92 -66.82
N ARG A 1206 -12.52 -39.30 -67.12
CA ARG A 1206 -11.66 -39.68 -68.25
C ARG A 1206 -11.21 -41.16 -68.23
N ASP A 1207 -11.23 -41.81 -67.06
CA ASP A 1207 -10.75 -43.18 -66.86
C ASP A 1207 -11.90 -44.21 -66.82
N THR A 1208 -13.16 -43.76 -66.79
CA THR A 1208 -14.34 -44.62 -66.47
C THR A 1208 -14.55 -45.71 -67.51
N GLU A 1209 -14.39 -45.38 -68.79
CA GLU A 1209 -14.48 -46.35 -69.89
C GLU A 1209 -13.42 -47.44 -69.76
N SER A 1210 -12.17 -47.06 -69.48
CA SER A 1210 -11.04 -47.98 -69.27
C SER A 1210 -11.27 -48.91 -68.06
N ALA A 1211 -11.80 -48.38 -66.95
CA ALA A 1211 -12.14 -49.17 -65.77
C ALA A 1211 -13.31 -50.13 -66.04
N HIS A 1212 -14.31 -49.71 -66.81
CA HIS A 1212 -15.43 -50.55 -67.20
C HIS A 1212 -14.98 -51.71 -68.10
N GLN A 1213 -14.13 -51.43 -69.11
CA GLN A 1213 -13.54 -52.45 -69.98
C GLN A 1213 -12.68 -53.45 -69.19
N PHE A 1214 -11.88 -52.97 -68.23
CA PHE A 1214 -11.12 -53.83 -67.32
C PHE A 1214 -12.03 -54.84 -66.60
N LEU A 1215 -13.11 -54.37 -65.96
CA LEU A 1215 -14.02 -55.25 -65.22
C LEU A 1215 -14.77 -56.23 -66.13
N HIS A 1216 -15.16 -55.80 -67.32
CA HIS A 1216 -15.79 -56.67 -68.31
C HIS A 1216 -14.85 -57.82 -68.73
N THR A 1217 -13.58 -57.54 -68.99
CA THR A 1217 -12.57 -58.57 -69.32
C THR A 1217 -12.28 -59.50 -68.12
N VAL A 1218 -12.32 -58.98 -66.89
CA VAL A 1218 -12.23 -59.80 -65.67
C VAL A 1218 -13.38 -60.80 -65.56
N GLN A 1219 -14.61 -60.42 -65.89
CA GLN A 1219 -15.77 -61.34 -65.88
C GLN A 1219 -15.64 -62.49 -66.88
N GLN A 1220 -14.90 -62.29 -67.96
CA GLN A 1220 -14.60 -63.31 -68.97
C GLN A 1220 -13.46 -64.27 -68.55
N GLY A 1221 -12.84 -64.05 -67.39
CA GLY A 1221 -11.73 -64.87 -66.88
C GLY A 1221 -10.36 -64.55 -67.50
N GLN A 1222 -10.26 -63.48 -68.30
CA GLN A 1222 -9.04 -63.09 -69.02
C GLN A 1222 -8.19 -62.11 -68.19
N LEU A 1223 -7.62 -62.59 -67.08
CA LEU A 1223 -6.97 -61.71 -66.09
C LEU A 1223 -5.73 -60.98 -66.62
N VAL A 1224 -4.98 -61.57 -67.56
CA VAL A 1224 -3.76 -60.95 -68.12
C VAL A 1224 -4.11 -59.81 -69.08
N ASP A 1225 -5.13 -59.99 -69.92
CA ASP A 1225 -5.56 -58.99 -70.89
C ASP A 1225 -6.29 -57.82 -70.21
N ALA A 1226 -6.97 -58.09 -69.09
CA ALA A 1226 -7.65 -57.06 -68.32
C ALA A 1226 -6.70 -55.91 -67.95
N GLU A 1227 -5.50 -56.19 -67.40
CA GLU A 1227 -4.55 -55.15 -66.97
C GLU A 1227 -4.14 -54.18 -68.08
N PHE A 1228 -4.20 -54.58 -69.35
CA PHE A 1228 -3.86 -53.70 -70.48
C PHE A 1228 -4.78 -52.49 -70.57
N HIS A 1229 -6.07 -52.65 -70.23
CA HIS A 1229 -7.04 -51.56 -70.22
C HIS A 1229 -6.74 -50.51 -69.14
N LEU A 1230 -5.91 -50.83 -68.14
CA LEU A 1230 -5.54 -49.88 -67.10
C LEU A 1230 -4.32 -49.02 -67.46
N ARG A 1231 -3.80 -49.06 -68.69
CA ARG A 1231 -2.73 -48.14 -69.11
C ARG A 1231 -3.29 -46.71 -69.25
N GLY A 1232 -2.57 -45.72 -68.74
CA GLY A 1232 -3.03 -44.33 -68.74
C GLY A 1232 -4.15 -44.01 -67.75
N VAL A 1233 -4.52 -44.96 -66.89
CA VAL A 1233 -5.57 -44.79 -65.86
C VAL A 1233 -4.96 -44.28 -64.56
N SER A 1234 -5.61 -43.29 -63.94
CA SER A 1234 -5.13 -42.68 -62.71
C SER A 1234 -4.95 -43.67 -61.55
N PRO A 1235 -4.07 -43.38 -60.58
CA PRO A 1235 -3.82 -44.27 -59.44
C PRO A 1235 -5.08 -44.60 -58.63
N TYR A 1236 -5.97 -43.61 -58.46
CA TYR A 1236 -7.24 -43.78 -57.74
C TYR A 1236 -8.19 -44.72 -58.50
N THR A 1237 -8.47 -44.44 -59.78
CA THR A 1237 -9.36 -45.28 -60.59
C THR A 1237 -8.80 -46.69 -60.76
N ARG A 1238 -7.47 -46.84 -60.92
CA ARG A 1238 -6.78 -48.14 -60.92
C ARG A 1238 -7.02 -48.91 -59.62
N GLY A 1239 -6.95 -48.22 -58.48
CA GLY A 1239 -7.29 -48.78 -57.17
C GLY A 1239 -8.74 -49.25 -57.10
N GLN A 1240 -9.70 -48.44 -57.57
CA GLN A 1240 -11.12 -48.80 -57.60
C GLN A 1240 -11.40 -49.99 -58.52
N ALA A 1241 -10.76 -50.03 -59.69
CA ALA A 1241 -10.83 -51.16 -60.60
C ALA A 1241 -10.34 -52.47 -59.95
N PHE A 1242 -9.17 -52.45 -59.29
CA PHE A 1242 -8.68 -53.62 -58.56
C PHE A 1242 -9.55 -53.99 -57.35
N SER A 1243 -10.10 -53.00 -56.64
CA SER A 1243 -11.05 -53.20 -55.55
C SER A 1243 -12.29 -53.93 -56.05
N ALA A 1244 -12.93 -53.43 -57.10
CA ALA A 1244 -14.08 -54.03 -57.74
C ALA A 1244 -13.79 -55.45 -58.27
N ALA A 1245 -12.65 -55.66 -58.95
CA ALA A 1245 -12.25 -57.01 -59.38
C ALA A 1245 -12.02 -57.96 -58.20
N THR A 1246 -11.52 -57.47 -57.07
CA THR A 1246 -11.35 -58.26 -55.83
C THR A 1246 -12.70 -58.70 -55.28
N VAL A 1247 -13.71 -57.83 -55.33
CA VAL A 1247 -15.09 -58.16 -54.93
C VAL A 1247 -15.66 -59.25 -55.84
N ILE A 1248 -15.51 -59.13 -57.17
CA ILE A 1248 -16.04 -60.09 -58.15
C ILE A 1248 -15.39 -61.48 -58.02
N LEU A 1249 -14.05 -61.53 -57.96
CA LEU A 1249 -13.28 -62.77 -57.99
C LEU A 1249 -13.16 -63.44 -56.61
N GLY A 1250 -13.36 -62.69 -55.52
CA GLY A 1250 -13.24 -63.17 -54.16
C GLY A 1250 -11.88 -63.83 -53.92
N ALA A 1251 -11.88 -65.07 -53.39
CA ALA A 1251 -10.65 -65.83 -53.12
C ALA A 1251 -9.74 -66.06 -54.34
N ASN A 1252 -10.28 -66.00 -55.56
CA ASN A 1252 -9.54 -66.25 -56.81
C ASN A 1252 -8.77 -65.01 -57.33
N THR A 1253 -8.85 -63.88 -56.62
CA THR A 1253 -8.18 -62.64 -57.02
C THR A 1253 -6.65 -62.78 -57.00
N PRO A 1254 -5.91 -62.31 -58.02
CA PRO A 1254 -4.45 -62.22 -57.97
C PRO A 1254 -3.99 -61.43 -56.73
N LYS A 1255 -3.02 -61.97 -55.98
CA LYS A 1255 -2.51 -61.34 -54.75
C LYS A 1255 -2.05 -59.89 -54.99
N ALA A 1256 -1.43 -59.63 -56.14
CA ALA A 1256 -0.95 -58.29 -56.50
C ALA A 1256 -2.09 -57.27 -56.66
N TRP A 1257 -3.27 -57.68 -57.15
CA TRP A 1257 -4.42 -56.77 -57.31
C TRP A 1257 -5.03 -56.42 -55.95
N ARG A 1258 -5.19 -57.44 -55.08
CA ARG A 1258 -5.69 -57.23 -53.72
C ARG A 1258 -4.76 -56.28 -52.94
N GLU A 1259 -3.45 -56.47 -53.03
CA GLU A 1259 -2.48 -55.59 -52.36
C GLU A 1259 -2.47 -54.18 -52.96
N GLN A 1260 -2.53 -54.04 -54.28
CA GLN A 1260 -2.61 -52.71 -54.91
C GLN A 1260 -3.91 -51.98 -54.57
N ALA A 1261 -5.06 -52.66 -54.53
CA ALA A 1261 -6.32 -52.07 -54.06
C ALA A 1261 -6.20 -51.57 -52.62
N LYS A 1262 -5.56 -52.35 -51.72
CA LYS A 1262 -5.33 -51.96 -50.33
C LYS A 1262 -4.44 -50.72 -50.18
N ARG A 1263 -3.46 -50.56 -51.07
CA ARG A 1263 -2.41 -49.53 -50.98
C ARG A 1263 -2.74 -48.25 -51.75
N LEU A 1264 -3.43 -48.37 -52.89
CA LEU A 1264 -3.86 -47.23 -53.68
C LEU A 1264 -5.09 -46.55 -53.08
N LEU A 1265 -5.97 -47.28 -52.38
CA LEU A 1265 -7.18 -46.73 -51.75
C LEU A 1265 -7.07 -46.71 -50.22
N PHE A 1266 -7.64 -45.69 -49.59
CA PHE A 1266 -7.75 -45.61 -48.13
C PHE A 1266 -8.95 -46.42 -47.62
N ALA A 1267 -8.94 -46.77 -46.34
CA ALA A 1267 -10.01 -47.54 -45.71
C ALA A 1267 -11.42 -46.95 -45.87
N THR A 1268 -11.52 -45.64 -46.06
CA THR A 1268 -12.78 -44.92 -46.29
C THR A 1268 -13.34 -45.10 -47.70
N GLU A 1269 -12.49 -45.52 -48.64
CA GLU A 1269 -12.75 -45.55 -50.09
C GLU A 1269 -12.97 -46.96 -50.64
N ARG A 1270 -12.79 -48.00 -49.81
CA ARG A 1270 -12.85 -49.40 -50.24
C ARG A 1270 -13.50 -50.32 -49.20
N PRO A 1271 -13.95 -51.51 -49.63
CA PRO A 1271 -14.31 -52.60 -48.73
C PRO A 1271 -13.11 -53.12 -47.92
N HIS A 1272 -13.41 -53.88 -46.87
CA HIS A 1272 -12.41 -54.64 -46.13
C HIS A 1272 -12.02 -55.90 -46.89
N PHE A 1273 -10.72 -56.00 -47.21
CA PHE A 1273 -10.09 -57.16 -47.83
C PHE A 1273 -9.13 -57.81 -46.84
N LYS A 1274 -9.21 -59.13 -46.67
CA LYS A 1274 -8.40 -59.89 -45.72
C LYS A 1274 -6.94 -60.03 -46.16
#